data_AF-A0A3M6T8U2-F1
#
_entry.id   AF-A0A3M6T8U2-F1
#
_cell.length_a   1.000
_cell.length_b   1.000
_cell.length_c   1.000
_cell.angle_alpha   90.00
_cell.angle_beta   90.00
_cell.angle_gamma   90.00
#
_symmetry.space_group_name_H-M   'P 1'
#
loop_
_entity.id
_entity.type
_entity.pdbx_description
1 polymer ?
#
loop_
_entity_poly.entity_id
_entity_poly.type
_entity_poly.pdbx_seq_one_letter_code
_entity_poly.pdbx_strand_id
1 'polypeptide(L)'
;MQLRYMKTLLNPQDGACKVTALAWSPNNTKMAVVTMDRVVILYDELGERRDKFSTKPANSQVRIANLKTNKSTTLYGTDNYVVSLTANVSGKGILSGHMDGAIVRYFFDDEGTGLSQGQLCKHSCSPYALCWGSSIVAAGCDKRIVAYGKEGRVLQNFDYTRDDDEKEFTVAICSPSGQSVVVGSYDRLRVFNWSPRKGSWDESKPKDIPYLYTITSMAWKRDGSRLVAGTLCGGVELFDCCLRRSVYKNKFEMTYVGLSQVIVKNLSSGTRVVLKSHYGYEIDKVSIMGKDRYLVAYTTDTLLVGDLQNNKLSEVPWQGTGGNEKFFFENENVCMVFNAGELSLVEYGNNEILGTVRTEFMNPHLISVRLNERKQRGVENNKKMAYLVDLKTINVAVAFLESLEMSLETEAMWKTLSRLALEARQLHIAERCFAALGDVSKAKALRQINKTAEQCAEEMGGDGTNHVRVRAKLAVLDKNFKLAETILLEQGYGHPELENLRTAHYQWLSETAQEEKAGEVKEREGNYMEAINLYLKAGLPAKAARLALSKEELIHSSELPERIAAALLKGGLYEQAGELYEKVGKNDKAMDSYRKGHAYRRAVELSRAAFPREVVKLEEAWGDYLVSQKQLDAAINHYIEAGCSIKAIEAAIQARQWNKAVQIVELQDDNVAERYYHQIAQHYSQVQEYKLAEKYFVKGGDPRAAIEMYTKANMYEAAHKLAVQCMTQEEVAVIYISQAQELEAQGKYKEAERLYCTVDEPDLAINMYKKHRQFDNMIRLVAIHHEDLLADTHVHLAKELEAEGQLRQAEHHFLEARDWKAAVNMYRNQDMWEEAYRVAKQHGSQNASKQVAYLWAKNLGGDSAVKLLTKFGLLESAIDYAAENCAFEFAFDLSRTAMKSKLPDIHLKYAMFLEDEGKFADAEKEFIKAGKSKEAVLMYVHNQDWDSAQRVAEENDPDSVTDVLVGQARVAFDKKEYQKAETYLLRAQRPELAARYYKEAGMWTDALRVVKEYLPHKLEQWQDEYDREVMSKGNRGAESLLSQGKEWEKKAEYNRAIDMYLKITPNMTTDHELVEDAMVKAVELAMKFVGDRAYDVAKAACPRLAEIKCYEQGVGWDNMAFVFLNRYLDLSEGIEEGSLDMLDNSDFADTDIPFEVPVPEKQHLPEEKREEVKEWVLAVSMDQKVEQVLPTDERDTYEACLVAVNTGITSPPCVITGYPVLRNKIEFKRPGKAANKEDWNKFIMATKVSHSPECQDVLRFLGNWCGAPQNPSYSFN
;
A
#
# COMPACT_ATOMS: atom_id res chain seq x y z
N MET A 1 -7.52 -3.67 23.14
CA MET A 1 -7.16 -3.66 21.71
C MET A 1 -5.69 -3.99 21.60
N GLN A 2 -5.30 -4.88 20.69
CA GLN A 2 -3.89 -5.17 20.38
C GLN A 2 -3.58 -4.76 18.94
N LEU A 3 -2.43 -4.12 18.75
CA LEU A 3 -1.93 -3.71 17.45
C LEU A 3 -0.83 -4.67 17.01
N ARG A 4 -1.02 -5.32 15.87
CA ARG A 4 -0.01 -6.18 15.24
C ARG A 4 0.49 -5.49 13.96
N TYR A 5 1.80 -5.27 13.88
CA TYR A 5 2.42 -4.75 12.68
C TYR A 5 2.17 -5.70 11.49
N MET A 6 1.76 -5.14 10.34
CA MET A 6 1.57 -5.90 9.11
C MET A 6 2.66 -5.63 8.09
N LYS A 7 2.73 -4.40 7.58
CA LYS A 7 3.66 -3.99 6.52
C LYS A 7 3.75 -2.48 6.41
N THR A 8 4.83 -2.01 5.82
CA THR A 8 5.00 -0.64 5.31
C THR A 8 4.32 -0.49 3.95
N LEU A 9 3.52 0.56 3.78
CA LEU A 9 2.83 0.91 2.52
C LEU A 9 3.62 1.92 1.69
N LEU A 10 4.24 2.88 2.36
CA LEU A 10 5.14 3.87 1.78
C LEU A 10 6.41 3.86 2.62
N ASN A 11 7.56 3.66 1.99
CA ASN A 11 8.82 3.61 2.72
C ASN A 11 9.19 5.01 3.24
N PRO A 12 9.80 5.11 4.43
CA PRO A 12 10.38 6.36 4.89
C PRO A 12 11.49 6.83 3.94
N GLN A 13 11.62 8.14 3.80
CA GLN A 13 12.62 8.81 2.97
C GLN A 13 13.67 9.48 3.85
N ASP A 14 14.85 9.74 3.28
CA ASP A 14 15.89 10.51 3.94
C ASP A 14 15.47 11.98 4.06
N GLY A 15 15.27 12.43 5.29
CA GLY A 15 14.85 13.80 5.60
C GLY A 15 13.40 13.92 6.09
N ALA A 16 12.96 15.17 6.31
CA ALA A 16 11.63 15.45 6.85
C ALA A 16 10.57 15.49 5.74
N CYS A 17 9.93 14.35 5.46
CA CYS A 17 8.87 14.19 4.45
C CYS A 17 7.51 13.89 5.10
N LYS A 18 7.05 14.75 6.02
CA LYS A 18 5.90 14.49 6.91
C LYS A 18 4.64 14.01 6.17
N VAL A 19 4.08 12.87 6.60
CA VAL A 19 2.71 12.50 6.25
C VAL A 19 1.75 13.41 7.01
N THR A 20 1.04 14.27 6.30
CA THR A 20 0.24 15.35 6.90
C THR A 20 -1.16 14.89 7.31
N ALA A 21 -1.78 14.02 6.53
CA ALA A 21 -3.12 13.50 6.81
C ALA A 21 -3.33 12.12 6.19
N LEU A 22 -4.19 11.33 6.82
CA LEU A 22 -4.62 10.01 6.37
C LEU A 22 -6.14 9.91 6.47
N ALA A 23 -6.80 9.28 5.49
CA ALA A 23 -8.23 9.02 5.55
C ALA A 23 -8.61 7.73 4.81
N TRP A 24 -9.53 6.95 5.39
CA TRP A 24 -10.14 5.80 4.74
C TRP A 24 -11.47 6.17 4.08
N SER A 25 -11.77 5.55 2.94
CA SER A 25 -13.06 5.70 2.29
C SER A 25 -14.18 5.06 3.13
N PRO A 26 -15.41 5.63 3.15
CA PRO A 26 -16.52 5.07 3.93
C PRO A 26 -16.90 3.63 3.56
N ASN A 27 -16.64 3.24 2.30
CA ASN A 27 -16.88 1.90 1.78
C ASN A 27 -15.69 0.93 1.98
N ASN A 28 -14.63 1.34 2.70
CA ASN A 28 -13.45 0.53 3.03
C ASN A 28 -12.54 0.10 1.86
N THR A 29 -12.76 0.61 0.64
CA THR A 29 -12.02 0.14 -0.55
C THR A 29 -10.78 0.94 -0.88
N LYS A 30 -10.70 2.20 -0.43
CA LYS A 30 -9.60 3.11 -0.75
C LYS A 30 -9.12 3.86 0.48
N MET A 31 -7.84 4.21 0.47
CA MET A 31 -7.20 5.04 1.47
C MET A 31 -6.50 6.22 0.79
N ALA A 32 -6.59 7.41 1.37
CA ALA A 32 -5.90 8.60 0.93
C ALA A 32 -4.77 8.95 1.90
N VAL A 33 -3.59 9.24 1.35
CA VAL A 33 -2.39 9.65 2.08
C VAL A 33 -1.91 10.98 1.52
N VAL A 34 -1.67 11.96 2.39
CA VAL A 34 -1.20 13.28 1.96
C VAL A 34 0.25 13.49 2.41
N THR A 35 1.16 13.73 1.46
CA THR A 35 2.58 14.01 1.73
C THR A 35 2.86 15.51 1.80
N MET A 36 4.06 15.89 2.23
CA MET A 36 4.51 17.30 2.27
C MET A 36 4.52 17.98 0.89
N ASP A 37 4.60 17.21 -0.19
CA ASP A 37 4.59 17.70 -1.58
C ASP A 37 3.24 18.23 -2.04
N ARG A 38 2.26 18.33 -1.12
CA ARG A 38 0.88 18.76 -1.42
C ARG A 38 0.22 17.82 -2.43
N VAL A 39 0.51 16.53 -2.33
CA VAL A 39 -0.10 15.49 -3.16
C VAL A 39 -0.87 14.53 -2.28
N VAL A 40 -2.11 14.22 -2.68
CA VAL A 40 -2.88 13.09 -2.14
C VAL A 40 -2.61 11.88 -3.01
N ILE A 41 -2.13 10.81 -2.40
CA ILE A 41 -1.92 9.51 -3.02
C ILE A 41 -3.06 8.59 -2.58
N LEU A 42 -3.74 7.96 -3.54
CA LEU A 42 -4.77 6.97 -3.25
C LEU A 42 -4.19 5.56 -3.29
N TYR A 43 -4.45 4.78 -2.26
CA TYR A 43 -4.18 3.35 -2.16
C TYR A 43 -5.49 2.57 -2.17
N ASP A 44 -5.45 1.33 -2.65
CA ASP A 44 -6.58 0.40 -2.53
C ASP A 44 -6.54 -0.45 -1.24
N GLU A 45 -7.49 -1.37 -1.08
CA GLU A 45 -7.60 -2.25 0.10
C GLU A 45 -6.37 -3.17 0.31
N LEU A 46 -5.61 -3.44 -0.76
CA LEU A 46 -4.39 -4.24 -0.73
C LEU A 46 -3.15 -3.39 -0.46
N GLY A 47 -3.28 -2.06 -0.54
CA GLY A 47 -2.19 -1.12 -0.33
C GLY A 47 -1.42 -0.80 -1.60
N GLU A 48 -2.00 -1.01 -2.78
CA GLU A 48 -1.40 -0.61 -4.06
C GLU A 48 -1.84 0.81 -4.43
N ARG A 49 -0.91 1.59 -4.97
CA ARG A 49 -1.16 2.96 -5.40
C ARG A 49 -2.04 2.97 -6.65
N ARG A 50 -3.12 3.75 -6.61
CA ARG A 50 -4.11 3.86 -7.69
C ARG A 50 -4.08 5.21 -8.40
N ASP A 51 -3.82 6.30 -7.68
CA ASP A 51 -3.97 7.65 -8.25
C ASP A 51 -3.19 8.70 -7.43
N LYS A 52 -2.96 9.89 -8.01
CA LYS A 52 -2.40 11.08 -7.33
C LYS A 52 -3.08 12.38 -7.76
N PHE A 53 -3.35 13.30 -6.83
CA PHE A 53 -3.83 14.65 -7.15
C PHE A 53 -3.31 15.72 -6.18
N SER A 54 -3.14 16.96 -6.64
CA SER A 54 -2.55 18.06 -5.88
C SER A 54 -3.53 18.75 -4.92
N THR A 55 -3.05 19.25 -3.78
CA THR A 55 -3.80 19.99 -2.76
C THR A 55 -3.42 21.48 -2.72
N LYS A 56 -4.25 22.29 -2.04
CA LYS A 56 -4.05 23.73 -1.85
C LYS A 56 -3.56 24.04 -0.42
N PRO A 57 -2.91 25.20 -0.19
CA PRO A 57 -2.45 25.63 1.14
C PRO A 57 -3.60 25.77 2.15
N ALA A 58 -3.31 25.55 3.43
CA ALA A 58 -4.26 25.72 4.53
C ALA A 58 -4.59 27.20 4.79
N ASN A 59 -5.82 27.50 5.22
CA ASN A 59 -6.27 28.82 5.67
C ASN A 59 -6.89 28.74 7.08
N SER A 60 -7.09 29.89 7.74
CA SER A 60 -7.56 29.98 9.14
C SER A 60 -9.06 29.70 9.36
N GLN A 61 -9.77 29.17 8.37
CA GLN A 61 -11.22 28.98 8.42
C GLN A 61 -11.59 27.50 8.45
N VAL A 62 -12.49 27.12 9.36
CA VAL A 62 -13.10 25.78 9.31
C VAL A 62 -14.17 25.80 8.24
N ARG A 63 -13.98 24.99 7.18
CA ARG A 63 -14.89 24.92 6.03
C ARG A 63 -15.48 23.53 5.91
N ILE A 64 -16.75 23.45 5.52
CA ILE A 64 -17.43 22.23 5.15
C ILE A 64 -17.59 22.17 3.64
N ALA A 65 -17.28 21.02 3.05
CA ALA A 65 -17.52 20.75 1.64
C ALA A 65 -18.81 19.95 1.49
N ASN A 66 -19.80 20.51 0.80
CA ASN A 66 -21.03 19.81 0.46
C ASN A 66 -20.83 19.07 -0.87
N LEU A 67 -20.67 17.75 -0.79
CA LEU A 67 -20.43 16.88 -1.94
C LEU A 67 -21.60 16.85 -2.93
N LYS A 68 -22.84 17.09 -2.48
CA LYS A 68 -24.02 17.11 -3.36
C LYS A 68 -24.06 18.34 -4.26
N THR A 69 -23.59 19.48 -3.75
CA THR A 69 -23.60 20.76 -4.47
C THR A 69 -22.23 21.13 -5.03
N ASN A 70 -21.21 20.33 -4.71
CA ASN A 70 -19.79 20.59 -5.01
C ASN A 70 -19.35 22.01 -4.59
N LYS A 71 -19.89 22.51 -3.48
CA LYS A 71 -19.58 23.83 -2.92
C LYS A 71 -18.97 23.68 -1.54
N SER A 72 -18.08 24.60 -1.18
CA SER A 72 -17.53 24.71 0.17
C SER A 72 -18.06 25.96 0.86
N THR A 73 -18.53 25.81 2.09
CA THR A 73 -19.03 26.90 2.95
C THR A 73 -18.18 26.99 4.21
N THR A 74 -17.97 28.19 4.72
CA THR A 74 -17.27 28.39 5.99
C THR A 74 -18.26 28.13 7.13
N LEU A 75 -17.91 27.23 8.06
CA LEU A 75 -18.74 26.92 9.23
C LEU A 75 -18.64 28.05 10.26
N TYR A 76 -17.42 28.41 10.63
CA TYR A 76 -17.09 29.56 11.46
C TYR A 76 -15.61 29.91 11.31
N GLY A 77 -15.26 31.15 11.60
CA GLY A 77 -13.89 31.63 11.70
C GLY A 77 -13.51 31.84 13.16
N THR A 78 -12.28 31.51 13.53
CA THR A 78 -11.72 31.80 14.86
C THR A 78 -10.46 32.62 14.72
N ASP A 79 -10.20 33.48 15.71
CA ASP A 79 -8.98 34.29 15.77
C ASP A 79 -7.74 33.41 16.02
N ASN A 80 -7.93 32.24 16.64
CA ASN A 80 -6.89 31.26 16.95
C ASN A 80 -6.87 30.10 15.95
N TYR A 81 -5.67 29.66 15.58
CA TYR A 81 -5.45 28.54 14.65
C TYR A 81 -6.01 27.22 15.19
N VAL A 82 -6.65 26.44 14.31
CA VAL A 82 -7.17 25.10 14.63
C VAL A 82 -6.05 24.09 14.47
N VAL A 83 -5.64 23.47 15.57
CA VAL A 83 -4.52 22.51 15.63
C VAL A 83 -4.96 21.06 15.36
N SER A 84 -6.21 20.70 15.67
CA SER A 84 -6.73 19.35 15.44
C SER A 84 -8.23 19.36 15.15
N LEU A 85 -8.68 18.38 14.38
CA LEU A 85 -10.08 18.20 13.99
C LEU A 85 -10.44 16.72 14.06
N THR A 86 -11.53 16.37 14.74
CA THR A 86 -12.04 14.99 14.80
C THR A 86 -13.55 14.97 14.60
N ALA A 87 -14.06 13.96 13.91
CA ALA A 87 -15.48 13.70 13.82
C ALA A 87 -15.97 12.84 15.01
N ASN A 88 -17.26 12.89 15.31
CA ASN A 88 -17.91 11.92 16.19
C ASN A 88 -18.10 10.56 15.49
N VAL A 89 -18.48 9.55 16.26
CA VAL A 89 -18.67 8.16 15.76
C VAL A 89 -19.75 8.09 14.65
N SER A 90 -20.80 8.91 14.74
CA SER A 90 -21.88 8.95 13.73
C SER A 90 -21.50 9.72 12.47
N GLY A 91 -20.48 10.56 12.51
CA GLY A 91 -20.08 11.48 11.43
C GLY A 91 -20.95 12.74 11.30
N LYS A 92 -21.90 12.97 12.23
CA LYS A 92 -22.81 14.13 12.22
C LYS A 92 -22.35 15.32 13.06
N GLY A 93 -21.22 15.19 13.76
CA GLY A 93 -20.61 16.27 14.54
C GLY A 93 -19.09 16.23 14.49
N ILE A 94 -18.48 17.36 14.83
CA ILE A 94 -17.02 17.54 14.89
C ILE A 94 -16.60 18.20 16.21
N LEU A 95 -15.38 17.90 16.64
CA LEU A 95 -14.63 18.68 17.62
C LEU A 95 -13.44 19.34 16.93
N SER A 96 -13.21 20.60 17.26
CA SER A 96 -12.00 21.34 16.90
C SER A 96 -11.19 21.65 18.16
N GLY A 97 -9.89 21.40 18.07
CA GLY A 97 -8.89 21.83 19.04
C GLY A 97 -8.21 23.10 18.56
N HIS A 98 -8.13 24.11 19.41
CA HIS A 98 -7.53 25.41 19.10
C HIS A 98 -6.18 25.58 19.79
N MET A 99 -5.32 26.42 19.23
CA MET A 99 -3.97 26.67 19.75
C MET A 99 -3.94 27.15 21.21
N ASP A 100 -4.96 27.88 21.65
CA ASP A 100 -5.10 28.36 23.03
C ASP A 100 -5.56 27.29 24.03
N GLY A 101 -5.76 26.04 23.58
CA GLY A 101 -6.26 24.94 24.39
C GLY A 101 -7.77 24.77 24.36
N ALA A 102 -8.53 25.66 23.69
CA ALA A 102 -9.98 25.52 23.63
C ALA A 102 -10.38 24.31 22.78
N ILE A 103 -11.35 23.53 23.28
CA ILE A 103 -11.99 22.44 22.55
C ILE A 103 -13.44 22.84 22.29
N VAL A 104 -13.81 22.95 21.02
CA VAL A 104 -15.13 23.42 20.57
C VAL A 104 -15.88 22.29 19.88
N ARG A 105 -17.16 22.13 20.21
CA ARG A 105 -18.07 21.13 19.63
C ARG A 105 -19.06 21.76 18.68
N TYR A 106 -19.25 21.11 17.54
CA TYR A 106 -20.23 21.52 16.54
C TYR A 106 -20.98 20.30 15.99
N PHE A 107 -22.30 20.40 15.77
CA PHE A 107 -23.10 19.38 15.10
C PHE A 107 -23.67 19.93 13.79
N PHE A 108 -23.68 19.10 12.75
CA PHE A 108 -24.27 19.43 11.44
C PHE A 108 -25.79 19.29 11.45
N ASP A 109 -26.29 18.28 12.16
CA ASP A 109 -27.71 17.99 12.37
C ASP A 109 -27.96 17.72 13.85
N ASP A 110 -29.14 18.11 14.37
CA ASP A 110 -29.52 17.82 15.75
C ASP A 110 -29.78 16.30 15.92
N GLU A 111 -28.91 15.63 16.67
CA GLU A 111 -29.02 14.18 16.92
C GLU A 111 -30.06 13.83 17.98
N GLY A 112 -30.78 14.82 18.56
CA GLY A 112 -31.72 14.59 19.65
C GLY A 112 -31.05 14.14 20.96
N THR A 113 -29.72 14.29 21.05
CA THR A 113 -28.92 13.89 22.21
C THR A 113 -28.92 14.92 23.34
N GLY A 114 -29.44 16.13 23.10
CA GLY A 114 -29.50 17.21 24.09
C GLY A 114 -28.14 17.81 24.47
N LEU A 115 -27.06 17.51 23.73
CA LEU A 115 -25.72 18.00 24.00
C LEU A 115 -25.51 19.43 23.49
N SER A 116 -24.88 20.29 24.29
CA SER A 116 -24.60 21.68 23.91
C SER A 116 -23.56 21.80 22.78
N GLN A 117 -23.76 22.80 21.92
CA GLN A 117 -22.80 23.27 20.92
C GLN A 117 -21.99 24.44 21.48
N GLY A 118 -20.76 24.63 20.99
CA GLY A 118 -19.86 25.71 21.39
C GLY A 118 -18.61 25.22 22.12
N GLN A 119 -17.93 26.14 22.83
CA GLN A 119 -16.73 25.80 23.61
C GLN A 119 -17.09 24.88 24.77
N LEU A 120 -16.49 23.69 24.80
CA LEU A 120 -16.78 22.65 25.77
C LEU A 120 -15.86 22.75 27.00
N CYS A 121 -14.55 22.83 26.77
CA CYS A 121 -13.55 22.94 27.82
C CYS A 121 -12.26 23.57 27.28
N LYS A 122 -11.32 23.86 28.19
CA LYS A 122 -9.97 24.33 27.88
C LYS A 122 -8.96 23.32 28.41
N HIS A 123 -8.16 22.77 27.52
CA HIS A 123 -7.06 21.85 27.84
C HIS A 123 -5.84 22.64 28.33
N SER A 124 -4.96 21.98 29.09
CA SER A 124 -3.76 22.59 29.68
C SER A 124 -2.75 23.07 28.64
N CYS A 125 -2.75 22.45 27.46
CA CYS A 125 -1.92 22.80 26.31
C CYS A 125 -2.73 22.77 25.02
N SER A 126 -2.10 23.10 23.89
CA SER A 126 -2.70 22.95 22.56
C SER A 126 -2.98 21.46 22.28
N PRO A 127 -4.25 21.04 22.07
CA PRO A 127 -4.62 19.63 21.94
C PRO A 127 -4.29 19.10 20.55
N TYR A 128 -3.01 18.88 20.24
CA TYR A 128 -2.57 18.31 18.96
C TYR A 128 -3.15 16.90 18.73
N ALA A 129 -3.25 16.12 19.79
CA ALA A 129 -3.90 14.82 19.78
C ALA A 129 -5.33 14.96 20.36
N LEU A 130 -6.34 14.90 19.50
CA LEU A 130 -7.75 15.02 19.90
C LEU A 130 -8.61 13.96 19.23
N CYS A 131 -9.43 13.23 20.01
CA CYS A 131 -10.37 12.27 19.45
C CYS A 131 -11.72 12.25 20.18
N TRP A 132 -12.76 11.83 19.47
CA TRP A 132 -14.13 11.72 19.99
C TRP A 132 -14.62 10.26 19.95
N GLY A 133 -14.72 9.62 21.11
CA GLY A 133 -15.30 8.29 21.30
C GLY A 133 -16.47 8.28 22.30
N SER A 134 -16.51 7.26 23.15
CA SER A 134 -17.40 7.21 24.32
C SER A 134 -17.18 8.41 25.26
N SER A 135 -15.95 8.93 25.31
CA SER A 135 -15.55 10.19 25.91
C SER A 135 -14.66 10.97 24.94
N ILE A 136 -14.32 12.21 25.28
CA ILE A 136 -13.36 13.02 24.53
C ILE A 136 -11.99 12.79 25.13
N VAL A 137 -10.97 12.54 24.33
CA VAL A 137 -9.59 12.41 24.80
C VAL A 137 -8.75 13.48 24.12
N ALA A 138 -8.01 14.25 24.91
CA ALA A 138 -7.10 15.28 24.41
C ALA A 138 -5.72 15.16 25.08
N ALA A 139 -4.68 15.42 24.30
CA ALA A 139 -3.30 15.44 24.73
C ALA A 139 -2.46 16.37 23.83
N GLY A 140 -1.29 16.77 24.31
CA GLY A 140 -0.36 17.61 23.56
C GLY A 140 1.07 17.55 24.08
N CYS A 141 1.74 18.70 24.14
CA CYS A 141 3.16 18.80 24.50
C CYS A 141 3.43 18.66 26.01
N ASP A 142 2.40 18.68 26.85
CA ASP A 142 2.53 18.56 28.31
C ASP A 142 2.71 17.12 28.82
N LYS A 143 2.87 16.15 27.90
CA LYS A 143 3.00 14.71 28.19
C LYS A 143 1.86 14.17 29.06
N ARG A 144 0.68 14.79 29.01
CA ARG A 144 -0.52 14.36 29.74
C ARG A 144 -1.60 13.97 28.76
N ILE A 145 -2.32 12.90 29.08
CA ILE A 145 -3.50 12.46 28.33
C ILE A 145 -4.70 12.63 29.25
N VAL A 146 -5.64 13.50 28.86
CA VAL A 146 -6.82 13.80 29.66
C VAL A 146 -8.06 13.30 28.94
N ALA A 147 -8.84 12.46 29.62
CA ALA A 147 -10.16 12.04 29.17
C ALA A 147 -11.23 12.95 29.79
N TYR A 148 -12.01 13.61 28.93
CA TYR A 148 -13.13 14.47 29.27
C TYR A 148 -14.47 13.77 29.01
N GLY A 149 -15.43 13.96 29.90
CA GLY A 149 -16.80 13.50 29.73
C GLY A 149 -17.55 14.28 28.64
N LYS A 150 -18.79 13.88 28.38
CA LYS A 150 -19.63 14.48 27.34
C LYS A 150 -19.92 15.98 27.56
N GLU A 151 -19.80 16.48 28.79
CA GLU A 151 -19.94 17.90 29.13
C GLU A 151 -18.60 18.63 29.37
N GLY A 152 -17.46 18.01 29.02
CA GLY A 152 -16.15 18.66 29.18
C GLY A 152 -15.54 18.59 30.58
N ARG A 153 -16.17 17.86 31.52
CA ARG A 153 -15.58 17.57 32.84
C ARG A 153 -14.47 16.54 32.72
N VAL A 154 -13.38 16.70 33.45
CA VAL A 154 -12.29 15.71 33.48
C VAL A 154 -12.79 14.43 34.15
N LEU A 155 -12.71 13.30 33.43
CA LEU A 155 -12.98 11.96 33.93
C LEU A 155 -11.71 11.32 34.49
N GLN A 156 -10.64 11.34 33.69
CA GLN A 156 -9.35 10.74 34.05
C GLN A 156 -8.20 11.57 33.48
N ASN A 157 -7.07 11.52 34.18
CA ASN A 157 -5.82 12.15 33.78
C ASN A 157 -4.69 11.12 33.89
N PHE A 158 -3.99 10.89 32.79
CA PHE A 158 -2.82 10.03 32.70
C PHE A 158 -1.59 10.93 32.55
N ASP A 159 -0.74 10.96 33.56
CA ASP A 159 0.42 11.86 33.64
C ASP A 159 1.72 11.09 33.36
N TYR A 160 2.38 11.42 32.25
CA TYR A 160 3.67 10.84 31.84
C TYR A 160 4.83 11.81 31.95
N THR A 161 4.67 12.92 32.68
CA THR A 161 5.73 13.92 32.87
C THR A 161 7.00 13.38 33.51
N ARG A 162 6.91 12.25 34.22
CA ARG A 162 8.05 11.57 34.88
C ARG A 162 8.74 10.52 34.01
N ASP A 163 8.23 10.26 32.81
CA ASP A 163 8.82 9.31 31.86
C ASP A 163 9.74 10.08 30.90
N ASP A 164 11.05 9.82 31.00
CA ASP A 164 12.08 10.51 30.21
C ASP A 164 12.05 10.09 28.73
N ASP A 165 11.61 8.86 28.47
CA ASP A 165 11.47 8.31 27.12
C ASP A 165 10.23 8.85 26.41
N GLU A 166 9.22 9.30 27.16
CA GLU A 166 8.00 9.83 26.58
C GLU A 166 8.22 11.24 26.01
N LYS A 167 7.77 11.46 24.78
CA LYS A 167 7.79 12.75 24.09
C LYS A 167 6.38 13.33 23.98
N GLU A 168 6.22 14.35 23.16
CA GLU A 168 4.93 15.01 22.93
C GLU A 168 3.93 14.11 22.18
N PHE A 169 2.66 14.22 22.56
CA PHE A 169 1.58 13.51 21.88
C PHE A 169 1.10 14.33 20.68
N THR A 170 1.20 13.75 19.50
CA THR A 170 1.03 14.47 18.23
C THR A 170 -0.29 14.18 17.53
N VAL A 171 -0.85 12.98 17.71
CA VAL A 171 -2.12 12.58 17.08
C VAL A 171 -2.84 11.55 17.94
N ALA A 172 -4.17 11.65 17.99
CA ALA A 172 -5.03 10.64 18.60
C ALA A 172 -6.17 10.29 17.65
N ILE A 173 -6.54 9.01 17.62
CA ILE A 173 -7.69 8.54 16.86
C ILE A 173 -8.52 7.54 17.66
N CYS A 174 -9.82 7.59 17.46
CA CYS A 174 -10.77 6.68 18.08
C CYS A 174 -11.21 5.60 17.08
N SER A 175 -11.48 4.40 17.57
CA SER A 175 -12.10 3.34 16.79
C SER A 175 -13.52 3.76 16.32
N PRO A 176 -14.03 3.24 15.19
CA PRO A 176 -15.41 3.39 14.73
C PRO A 176 -16.47 2.86 15.71
N SER A 177 -16.06 2.11 16.73
CA SER A 177 -16.92 1.71 17.85
C SER A 177 -16.96 2.74 18.99
N GLY A 178 -16.02 3.68 19.04
CA GLY A 178 -15.91 4.67 20.10
C GLY A 178 -15.19 4.19 21.37
N GLN A 179 -14.82 2.91 21.44
CA GLN A 179 -14.38 2.23 22.68
C GLN A 179 -12.86 2.04 22.78
N SER A 180 -12.10 2.23 21.71
CA SER A 180 -10.65 2.14 21.75
C SER A 180 -10.06 3.44 21.20
N VAL A 181 -9.05 3.97 21.88
CA VAL A 181 -8.33 5.18 21.48
C VAL A 181 -6.87 4.83 21.32
N VAL A 182 -6.27 5.28 20.23
CA VAL A 182 -4.83 5.16 19.99
C VAL A 182 -4.23 6.56 19.97
N VAL A 183 -3.15 6.75 20.72
CA VAL A 183 -2.40 8.01 20.79
C VAL A 183 -0.98 7.75 20.29
N GLY A 184 -0.55 8.55 19.32
CA GLY A 184 0.78 8.49 18.72
C GLY A 184 1.74 9.45 19.41
N SER A 185 2.95 8.96 19.63
CA SER A 185 4.10 9.67 20.19
C SER A 185 5.34 9.36 19.34
N TYR A 186 6.53 9.77 19.80
CA TYR A 186 7.81 9.40 19.20
C TYR A 186 8.08 7.91 19.40
N ASP A 187 8.28 7.15 18.33
CA ASP A 187 8.55 5.70 18.34
C ASP A 187 7.50 4.83 19.05
N ARG A 188 6.33 5.39 19.41
CA ARG A 188 5.39 4.73 20.33
C ARG A 188 3.93 4.98 19.97
N LEU A 189 3.14 3.91 20.01
CA LEU A 189 1.68 3.94 19.96
C LEU A 189 1.10 3.47 21.30
N ARG A 190 0.39 4.35 22.01
CA ARG A 190 -0.35 4.01 23.23
C ARG A 190 -1.80 3.66 22.88
N VAL A 191 -2.33 2.63 23.52
CA VAL A 191 -3.67 2.12 23.23
C VAL A 191 -4.49 2.08 24.51
N PHE A 192 -5.60 2.80 24.52
CA PHE A 192 -6.56 2.88 25.63
C PHE A 192 -7.86 2.18 25.24
N ASN A 193 -8.44 1.42 26.17
CA ASN A 193 -9.72 0.74 25.98
C ASN A 193 -10.71 1.19 27.04
N TRP A 194 -11.88 1.60 26.60
CA TRP A 194 -12.99 1.96 27.47
C TRP A 194 -13.54 0.70 28.13
N SER A 195 -13.66 0.70 29.46
CA SER A 195 -14.35 -0.33 30.21
C SER A 195 -15.75 0.18 30.59
N PRO A 196 -16.83 -0.30 29.93
CA PRO A 196 -18.18 0.13 30.26
C PRO A 196 -18.57 -0.17 31.71
N ARG A 197 -18.06 -1.28 32.26
CA ARG A 197 -18.36 -1.71 33.64
C ARG A 197 -17.73 -0.80 34.69
N LYS A 198 -16.52 -0.30 34.44
CA LYS A 198 -15.82 0.61 35.36
C LYS A 198 -16.14 2.09 35.10
N GLY A 199 -16.65 2.41 33.92
CA GLY A 199 -16.81 3.80 33.47
C GLY A 199 -15.47 4.53 33.32
N SER A 200 -14.40 3.80 33.03
CA SER A 200 -13.03 4.31 32.96
C SER A 200 -12.27 3.72 31.78
N TRP A 201 -11.23 4.43 31.32
CA TRP A 201 -10.24 3.96 30.36
C TRP A 201 -9.16 3.14 31.06
N ASP A 202 -8.90 1.96 30.51
CA ASP A 202 -7.80 1.08 30.87
C ASP A 202 -6.71 1.17 29.77
N GLU A 203 -5.49 1.48 30.17
CA GLU A 203 -4.33 1.48 29.26
C GLU A 203 -3.88 0.04 28.98
N SER A 204 -3.62 -0.27 27.72
CA SER A 204 -3.00 -1.53 27.30
C SER A 204 -1.51 -1.33 26.98
N LYS A 205 -0.76 -2.45 26.93
CA LYS A 205 0.69 -2.40 26.73
C LYS A 205 1.05 -1.52 25.52
N PRO A 206 1.89 -0.48 25.69
CA PRO A 206 2.29 0.39 24.60
C PRO A 206 3.05 -0.40 23.54
N LYS A 207 2.95 0.05 22.29
CA LYS A 207 3.65 -0.53 21.15
C LYS A 207 4.82 0.38 20.79
N ASP A 208 6.01 -0.02 21.24
CA ASP A 208 7.26 0.62 20.86
C ASP A 208 7.74 0.07 19.51
N ILE A 209 8.07 0.98 18.60
CA ILE A 209 8.58 0.70 17.26
C ILE A 209 9.80 1.61 17.08
N PRO A 210 11.02 1.08 17.27
CA PRO A 210 12.22 1.90 17.24
C PRO A 210 12.43 2.46 15.83
N TYR A 211 12.96 3.69 15.76
CA TYR A 211 13.33 4.37 14.52
C TYR A 211 12.15 4.79 13.63
N LEU A 212 10.94 4.83 14.18
CA LEU A 212 9.73 5.31 13.49
C LEU A 212 9.61 6.85 13.51
N TYR A 213 10.39 7.50 14.38
CA TYR A 213 10.33 8.90 14.75
C TYR A 213 8.90 9.30 15.18
N THR A 214 8.58 10.58 15.09
CA THR A 214 7.27 11.11 15.46
C THR A 214 6.18 10.61 14.52
N ILE A 215 5.13 10.04 15.07
CA ILE A 215 3.91 9.70 14.34
C ILE A 215 3.13 10.99 14.07
N THR A 216 2.78 11.27 12.83
CA THR A 216 2.24 12.59 12.44
C THR A 216 0.78 12.56 12.05
N SER A 217 0.28 11.40 11.64
CA SER A 217 -1.13 11.20 11.29
C SER A 217 -1.53 9.74 11.51
N MET A 218 -2.82 9.51 11.76
CA MET A 218 -3.36 8.16 11.90
C MET A 218 -4.77 8.09 11.30
N ALA A 219 -5.12 6.92 10.75
CA ALA A 219 -6.47 6.64 10.26
C ALA A 219 -6.88 5.19 10.54
N TRP A 220 -8.07 5.02 11.11
CA TRP A 220 -8.70 3.71 11.27
C TRP A 220 -9.53 3.36 10.05
N LYS A 221 -9.46 2.10 9.62
CA LYS A 221 -10.40 1.54 8.62
C LYS A 221 -11.81 1.56 9.23
N ARG A 222 -12.86 1.82 8.42
CA ARG A 222 -14.24 1.99 8.93
C ARG A 222 -14.82 0.69 9.53
N ASP A 223 -14.39 -0.47 9.04
CA ASP A 223 -14.71 -1.78 9.63
C ASP A 223 -13.99 -2.04 10.97
N GLY A 224 -12.93 -1.28 11.22
CA GLY A 224 -12.09 -1.31 12.39
C GLY A 224 -10.97 -2.33 12.42
N SER A 225 -10.85 -3.15 11.38
CA SER A 225 -9.85 -4.22 11.33
C SER A 225 -8.42 -3.74 11.22
N ARG A 226 -8.19 -2.49 10.78
CA ARG A 226 -6.86 -1.97 10.49
C ARG A 226 -6.69 -0.52 10.96
N LEU A 227 -5.48 -0.21 11.40
CA LEU A 227 -5.01 1.13 11.72
C LEU A 227 -3.82 1.45 10.82
N VAL A 228 -3.77 2.67 10.30
CA VAL A 228 -2.66 3.17 9.51
C VAL A 228 -2.04 4.35 10.25
N ALA A 229 -0.71 4.37 10.35
CA ALA A 229 0.04 5.45 10.96
C ALA A 229 1.03 6.05 9.94
N GLY A 230 1.06 7.37 9.83
CA GLY A 230 2.02 8.11 9.04
C GLY A 230 3.10 8.70 9.93
N THR A 231 4.32 8.77 9.41
CA THR A 231 5.52 9.20 10.16
C THR A 231 6.07 10.53 9.64
N LEU A 232 6.97 11.13 10.42
CA LEU A 232 7.67 12.36 10.05
C LEU A 232 8.56 12.21 8.80
N CYS A 233 9.14 11.03 8.59
CA CYS A 233 10.02 10.72 7.46
C CYS A 233 9.24 10.26 6.21
N GLY A 234 7.91 10.37 6.19
CA GLY A 234 7.09 9.99 5.03
C GLY A 234 6.67 8.52 4.98
N GLY A 235 7.15 7.70 5.91
CA GLY A 235 6.74 6.31 6.04
C GLY A 235 5.26 6.16 6.42
N VAL A 236 4.58 5.19 5.83
CA VAL A 236 3.18 4.84 6.15
C VAL A 236 3.11 3.38 6.58
N GLU A 237 2.79 3.15 7.84
CA GLU A 237 2.76 1.83 8.46
C GLU A 237 1.33 1.30 8.65
N LEU A 238 1.11 0.03 8.31
CA LEU A 238 -0.17 -0.65 8.46
C LEU A 238 -0.14 -1.62 9.66
N PHE A 239 -1.15 -1.49 10.52
CA PHE A 239 -1.37 -2.35 11.68
C PHE A 239 -2.71 -3.08 11.55
N ASP A 240 -2.69 -4.35 11.93
CA ASP A 240 -3.87 -5.16 12.17
C ASP A 240 -4.37 -4.93 13.60
N CYS A 241 -5.67 -4.64 13.72
CA CYS A 241 -6.34 -4.31 14.96
C CYS A 241 -7.21 -5.48 15.39
N CYS A 242 -6.86 -6.12 16.51
CA CYS A 242 -7.75 -7.11 17.12
C CYS A 242 -7.66 -7.05 18.65
N LEU A 243 -8.82 -7.14 19.32
CA LEU A 243 -8.90 -7.40 20.75
C LEU A 243 -8.63 -8.87 21.04
N ARG A 244 -9.29 -9.75 20.29
CA ARG A 244 -9.19 -11.20 20.40
C ARG A 244 -9.57 -11.83 19.07
N ARG A 245 -8.93 -12.95 18.73
CA ARG A 245 -9.38 -13.84 17.65
C ARG A 245 -9.79 -15.18 18.24
N SER A 246 -10.86 -15.75 17.72
CA SER A 246 -11.27 -17.12 18.06
C SER A 246 -11.76 -17.81 16.81
N VAL A 247 -11.37 -19.07 16.63
CA VAL A 247 -11.86 -19.90 15.54
C VAL A 247 -13.02 -20.75 16.07
N TYR A 248 -14.19 -20.63 15.43
CA TYR A 248 -15.38 -21.39 15.77
C TYR A 248 -15.51 -22.59 14.83
N LYS A 249 -15.49 -23.80 15.40
CA LYS A 249 -15.60 -25.10 14.71
C LYS A 249 -14.65 -25.27 13.51
N ASN A 250 -13.46 -24.65 13.52
CA ASN A 250 -12.50 -24.63 12.40
C ASN A 250 -13.07 -24.17 11.03
N LYS A 251 -14.25 -23.54 11.01
CA LYS A 251 -14.91 -23.04 9.79
C LYS A 251 -15.04 -21.52 9.77
N PHE A 252 -15.15 -20.89 10.92
CA PHE A 252 -15.35 -19.45 11.03
C PHE A 252 -14.28 -18.81 11.90
N GLU A 253 -13.68 -17.73 11.42
CA GLU A 253 -12.80 -16.86 12.19
C GLU A 253 -13.62 -15.70 12.75
N MET A 254 -13.67 -15.58 14.08
CA MET A 254 -14.29 -14.46 14.78
C MET A 254 -13.18 -13.52 15.24
N THR A 255 -13.12 -12.34 14.65
CA THR A 255 -12.17 -11.28 14.99
C THR A 255 -12.89 -10.20 15.76
N TYR A 256 -12.62 -10.09 17.05
CA TYR A 256 -13.17 -9.04 17.91
C TYR A 256 -12.37 -7.76 17.66
N VAL A 257 -13.02 -6.76 17.07
CA VAL A 257 -12.43 -5.47 16.70
C VAL A 257 -12.82 -4.38 17.70
N GLY A 258 -13.90 -4.57 18.44
CA GLY A 258 -14.30 -3.75 19.58
C GLY A 258 -14.96 -4.63 20.64
N LEU A 259 -15.28 -4.07 21.80
CA LEU A 259 -16.15 -4.78 22.75
C LEU A 259 -17.57 -4.91 22.17
N SER A 260 -18.03 -3.91 21.43
CA SER A 260 -19.34 -3.90 20.75
C SER A 260 -19.30 -4.28 19.27
N GLN A 261 -18.17 -4.78 18.75
CA GLN A 261 -18.02 -5.09 17.34
C GLN A 261 -17.16 -6.33 17.06
N VAL A 262 -17.72 -7.28 16.31
CA VAL A 262 -17.07 -8.54 15.92
C VAL A 262 -17.21 -8.77 14.42
N ILE A 263 -16.11 -9.15 13.77
CA ILE A 263 -16.11 -9.55 12.36
C ILE A 263 -16.09 -11.08 12.31
N VAL A 264 -17.09 -11.66 11.65
CA VAL A 264 -17.19 -13.10 11.41
C VAL A 264 -16.81 -13.37 9.97
N LYS A 265 -15.75 -14.16 9.76
CA LYS A 265 -15.26 -14.56 8.45
C LYS A 265 -15.43 -16.06 8.28
N ASN A 266 -16.09 -16.49 7.22
CA ASN A 266 -16.12 -17.89 6.83
C ASN A 266 -14.78 -18.24 6.13
N LEU A 267 -14.12 -19.30 6.60
CA LEU A 267 -12.81 -19.72 6.09
C LEU A 267 -12.91 -20.46 4.74
N SER A 268 -14.01 -21.14 4.45
CA SER A 268 -14.19 -21.88 3.18
C SER A 268 -14.72 -20.99 2.06
N SER A 269 -15.66 -20.08 2.35
CA SER A 269 -16.23 -19.17 1.32
C SER A 269 -15.55 -17.80 1.27
N GLY A 270 -14.76 -17.43 2.29
CA GLY A 270 -14.16 -16.10 2.40
C GLY A 270 -15.13 -14.97 2.76
N THR A 271 -16.43 -15.26 2.91
CA THR A 271 -17.46 -14.24 3.21
C THR A 271 -17.24 -13.62 4.58
N ARG A 272 -17.41 -12.30 4.68
CA ARG A 272 -17.21 -11.52 5.92
C ARG A 272 -18.49 -10.80 6.29
N VAL A 273 -18.89 -10.94 7.55
CA VAL A 273 -20.05 -10.26 8.14
C VAL A 273 -19.58 -9.45 9.34
N VAL A 274 -19.94 -8.18 9.39
CA VAL A 274 -19.60 -7.28 10.50
C VAL A 274 -20.79 -7.21 11.44
N LEU A 275 -20.60 -7.70 12.66
CA LEU A 275 -21.57 -7.63 13.73
C LEU A 275 -21.26 -6.43 14.62
N LYS A 276 -22.20 -5.50 14.74
CA LYS A 276 -22.06 -4.30 15.57
C LYS A 276 -23.32 -4.12 16.41
N SER A 277 -23.16 -3.96 17.72
CA SER A 277 -24.26 -3.56 18.61
C SER A 277 -24.66 -2.11 18.31
N HIS A 278 -25.94 -1.89 18.05
CA HIS A 278 -26.60 -0.61 17.90
C HIS A 278 -26.57 0.20 19.21
N TYR A 279 -26.75 -0.47 20.34
CA TYR A 279 -26.72 0.16 21.67
C TYR A 279 -25.29 0.32 22.23
N GLY A 280 -24.30 -0.30 21.58
CA GLY A 280 -22.88 -0.21 21.97
C GLY A 280 -22.51 -1.10 23.16
N TYR A 281 -23.34 -2.10 23.48
CA TYR A 281 -23.07 -3.07 24.54
C TYR A 281 -21.93 -4.02 24.16
N GLU A 282 -21.26 -4.56 25.18
CA GLU A 282 -20.18 -5.54 25.02
C GLU A 282 -20.75 -6.89 24.58
N ILE A 283 -20.16 -7.48 23.54
CA ILE A 283 -20.56 -8.79 22.99
C ILE A 283 -19.73 -9.87 23.69
N ASP A 284 -20.36 -10.58 24.60
CA ASP A 284 -19.70 -11.60 25.43
C ASP A 284 -19.41 -12.87 24.63
N LYS A 285 -20.38 -13.34 23.85
CA LYS A 285 -20.31 -14.63 23.16
C LYS A 285 -21.03 -14.59 21.83
N VAL A 286 -20.40 -15.10 20.77
CA VAL A 286 -20.97 -15.29 19.44
C VAL A 286 -21.04 -16.78 19.14
N SER A 287 -22.17 -17.24 18.61
CA SER A 287 -22.43 -18.63 18.25
C SER A 287 -23.06 -18.71 16.86
N ILE A 288 -22.61 -19.68 16.06
CA ILE A 288 -23.15 -19.94 14.73
C ILE A 288 -23.94 -21.23 14.78
N MET A 289 -25.20 -21.17 14.35
CA MET A 289 -26.24 -22.18 14.48
C MET A 289 -27.02 -22.39 13.17
N GLY A 290 -27.87 -23.41 13.11
CA GLY A 290 -28.74 -23.70 11.95
C GLY A 290 -27.97 -23.96 10.65
N LYS A 291 -27.15 -25.03 10.62
CA LYS A 291 -26.33 -25.44 9.47
C LYS A 291 -25.43 -24.33 8.91
N ASP A 292 -24.73 -23.62 9.81
CA ASP A 292 -23.74 -22.60 9.46
C ASP A 292 -24.32 -21.30 8.81
N ARG A 293 -25.64 -21.09 8.87
CA ARG A 293 -26.34 -19.92 8.28
C ARG A 293 -26.69 -18.82 9.29
N TYR A 294 -27.08 -19.17 10.50
CA TYR A 294 -27.61 -18.20 11.47
C TYR A 294 -26.59 -17.90 12.57
N LEU A 295 -26.64 -16.68 13.06
CA LEU A 295 -25.77 -16.17 14.10
C LEU A 295 -26.60 -15.72 15.30
N VAL A 296 -26.13 -16.08 16.49
CA VAL A 296 -26.65 -15.57 17.77
C VAL A 296 -25.49 -15.06 18.60
N ALA A 297 -25.57 -13.81 19.06
CA ALA A 297 -24.61 -13.17 19.92
C ALA A 297 -25.28 -12.58 21.16
N TYR A 298 -24.68 -12.80 22.32
CA TYR A 298 -25.14 -12.25 23.58
C TYR A 298 -24.37 -10.96 23.88
N THR A 299 -25.09 -9.93 24.29
CA THR A 299 -24.49 -8.75 24.92
C THR A 299 -24.88 -8.69 26.40
N THR A 300 -24.45 -7.63 27.10
CA THR A 300 -24.77 -7.41 28.51
C THR A 300 -26.28 -7.36 28.79
N ASP A 301 -27.07 -6.71 27.93
CA ASP A 301 -28.52 -6.48 28.13
C ASP A 301 -29.37 -6.75 26.88
N THR A 302 -28.75 -7.18 25.77
CA THR A 302 -29.43 -7.43 24.49
C THR A 302 -28.99 -8.77 23.87
N LEU A 303 -29.84 -9.27 22.98
CA LEU A 303 -29.57 -10.44 22.16
C LEU A 303 -29.49 -10.02 20.70
N LEU A 304 -28.38 -10.36 20.05
CA LEU A 304 -28.13 -10.14 18.63
C LEU A 304 -28.42 -11.44 17.86
N VAL A 305 -29.33 -11.39 16.90
CA VAL A 305 -29.67 -12.55 16.05
C VAL A 305 -29.57 -12.12 14.58
N GLY A 306 -28.99 -12.95 13.72
CA GLY A 306 -28.88 -12.63 12.30
C GLY A 306 -28.80 -13.81 11.35
N ASP A 307 -29.14 -13.54 10.09
CA ASP A 307 -28.94 -14.43 8.95
C ASP A 307 -27.68 -14.00 8.19
N LEU A 308 -26.66 -14.87 8.16
CA LEU A 308 -25.37 -14.61 7.51
C LEU A 308 -25.49 -14.57 5.98
N GLN A 309 -26.48 -15.26 5.40
CA GLN A 309 -26.65 -15.31 3.94
C GLN A 309 -27.28 -14.03 3.40
N ASN A 310 -28.29 -13.50 4.12
CA ASN A 310 -29.00 -12.29 3.75
C ASN A 310 -28.45 -11.01 4.42
N ASN A 311 -27.44 -11.14 5.29
CA ASN A 311 -26.81 -10.07 6.04
C ASN A 311 -27.81 -9.20 6.82
N LYS A 312 -28.83 -9.84 7.40
CA LYS A 312 -29.84 -9.18 8.24
C LYS A 312 -29.52 -9.46 9.71
N LEU A 313 -29.32 -8.41 10.48
CA LEU A 313 -29.03 -8.46 11.91
C LEU A 313 -30.14 -7.73 12.68
N SER A 314 -30.54 -8.32 13.81
CA SER A 314 -31.52 -7.77 14.74
C SER A 314 -30.91 -7.75 16.13
N GLU A 315 -30.98 -6.61 16.81
CA GLU A 315 -30.61 -6.50 18.23
C GLU A 315 -31.86 -6.24 19.06
N VAL A 316 -32.25 -7.18 19.91
CA VAL A 316 -33.43 -7.07 20.77
C VAL A 316 -33.03 -6.92 22.23
N PRO A 317 -33.72 -6.08 23.03
CA PRO A 317 -33.55 -6.07 24.48
C PRO A 317 -33.81 -7.45 25.07
N TRP A 318 -32.86 -7.97 25.85
CA TRP A 318 -32.93 -9.32 26.40
C TRP A 318 -32.22 -9.38 27.75
N GLN A 319 -32.99 -9.44 28.84
CA GLN A 319 -32.42 -9.51 30.18
C GLN A 319 -31.98 -10.95 30.47
N GLY A 320 -30.67 -11.15 30.67
CA GLY A 320 -30.04 -12.46 30.74
C GLY A 320 -30.63 -13.38 31.81
N THR A 321 -31.24 -14.48 31.36
CA THR A 321 -31.74 -15.56 32.21
C THR A 321 -30.88 -16.81 32.05
N GLY A 322 -29.64 -16.75 32.54
CA GLY A 322 -28.87 -17.96 32.89
C GLY A 322 -28.54 -18.97 31.78
N GLY A 323 -28.69 -18.64 30.49
CA GLY A 323 -28.24 -19.49 29.38
C GLY A 323 -29.13 -20.70 29.06
N ASN A 324 -30.37 -20.72 29.55
CA ASN A 324 -31.33 -21.81 29.27
C ASN A 324 -32.19 -21.56 28.02
N GLU A 325 -31.81 -20.60 27.16
CA GLU A 325 -32.56 -20.29 25.94
C GLU A 325 -32.33 -21.34 24.86
N LYS A 326 -33.40 -21.71 24.15
CA LYS A 326 -33.33 -22.60 22.98
C LYS A 326 -33.74 -21.84 21.72
N PHE A 327 -32.88 -21.89 20.71
CA PHE A 327 -33.09 -21.22 19.42
C PHE A 327 -33.54 -22.21 18.36
N PHE A 328 -34.59 -21.86 17.63
CA PHE A 328 -35.06 -22.62 16.48
C PHE A 328 -35.06 -21.75 15.21
N PHE A 329 -34.47 -22.31 14.14
CA PHE A 329 -34.16 -21.64 12.88
C PHE A 329 -34.87 -22.27 11.67
N GLU A 330 -35.94 -23.02 11.87
CA GLU A 330 -36.65 -23.74 10.79
C GLU A 330 -37.35 -22.78 9.81
N ASN A 331 -37.74 -21.59 10.28
CA ASN A 331 -38.36 -20.56 9.44
C ASN A 331 -37.30 -19.57 8.93
N GLU A 332 -37.31 -19.28 7.63
CA GLU A 332 -36.25 -18.47 7.01
C GLU A 332 -36.23 -17.01 7.49
N ASN A 333 -37.39 -16.44 7.83
CA ASN A 333 -37.54 -15.01 8.16
C ASN A 333 -37.62 -14.72 9.66
N VAL A 334 -37.75 -15.75 10.52
CA VAL A 334 -38.02 -15.59 11.97
C VAL A 334 -37.14 -16.51 12.79
N CYS A 335 -36.53 -15.95 13.84
CA CYS A 335 -35.92 -16.71 14.92
C CYS A 335 -36.93 -16.90 16.06
N MET A 336 -37.09 -18.14 16.49
CA MET A 336 -37.90 -18.50 17.65
C MET A 336 -36.98 -18.72 18.86
N VAL A 337 -37.20 -17.94 19.92
CA VAL A 337 -36.42 -18.01 21.16
C VAL A 337 -37.32 -18.53 22.27
N PHE A 338 -37.02 -19.73 22.78
CA PHE A 338 -37.75 -20.30 23.92
C PHE A 338 -36.97 -20.08 25.21
N ASN A 339 -37.62 -19.51 26.22
CA ASN A 339 -37.03 -19.19 27.50
C ASN A 339 -38.07 -19.32 28.63
N ALA A 340 -37.77 -20.12 29.66
CA ALA A 340 -38.58 -20.25 30.88
C ALA A 340 -40.10 -20.45 30.68
N GLY A 341 -40.53 -21.17 29.62
CA GLY A 341 -41.95 -21.38 29.33
C GLY A 341 -42.60 -20.28 28.48
N GLU A 342 -41.81 -19.35 27.96
CA GLU A 342 -42.21 -18.29 27.04
C GLU A 342 -41.47 -18.43 25.70
N LEU A 343 -42.17 -18.13 24.62
CA LEU A 343 -41.71 -18.16 23.24
C LEU A 343 -41.73 -16.74 22.68
N SER A 344 -40.56 -16.18 22.42
CA SER A 344 -40.39 -14.88 21.78
C SER A 344 -40.06 -15.03 20.30
N LEU A 345 -40.71 -14.23 19.44
CA LEU A 345 -40.46 -14.19 18.01
C LEU A 345 -39.63 -12.96 17.62
N VAL A 346 -38.53 -13.19 16.93
CA VAL A 346 -37.64 -12.13 16.42
C VAL A 346 -37.53 -12.25 14.90
N GLU A 347 -37.94 -11.20 14.18
CA GLU A 347 -37.76 -11.11 12.73
C GLU A 347 -36.36 -10.60 12.39
N TYR A 348 -35.69 -11.23 11.41
CA TYR A 348 -34.36 -10.80 10.99
C TYR A 348 -34.41 -9.43 10.28
N GLY A 349 -33.60 -8.48 10.76
CA GLY A 349 -33.57 -7.10 10.31
C GLY A 349 -34.53 -6.15 11.05
N ASN A 350 -35.23 -6.63 12.08
CA ASN A 350 -36.04 -5.80 12.97
C ASN A 350 -35.55 -5.91 14.42
N ASN A 351 -35.26 -4.76 15.05
CA ASN A 351 -34.69 -4.65 16.41
C ASN A 351 -35.75 -4.74 17.52
N GLU A 352 -36.99 -5.06 17.19
CA GLU A 352 -38.08 -5.24 18.15
C GLU A 352 -38.54 -6.70 18.20
N ILE A 353 -38.93 -7.15 19.40
CA ILE A 353 -39.57 -8.46 19.59
C ILE A 353 -40.99 -8.36 19.03
N LEU A 354 -41.33 -9.19 18.04
CA LEU A 354 -42.65 -9.17 17.41
C LEU A 354 -43.78 -9.57 18.37
N GLY A 355 -43.48 -10.45 19.33
CA GLY A 355 -44.40 -10.88 20.36
C GLY A 355 -43.81 -12.01 21.21
N THR A 356 -44.33 -12.16 22.43
CA THR A 356 -44.00 -13.23 23.36
C THR A 356 -45.27 -13.99 23.73
N VAL A 357 -45.22 -15.33 23.65
CA VAL A 357 -46.35 -16.23 23.94
C VAL A 357 -45.92 -17.24 24.99
N ARG A 358 -46.73 -17.45 26.03
CA ARG A 358 -46.46 -18.47 27.05
C ARG A 358 -46.86 -19.85 26.54
N THR A 359 -45.95 -20.82 26.52
CA THR A 359 -46.19 -22.18 26.01
C THR A 359 -45.46 -23.25 26.82
N GLU A 360 -46.17 -24.31 27.22
CA GLU A 360 -45.59 -25.42 28.00
C GLU A 360 -44.91 -26.49 27.14
N PHE A 361 -45.29 -26.60 25.86
CA PHE A 361 -44.76 -27.60 24.93
C PHE A 361 -43.66 -27.01 24.02
N MET A 362 -42.49 -27.66 24.01
CA MET A 362 -41.28 -27.18 23.33
C MET A 362 -41.11 -27.69 21.87
N ASN A 363 -42.17 -28.16 21.20
CA ASN A 363 -42.02 -28.79 19.87
C ASN A 363 -42.25 -27.78 18.72
N PRO A 364 -41.23 -27.49 17.88
CA PRO A 364 -41.35 -26.58 16.73
C PRO A 364 -42.41 -27.00 15.73
N HIS A 365 -42.68 -28.30 15.58
CA HIS A 365 -43.68 -28.81 14.65
C HIS A 365 -45.12 -28.52 15.07
N LEU A 366 -45.35 -27.98 16.27
CA LEU A 366 -46.66 -27.54 16.76
C LEU A 366 -46.92 -26.04 16.48
N ILE A 367 -45.95 -25.32 15.90
CA ILE A 367 -45.97 -23.86 15.75
C ILE A 367 -45.69 -23.49 14.30
N SER A 368 -46.61 -22.74 13.67
CA SER A 368 -46.43 -22.23 12.31
C SER A 368 -46.45 -20.72 12.33
N VAL A 369 -45.40 -20.09 11.80
CA VAL A 369 -45.25 -18.64 11.72
C VAL A 369 -45.07 -18.25 10.26
N ARG A 370 -45.93 -17.36 9.75
CA ARG A 370 -45.83 -16.82 8.39
C ARG A 370 -45.74 -15.30 8.46
N LEU A 371 -44.64 -14.76 7.92
CA LEU A 371 -44.44 -13.33 7.77
C LEU A 371 -44.41 -12.95 6.29
N ASN A 372 -45.39 -12.15 5.87
CA ASN A 372 -45.39 -11.46 4.57
C ASN A 372 -45.26 -12.34 3.32
N GLU A 373 -45.47 -13.66 3.41
CA GLU A 373 -45.39 -14.60 2.29
C GLU A 373 -46.48 -14.37 1.21
N ARG A 374 -47.63 -13.78 1.59
CA ARG A 374 -48.71 -13.42 0.67
C ARG A 374 -49.04 -11.93 0.81
N LYS A 375 -48.77 -11.15 -0.24
CA LYS A 375 -49.12 -9.73 -0.34
C LYS A 375 -50.57 -9.58 -0.82
N GLN A 376 -51.43 -9.00 -0.01
CA GLN A 376 -52.82 -8.65 -0.36
C GLN A 376 -52.88 -7.16 -0.71
N ARG A 377 -53.61 -6.77 -1.77
CA ARG A 377 -53.79 -5.35 -2.12
C ARG A 377 -54.47 -4.63 -0.95
N GLY A 378 -53.82 -3.59 -0.41
CA GLY A 378 -54.36 -2.76 0.67
C GLY A 378 -53.91 -3.15 2.10
N VAL A 379 -53.11 -4.21 2.27
CA VAL A 379 -52.54 -4.59 3.58
C VAL A 379 -51.02 -4.65 3.47
N GLU A 380 -50.33 -3.71 4.13
CA GLU A 380 -48.86 -3.60 4.06
C GLU A 380 -48.13 -4.71 4.84
N ASN A 381 -48.70 -5.20 5.94
CA ASN A 381 -48.09 -6.23 6.80
C ASN A 381 -49.05 -7.41 7.08
N ASN A 382 -48.66 -8.62 6.70
CA ASN A 382 -49.41 -9.86 6.92
C ASN A 382 -48.57 -10.84 7.77
N LYS A 383 -48.62 -10.67 9.08
CA LYS A 383 -47.88 -11.47 10.08
C LYS A 383 -48.85 -12.36 10.85
N LYS A 384 -48.73 -13.68 10.76
CA LYS A 384 -49.62 -14.64 11.43
C LYS A 384 -48.84 -15.74 12.15
N MET A 385 -49.30 -16.11 13.34
CA MET A 385 -48.80 -17.23 14.14
C MET A 385 -49.97 -18.16 14.48
N ALA A 386 -49.76 -19.47 14.32
CA ALA A 386 -50.69 -20.50 14.76
C ALA A 386 -49.95 -21.46 15.70
N TYR A 387 -50.56 -21.74 16.86
CA TYR A 387 -50.04 -22.63 17.90
C TYR A 387 -51.06 -23.76 18.13
N LEU A 388 -50.62 -25.01 18.11
CA LEU A 388 -51.44 -26.16 18.45
C LEU A 388 -51.29 -26.48 19.94
N VAL A 389 -52.40 -26.68 20.68
CA VAL A 389 -52.65 -27.76 21.71
C VAL A 389 -53.65 -27.34 22.81
N ASP A 390 -54.67 -28.17 23.07
CA ASP A 390 -55.34 -28.45 24.37
C ASP A 390 -56.31 -29.69 24.27
N LEU A 391 -56.70 -30.30 25.40
CA LEU A 391 -57.74 -31.33 25.58
C LEU A 391 -59.11 -30.90 25.01
N LYS A 392 -59.38 -29.59 25.06
CA LYS A 392 -60.55 -28.97 24.42
C LYS A 392 -60.45 -28.98 22.89
N THR A 393 -59.23 -28.99 22.34
CA THR A 393 -58.99 -28.96 20.90
C THR A 393 -59.18 -30.32 20.23
N ILE A 394 -59.00 -31.45 20.94
CA ILE A 394 -59.38 -32.79 20.42
C ILE A 394 -60.89 -32.89 20.23
N ASN A 395 -61.67 -32.37 21.18
CA ASN A 395 -63.13 -32.29 21.06
C ASN A 395 -63.57 -31.34 19.92
N VAL A 396 -62.85 -30.23 19.73
CA VAL A 396 -63.08 -29.31 18.60
C VAL A 396 -62.67 -29.95 17.27
N ALA A 397 -61.61 -30.77 17.23
CA ALA A 397 -61.18 -31.51 16.05
C ALA A 397 -62.18 -32.61 15.66
N VAL A 398 -62.76 -33.31 16.64
CA VAL A 398 -63.87 -34.25 16.41
C VAL A 398 -65.10 -33.51 15.89
N ALA A 399 -65.51 -32.40 16.53
CA ALA A 399 -66.65 -31.60 16.06
C ALA A 399 -66.44 -31.00 14.66
N PHE A 400 -65.19 -30.65 14.32
CA PHE A 400 -64.81 -30.14 13.00
C PHE A 400 -64.78 -31.26 11.95
N LEU A 401 -64.22 -32.43 12.26
CA LEU A 401 -64.21 -33.58 11.36
C LEU A 401 -65.61 -34.19 11.16
N GLU A 402 -66.50 -34.10 12.16
CA GLU A 402 -67.92 -34.46 12.05
C GLU A 402 -68.69 -33.49 11.12
N SER A 403 -68.20 -32.27 10.91
CA SER A 403 -68.81 -31.28 10.00
C SER A 403 -68.37 -31.42 8.54
N LEU A 404 -67.40 -32.28 8.25
CA LEU A 404 -66.84 -32.51 6.92
C LEU A 404 -67.32 -33.86 6.34
N GLU A 405 -67.56 -33.91 5.03
CA GLU A 405 -67.88 -35.17 4.34
C GLU A 405 -66.66 -36.11 4.29
N MET A 406 -66.93 -37.42 4.30
CA MET A 406 -65.88 -38.45 4.37
C MET A 406 -65.15 -38.57 3.02
N SER A 407 -63.92 -38.06 2.97
CA SER A 407 -62.96 -38.13 1.87
C SER A 407 -61.73 -38.94 2.29
N LEU A 408 -60.87 -39.31 1.34
CA LEU A 408 -59.61 -40.03 1.63
C LEU A 408 -58.70 -39.26 2.60
N GLU A 409 -58.77 -37.93 2.59
CA GLU A 409 -57.99 -37.05 3.45
C GLU A 409 -58.60 -36.97 4.86
N THR A 410 -59.93 -36.83 4.96
CA THR A 410 -60.61 -36.88 6.26
C THR A 410 -60.53 -38.27 6.90
N GLU A 411 -60.55 -39.36 6.13
CA GLU A 411 -60.33 -40.72 6.64
C GLU A 411 -58.92 -40.89 7.24
N ALA A 412 -57.89 -40.34 6.58
CA ALA A 412 -56.52 -40.34 7.10
C ALA A 412 -56.40 -39.51 8.39
N MET A 413 -57.10 -38.38 8.46
CA MET A 413 -57.21 -37.57 9.68
C MET A 413 -57.92 -38.32 10.81
N TRP A 414 -59.02 -39.03 10.53
CA TRP A 414 -59.71 -39.89 11.48
C TRP A 414 -58.83 -41.04 11.99
N LYS A 415 -58.03 -41.68 11.12
CA LYS A 415 -57.04 -42.72 11.51
C LYS A 415 -55.97 -42.15 12.44
N THR A 416 -55.42 -40.99 12.09
CA THR A 416 -54.39 -40.34 12.90
C THR A 416 -54.94 -39.93 14.27
N LEU A 417 -56.16 -39.39 14.30
CA LEU A 417 -56.86 -39.04 15.53
C LEU A 417 -57.18 -40.27 16.39
N SER A 418 -57.59 -41.39 15.79
CA SER A 418 -57.89 -42.64 16.51
C SER A 418 -56.66 -43.23 17.22
N ARG A 419 -55.49 -43.17 16.58
CA ARG A 419 -54.22 -43.61 17.16
C ARG A 419 -53.80 -42.70 18.31
N LEU A 420 -53.85 -41.39 18.10
CA LEU A 420 -53.51 -40.40 19.13
C LEU A 420 -54.47 -40.47 20.33
N ALA A 421 -55.75 -40.75 20.11
CA ALA A 421 -56.74 -40.96 21.17
C ALA A 421 -56.48 -42.23 22.00
N LEU A 422 -56.00 -43.32 21.38
CA LEU A 422 -55.58 -44.54 22.08
C LEU A 422 -54.29 -44.32 22.90
N GLU A 423 -53.29 -43.65 22.31
CA GLU A 423 -52.03 -43.32 23.00
C GLU A 423 -52.27 -42.38 24.19
N ALA A 424 -53.19 -41.42 24.04
CA ALA A 424 -53.61 -40.50 25.11
C ALA A 424 -54.61 -41.12 26.11
N ARG A 425 -54.94 -42.42 25.97
CA ARG A 425 -55.87 -43.20 26.81
C ARG A 425 -57.28 -42.61 26.92
N GLN A 426 -57.70 -41.83 25.93
CA GLN A 426 -59.06 -41.29 25.84
C GLN A 426 -59.95 -42.31 25.12
N LEU A 427 -60.25 -43.41 25.81
CA LEU A 427 -60.90 -44.59 25.23
C LEU A 427 -62.31 -44.29 24.66
N HIS A 428 -63.03 -43.31 25.21
CA HIS A 428 -64.32 -42.86 24.67
C HIS A 428 -64.19 -42.11 23.34
N ILE A 429 -63.11 -41.35 23.16
CA ILE A 429 -62.81 -40.63 21.91
C ILE A 429 -62.28 -41.62 20.86
N ALA A 430 -61.45 -42.59 21.27
CA ALA A 430 -61.01 -43.69 20.42
C ALA A 430 -62.19 -44.54 19.93
N GLU A 431 -63.14 -44.91 20.80
CA GLU A 431 -64.37 -45.62 20.41
C GLU A 431 -65.14 -44.85 19.33
N ARG A 432 -65.30 -43.54 19.50
CA ARG A 432 -65.98 -42.67 18.51
C ARG A 432 -65.22 -42.58 17.19
N CYS A 433 -63.89 -42.49 17.23
CA CYS A 433 -63.06 -42.45 16.01
C CYS A 433 -63.12 -43.79 15.24
N PHE A 434 -63.05 -44.93 15.92
CA PHE A 434 -63.15 -46.25 15.26
C PHE A 434 -64.57 -46.55 14.76
N ALA A 435 -65.60 -46.01 15.42
CA ALA A 435 -66.97 -46.04 14.91
C ALA A 435 -67.12 -45.21 13.62
N ALA A 436 -66.50 -44.03 13.55
CA ALA A 436 -66.49 -43.18 12.35
C ALA A 436 -65.68 -43.81 11.19
N LEU A 437 -64.63 -44.57 11.50
CA LEU A 437 -63.81 -45.32 10.52
C LEU A 437 -64.44 -46.65 10.06
N GLY A 438 -65.56 -47.08 10.66
CA GLY A 438 -66.26 -48.31 10.30
C GLY A 438 -65.65 -49.62 10.86
N ASP A 439 -64.67 -49.57 11.78
CA ASP A 439 -64.13 -50.77 12.44
C ASP A 439 -65.02 -51.18 13.63
N VAL A 440 -66.11 -51.87 13.31
CA VAL A 440 -67.12 -52.33 14.27
C VAL A 440 -66.53 -53.29 15.32
N SER A 441 -65.52 -54.07 14.95
CA SER A 441 -64.91 -55.07 15.82
C SER A 441 -64.08 -54.44 16.94
N LYS A 442 -63.23 -53.46 16.61
CA LYS A 442 -62.46 -52.71 17.59
C LYS A 442 -63.33 -51.76 18.40
N ALA A 443 -64.31 -51.11 17.78
CA ALA A 443 -65.26 -50.26 18.50
C ALA A 443 -66.05 -51.07 19.56
N LYS A 444 -66.50 -52.29 19.22
CA LYS A 444 -67.21 -53.16 20.17
C LYS A 444 -66.31 -53.67 21.30
N ALA A 445 -65.06 -54.01 21.01
CA ALA A 445 -64.09 -54.40 22.02
C ALA A 445 -63.74 -53.24 22.95
N LEU A 446 -63.50 -52.05 22.41
CA LEU A 446 -63.25 -50.82 23.18
C LEU A 446 -64.45 -50.43 24.03
N ARG A 447 -65.69 -50.62 23.54
CA ARG A 447 -66.91 -50.40 24.32
C ARG A 447 -67.02 -51.36 25.51
N GLN A 448 -66.64 -52.63 25.33
CA GLN A 448 -66.58 -53.59 26.45
C GLN A 448 -65.46 -53.24 27.44
N ILE A 449 -64.33 -52.75 26.94
CA ILE A 449 -63.22 -52.28 27.77
C ILE A 449 -63.62 -51.03 28.56
N ASN A 450 -64.33 -50.06 27.94
CA ASN A 450 -64.90 -48.87 28.60
C ASN A 450 -65.87 -49.26 29.71
N LYS A 451 -66.78 -50.20 29.44
CA LYS A 451 -67.70 -50.71 30.46
C LYS A 451 -66.96 -51.42 31.61
N THR A 452 -65.88 -52.13 31.31
CA THR A 452 -65.04 -52.77 32.34
C THR A 452 -64.24 -51.71 33.12
N ALA A 453 -63.80 -50.63 32.47
CA ALA A 453 -63.10 -49.51 33.09
C ALA A 453 -64.02 -48.67 33.97
N GLU A 454 -65.28 -48.45 33.59
CA GLU A 454 -66.30 -47.79 34.40
C GLU A 454 -66.60 -48.59 35.68
N GLN A 455 -66.79 -49.92 35.55
CA GLN A 455 -66.96 -50.81 36.71
C GLN A 455 -65.75 -50.79 37.65
N CYS A 456 -64.54 -50.81 37.09
CA CYS A 456 -63.32 -50.73 37.89
C CYS A 456 -63.06 -49.31 38.46
N ALA A 457 -63.61 -48.25 37.86
CA ALA A 457 -63.54 -46.89 38.37
C ALA A 457 -64.43 -46.71 39.61
N GLU A 458 -65.62 -47.33 39.61
CA GLU A 458 -66.52 -47.38 40.78
C GLU A 458 -65.88 -48.12 41.97
N GLU A 459 -65.07 -49.15 41.72
CA GLU A 459 -64.39 -49.92 42.76
C GLU A 459 -63.16 -49.22 43.38
N MET A 460 -62.47 -48.33 42.65
CA MET A 460 -61.20 -47.72 43.10
C MET A 460 -61.26 -46.21 43.40
N GLY A 461 -62.36 -45.51 43.09
CA GLY A 461 -62.49 -44.07 43.37
C GLY A 461 -61.49 -43.21 42.59
N GLY A 462 -61.32 -43.50 41.29
CA GLY A 462 -60.38 -42.82 40.39
C GLY A 462 -60.51 -43.31 38.93
N ASP A 463 -59.55 -42.96 38.07
CA ASP A 463 -59.55 -43.36 36.66
C ASP A 463 -59.35 -44.90 36.49
N GLY A 464 -60.43 -45.61 36.17
CA GLY A 464 -60.48 -47.08 36.08
C GLY A 464 -59.72 -47.68 34.88
N THR A 465 -59.16 -46.85 34.01
CA THR A 465 -58.36 -47.29 32.85
C THR A 465 -57.01 -47.94 33.22
N ASN A 466 -56.52 -47.72 34.45
CA ASN A 466 -55.26 -48.30 34.93
C ASN A 466 -55.39 -49.71 35.56
N HIS A 467 -56.60 -50.26 35.64
CA HIS A 467 -56.85 -51.56 36.29
C HIS A 467 -56.25 -52.75 35.49
N VAL A 468 -55.71 -53.77 36.20
CA VAL A 468 -54.97 -54.92 35.59
C VAL A 468 -55.83 -55.67 34.56
N ARG A 469 -57.12 -55.83 34.83
CA ARG A 469 -58.09 -56.50 33.93
C ARG A 469 -58.30 -55.72 32.63
N VAL A 470 -58.25 -54.39 32.69
CA VAL A 470 -58.36 -53.50 31.52
C VAL A 470 -57.04 -53.53 30.73
N ARG A 471 -55.89 -53.52 31.41
CA ARG A 471 -54.56 -53.62 30.79
C ARG A 471 -54.31 -54.95 30.07
N ALA A 472 -54.73 -56.08 30.66
CA ALA A 472 -54.59 -57.40 30.03
C ALA A 472 -55.49 -57.53 28.79
N LYS A 473 -56.74 -57.04 28.86
CA LYS A 473 -57.65 -57.02 27.71
C LYS A 473 -57.19 -56.08 26.59
N LEU A 474 -56.55 -54.96 26.91
CA LEU A 474 -55.88 -54.08 25.94
C LEU A 474 -54.67 -54.78 25.27
N ALA A 475 -53.86 -55.54 26.03
CA ALA A 475 -52.74 -56.30 25.46
C ALA A 475 -53.19 -57.44 24.52
N VAL A 476 -54.34 -58.05 24.79
CA VAL A 476 -54.98 -59.03 23.90
C VAL A 476 -55.55 -58.36 22.64
N LEU A 477 -56.08 -57.14 22.75
CA LEU A 477 -56.53 -56.34 21.60
C LEU A 477 -55.38 -56.04 20.63
N ASP A 478 -54.16 -55.86 21.16
CA ASP A 478 -52.91 -55.68 20.41
C ASP A 478 -52.22 -57.00 20.00
N LYS A 479 -52.86 -58.17 20.21
CA LYS A 479 -52.34 -59.51 19.89
C LYS A 479 -51.02 -59.89 20.59
N ASN A 480 -50.71 -59.28 21.73
CA ASN A 480 -49.50 -59.56 22.49
C ASN A 480 -49.76 -60.55 23.63
N PHE A 481 -49.87 -61.83 23.29
CA PHE A 481 -50.23 -62.91 24.24
C PHE A 481 -49.20 -63.12 25.35
N LYS A 482 -47.93 -62.85 25.08
CA LYS A 482 -46.84 -62.94 26.06
C LYS A 482 -46.94 -61.83 27.11
N LEU A 483 -47.26 -60.60 26.67
CA LEU A 483 -47.48 -59.47 27.59
C LEU A 483 -48.76 -59.69 28.43
N ALA A 484 -49.81 -60.23 27.81
CA ALA A 484 -51.04 -60.59 28.52
C ALA A 484 -50.81 -61.68 29.58
N GLU A 485 -50.02 -62.71 29.27
CA GLU A 485 -49.61 -63.76 30.19
C GLU A 485 -48.79 -63.19 31.36
N THR A 486 -47.81 -62.31 31.10
CA THR A 486 -47.02 -61.68 32.16
C THR A 486 -47.86 -60.77 33.06
N ILE A 487 -48.79 -59.98 32.50
CA ILE A 487 -49.66 -59.07 33.27
C ILE A 487 -50.63 -59.88 34.16
N LEU A 488 -51.04 -61.08 33.74
CA LEU A 488 -51.89 -61.97 34.53
C LEU A 488 -51.08 -62.75 35.59
N LEU A 489 -49.83 -63.09 35.31
CA LEU A 489 -48.91 -63.75 36.25
C LEU A 489 -48.48 -62.84 37.41
N GLU A 490 -48.43 -61.52 37.21
CA GLU A 490 -48.03 -60.53 38.23
C GLU A 490 -48.93 -60.50 39.49
N GLN A 491 -50.12 -61.12 39.49
CA GLN A 491 -51.00 -61.22 40.67
C GLN A 491 -51.35 -62.63 41.14
N GLY A 492 -50.67 -63.67 40.63
CA GLY A 492 -50.63 -65.00 41.26
C GLY A 492 -51.94 -65.63 41.71
N TYR A 493 -52.74 -66.19 40.79
CA TYR A 493 -53.68 -67.29 41.07
C TYR A 493 -53.73 -68.25 39.88
N GLY A 494 -53.47 -69.54 40.13
CA GLY A 494 -53.46 -70.62 39.14
C GLY A 494 -54.80 -70.74 38.42
N HIS A 495 -54.79 -70.47 37.11
CA HIS A 495 -55.98 -70.56 36.26
C HIS A 495 -56.05 -71.96 35.61
N PRO A 496 -57.19 -72.68 35.69
CA PRO A 496 -57.38 -74.02 35.10
C PRO A 496 -57.15 -74.12 33.58
N GLU A 497 -57.07 -73.00 32.86
CA GLU A 497 -56.85 -72.97 31.41
C GLU A 497 -55.37 -73.14 31.01
N LEU A 498 -54.43 -73.10 31.96
CA LEU A 498 -52.99 -73.15 31.69
C LEU A 498 -52.48 -74.56 31.29
N GLU A 499 -52.99 -75.63 31.91
CA GLU A 499 -52.59 -77.02 31.61
C GLU A 499 -53.16 -77.52 30.28
N ASN A 500 -54.42 -77.17 29.99
CA ASN A 500 -55.04 -77.50 28.70
C ASN A 500 -54.36 -76.80 27.53
N LEU A 501 -53.80 -75.59 27.74
CA LEU A 501 -52.99 -74.91 26.74
C LEU A 501 -51.67 -75.66 26.45
N ARG A 502 -51.06 -76.34 27.44
CA ARG A 502 -49.77 -77.06 27.28
C ARG A 502 -49.91 -78.39 26.54
N THR A 503 -50.94 -79.19 26.84
CA THR A 503 -51.19 -80.47 26.18
C THR A 503 -51.68 -80.30 24.75
N ALA A 504 -52.56 -79.32 24.51
CA ALA A 504 -52.96 -78.93 23.15
C ALA A 504 -51.76 -78.43 22.33
N HIS A 505 -50.80 -77.76 22.97
CA HIS A 505 -49.58 -77.32 22.32
C HIS A 505 -48.68 -78.50 21.88
N TYR A 506 -48.50 -79.55 22.69
CA TYR A 506 -47.65 -80.70 22.32
C TYR A 506 -48.27 -81.61 21.23
N GLN A 507 -49.57 -81.87 21.29
CA GLN A 507 -50.27 -82.62 20.23
C GLN A 507 -50.24 -81.85 18.90
N TRP A 508 -50.47 -80.54 18.94
CA TRP A 508 -50.32 -79.68 17.78
C TRP A 508 -48.91 -79.76 17.19
N LEU A 509 -47.87 -79.81 18.02
CA LEU A 509 -46.48 -79.93 17.54
C LEU A 509 -46.18 -81.28 16.87
N SER A 510 -46.73 -82.39 17.37
CA SER A 510 -46.56 -83.72 16.75
C SER A 510 -47.37 -83.86 15.45
N GLU A 511 -48.60 -83.36 15.40
CA GLU A 511 -49.45 -83.42 14.21
C GLU A 511 -48.97 -82.49 13.09
N THR A 512 -48.36 -81.36 13.43
CA THR A 512 -47.79 -80.41 12.46
C THR A 512 -46.36 -80.77 12.01
N ALA A 513 -45.88 -81.98 12.32
CA ALA A 513 -44.54 -82.49 11.98
C ALA A 513 -43.38 -81.60 12.46
N GLN A 514 -43.57 -80.86 13.55
CA GLN A 514 -42.54 -80.00 14.15
C GLN A 514 -41.66 -80.82 15.11
N GLU A 515 -40.94 -81.81 14.57
CA GLU A 515 -40.08 -82.76 15.31
C GLU A 515 -39.01 -82.07 16.18
N GLU A 516 -38.56 -80.87 15.79
CA GLU A 516 -37.62 -80.05 16.58
C GLU A 516 -38.17 -79.64 17.95
N LYS A 517 -39.41 -79.12 17.97
CA LYS A 517 -40.04 -78.63 19.19
C LYS A 517 -40.54 -79.80 20.06
N ALA A 518 -40.88 -80.93 19.43
CA ALA A 518 -41.13 -82.17 20.15
C ALA A 518 -39.86 -82.68 20.86
N GLY A 519 -38.70 -82.60 20.20
CA GLY A 519 -37.41 -82.89 20.82
C GLY A 519 -37.08 -82.00 22.02
N GLU A 520 -37.36 -80.70 21.97
CA GLU A 520 -37.11 -79.76 23.08
C GLU A 520 -38.02 -79.97 24.30
N VAL A 521 -39.22 -80.49 24.07
CA VAL A 521 -40.12 -80.90 25.16
C VAL A 521 -39.57 -82.16 25.82
N LYS A 522 -39.10 -83.14 25.03
CA LYS A 522 -38.47 -84.37 25.55
C LYS A 522 -37.13 -84.14 26.24
N GLU A 523 -36.38 -83.14 25.80
CA GLU A 523 -35.17 -82.66 26.47
C GLU A 523 -35.50 -82.10 27.87
N ARG A 524 -36.57 -81.29 27.99
CA ARG A 524 -37.06 -80.77 29.28
C ARG A 524 -37.64 -81.86 30.20
N GLU A 525 -38.11 -82.96 29.63
CA GLU A 525 -38.57 -84.15 30.37
C GLU A 525 -37.43 -85.11 30.77
N GLY A 526 -36.20 -84.90 30.28
CA GLY A 526 -35.02 -85.69 30.66
C GLY A 526 -34.74 -86.95 29.83
N ASN A 527 -35.46 -87.19 28.73
CA ASN A 527 -35.27 -88.38 27.87
C ASN A 527 -34.35 -88.10 26.68
N TYR A 528 -33.03 -88.13 26.93
CA TYR A 528 -32.03 -87.64 25.97
C TYR A 528 -31.84 -88.53 24.73
N MET A 529 -31.97 -89.86 24.83
CA MET A 529 -31.75 -90.76 23.69
C MET A 529 -32.86 -90.69 22.63
N GLU A 530 -34.11 -90.54 23.07
CA GLU A 530 -35.24 -90.27 22.16
C GLU A 530 -35.15 -88.87 21.56
N ALA A 531 -34.74 -87.88 22.34
CA ALA A 531 -34.50 -86.52 21.84
C ALA A 531 -33.42 -86.50 20.74
N ILE A 532 -32.29 -87.20 20.92
CA ILE A 532 -31.22 -87.31 19.90
C ILE A 532 -31.74 -87.99 18.63
N ASN A 533 -32.51 -89.07 18.75
CA ASN A 533 -33.10 -89.75 17.58
C ASN A 533 -34.13 -88.87 16.86
N LEU A 534 -34.94 -88.11 17.59
CA LEU A 534 -35.87 -87.14 17.02
C LEU A 534 -35.11 -85.98 16.34
N TYR A 535 -34.01 -85.50 16.91
CA TYR A 535 -33.17 -84.49 16.26
C TYR A 535 -32.46 -85.02 15.00
N LEU A 536 -32.04 -86.28 14.97
CA LEU A 536 -31.47 -86.89 13.77
C LEU A 536 -32.53 -87.14 12.68
N LYS A 537 -33.76 -87.52 13.05
CA LYS A 537 -34.89 -87.64 12.13
C LYS A 537 -35.33 -86.29 11.57
N ALA A 538 -35.34 -85.26 12.41
CA ALA A 538 -35.63 -83.88 12.04
C ALA A 538 -34.54 -83.25 11.15
N GLY A 539 -33.46 -83.97 10.83
CA GLY A 539 -32.35 -83.44 10.02
C GLY A 539 -31.49 -82.40 10.75
N LEU A 540 -31.48 -82.43 12.08
CA LEU A 540 -30.74 -81.52 12.96
C LEU A 540 -29.57 -82.23 13.68
N PRO A 541 -28.57 -82.76 12.95
CA PRO A 541 -27.43 -83.46 13.55
C PRO A 541 -26.57 -82.55 14.45
N ALA A 542 -26.64 -81.22 14.27
CA ALA A 542 -25.99 -80.23 15.12
C ALA A 542 -26.54 -80.18 16.56
N LYS A 543 -27.87 -80.29 16.73
CA LYS A 543 -28.52 -80.33 18.06
C LYS A 543 -28.23 -81.67 18.73
N ALA A 544 -28.26 -82.75 17.96
CA ALA A 544 -27.86 -84.09 18.41
C ALA A 544 -26.40 -84.13 18.89
N ALA A 545 -25.47 -83.51 18.14
CA ALA A 545 -24.05 -83.46 18.51
C ALA A 545 -23.81 -82.65 19.79
N ARG A 546 -24.46 -81.49 19.95
CA ARG A 546 -24.34 -80.69 21.19
C ARG A 546 -24.90 -81.40 22.41
N LEU A 547 -26.02 -82.11 22.26
CA LEU A 547 -26.62 -82.90 23.33
C LEU A 547 -25.76 -84.13 23.68
N ALA A 548 -25.11 -84.74 22.69
CA ALA A 548 -24.13 -85.80 22.93
C ALA A 548 -22.86 -85.28 23.62
N LEU A 549 -22.39 -84.07 23.27
CA LEU A 549 -21.22 -83.42 23.88
C LEU A 549 -21.48 -82.94 25.31
N SER A 550 -22.73 -82.63 25.69
CA SER A 550 -23.07 -82.12 27.03
C SER A 550 -23.21 -83.20 28.10
N LYS A 551 -23.23 -84.49 27.71
CA LYS A 551 -23.38 -85.63 28.61
C LYS A 551 -22.27 -86.65 28.35
N GLU A 552 -21.30 -86.73 29.27
CA GLU A 552 -20.12 -87.60 29.14
C GLU A 552 -20.48 -89.09 28.98
N GLU A 553 -21.59 -89.54 29.57
CA GLU A 553 -22.11 -90.91 29.46
C GLU A 553 -22.44 -91.34 28.03
N LEU A 554 -22.78 -90.40 27.14
CA LEU A 554 -23.17 -90.68 25.75
C LEU A 554 -21.97 -90.74 24.80
N ILE A 555 -20.83 -90.12 25.17
CA ILE A 555 -19.62 -90.01 24.34
C ILE A 555 -18.80 -91.32 24.37
N HIS A 556 -18.89 -92.10 25.46
CA HIS A 556 -18.19 -93.38 25.60
C HIS A 556 -18.81 -94.53 24.79
N SER A 557 -19.99 -94.33 24.21
CA SER A 557 -20.55 -95.28 23.25
C SER A 557 -19.80 -95.17 21.92
N SER A 558 -19.22 -96.25 21.40
CA SER A 558 -18.36 -96.17 20.20
C SER A 558 -19.12 -95.92 18.89
N GLU A 559 -20.38 -96.35 18.80
CA GLU A 559 -21.21 -96.23 17.59
C GLU A 559 -21.90 -94.87 17.42
N LEU A 560 -22.30 -94.20 18.51
CA LEU A 560 -23.14 -93.01 18.45
C LEU A 560 -22.37 -91.78 17.93
N PRO A 561 -21.14 -91.48 18.37
CA PRO A 561 -20.33 -90.39 17.83
C PRO A 561 -19.95 -90.60 16.36
N GLU A 562 -19.71 -91.84 15.92
CA GLU A 562 -19.42 -92.11 14.51
C GLU A 562 -20.67 -91.94 13.62
N ARG A 563 -21.86 -92.34 14.10
CA ARG A 563 -23.13 -92.10 13.41
C ARG A 563 -23.48 -90.61 13.33
N ILE A 564 -23.29 -89.87 14.42
CA ILE A 564 -23.50 -88.42 14.44
C ILE A 564 -22.47 -87.73 13.55
N ALA A 565 -21.19 -88.10 13.60
CA ALA A 565 -20.14 -87.54 12.72
C ALA A 565 -20.40 -87.84 11.24
N ALA A 566 -20.84 -89.05 10.88
CA ALA A 566 -21.20 -89.39 9.51
C ALA A 566 -22.42 -88.59 9.03
N ALA A 567 -23.42 -88.38 9.89
CA ALA A 567 -24.57 -87.53 9.60
C ALA A 567 -24.17 -86.04 9.45
N LEU A 568 -23.25 -85.54 10.28
CA LEU A 568 -22.71 -84.19 10.20
C LEU A 568 -21.90 -83.97 8.92
N LEU A 569 -21.03 -84.92 8.54
CA LEU A 569 -20.26 -84.86 7.29
C LEU A 569 -21.17 -84.92 6.06
N LYS A 570 -22.20 -85.77 6.08
CA LYS A 570 -23.21 -85.83 5.00
C LYS A 570 -24.06 -84.55 4.94
N GLY A 571 -24.29 -83.92 6.10
CA GLY A 571 -25.00 -82.64 6.21
C GLY A 571 -24.14 -81.41 5.91
N GLY A 572 -22.87 -81.56 5.56
CA GLY A 572 -21.95 -80.43 5.29
C GLY A 572 -21.53 -79.64 6.54
N LEU A 573 -21.81 -80.14 7.73
CA LEU A 573 -21.51 -79.51 9.02
C LEU A 573 -20.14 -79.97 9.54
N TYR A 574 -19.11 -79.61 8.80
CA TYR A 574 -17.74 -80.09 9.00
C TYR A 574 -17.08 -79.60 10.30
N GLU A 575 -17.41 -78.39 10.79
CA GLU A 575 -16.85 -77.83 12.03
C GLU A 575 -17.30 -78.63 13.27
N GLN A 576 -18.60 -78.94 13.34
CA GLN A 576 -19.18 -79.73 14.43
C GLN A 576 -18.72 -81.20 14.37
N ALA A 577 -18.49 -81.73 13.16
CA ALA A 577 -17.87 -83.04 12.98
C ALA A 577 -16.42 -83.04 13.49
N GLY A 578 -15.66 -81.97 13.21
CA GLY A 578 -14.31 -81.77 13.72
C GLY A 578 -14.26 -81.72 15.24
N GLU A 579 -15.17 -80.97 15.89
CA GLU A 579 -15.23 -80.83 17.36
C GLU A 579 -15.58 -82.16 18.03
N LEU A 580 -16.47 -82.95 17.42
CA LEU A 580 -16.80 -84.29 17.87
C LEU A 580 -15.59 -85.24 17.74
N TYR A 581 -14.84 -85.17 16.63
CA TYR A 581 -13.63 -85.99 16.44
C TYR A 581 -12.47 -85.57 17.36
N GLU A 582 -12.33 -84.29 17.66
CA GLU A 582 -11.35 -83.76 18.63
C GLU A 582 -11.64 -84.32 20.03
N LYS A 583 -12.90 -84.30 20.46
CA LYS A 583 -13.32 -84.85 21.76
C LYS A 583 -13.22 -86.38 21.86
N VAL A 584 -13.35 -87.08 20.73
CA VAL A 584 -13.12 -88.53 20.63
C VAL A 584 -11.62 -88.88 20.50
N GLY A 585 -10.74 -87.88 20.34
CA GLY A 585 -9.28 -88.05 20.28
C GLY A 585 -8.73 -88.47 18.91
N LYS A 586 -9.51 -88.34 17.83
CA LYS A 586 -9.10 -88.65 16.44
C LYS A 586 -8.64 -87.38 15.71
N ASN A 587 -7.48 -86.85 16.11
CA ASN A 587 -6.97 -85.55 15.65
C ASN A 587 -6.75 -85.44 14.13
N ASP A 588 -6.32 -86.52 13.47
CA ASP A 588 -6.12 -86.53 12.00
C ASP A 588 -7.45 -86.29 11.25
N LYS A 589 -8.51 -86.98 11.67
CA LYS A 589 -9.86 -86.83 11.08
C LYS A 589 -10.50 -85.49 11.44
N ALA A 590 -10.21 -84.96 12.63
CA ALA A 590 -10.64 -83.63 13.03
C ALA A 590 -10.00 -82.56 12.12
N MET A 591 -8.69 -82.68 11.86
CA MET A 591 -7.95 -81.75 11.00
C MET A 591 -8.45 -81.73 9.56
N ASP A 592 -8.69 -82.92 8.97
CA ASP A 592 -9.27 -83.05 7.63
C ASP A 592 -10.69 -82.48 7.57
N SER A 593 -11.47 -82.65 8.63
CA SER A 593 -12.82 -82.09 8.73
C SER A 593 -12.78 -80.57 8.81
N TYR A 594 -11.89 -79.99 9.63
CA TYR A 594 -11.75 -78.54 9.73
C TYR A 594 -11.24 -77.89 8.43
N ARG A 595 -10.32 -78.54 7.70
CA ARG A 595 -9.89 -78.08 6.37
C ARG A 595 -11.02 -78.09 5.34
N LYS A 596 -11.80 -79.17 5.29
CA LYS A 596 -12.98 -79.29 4.39
C LYS A 596 -14.10 -78.32 4.77
N GLY A 597 -14.21 -77.99 6.06
CA GLY A 597 -15.18 -77.03 6.59
C GLY A 597 -14.77 -75.57 6.49
N HIS A 598 -13.56 -75.27 6.00
CA HIS A 598 -12.97 -73.92 6.03
C HIS A 598 -12.98 -73.28 7.43
N ALA A 599 -12.97 -74.10 8.48
CA ALA A 599 -12.94 -73.68 9.88
C ALA A 599 -11.48 -73.47 10.34
N TYR A 600 -10.79 -72.55 9.65
CA TYR A 600 -9.34 -72.35 9.81
C TYR A 600 -8.94 -71.94 11.23
N ARG A 601 -9.78 -71.19 11.95
CA ARG A 601 -9.51 -70.81 13.36
C ARG A 601 -9.33 -72.03 14.26
N ARG A 602 -10.26 -72.99 14.20
CA ARG A 602 -10.21 -74.24 14.97
C ARG A 602 -9.07 -75.15 14.47
N ALA A 603 -8.85 -75.18 13.15
CA ALA A 603 -7.73 -75.91 12.55
C ALA A 603 -6.37 -75.39 13.04
N VAL A 604 -6.21 -74.08 13.15
CA VAL A 604 -4.98 -73.44 13.65
C VAL A 604 -4.79 -73.74 15.15
N GLU A 605 -5.84 -73.61 15.97
CA GLU A 605 -5.79 -73.97 17.41
C GLU A 605 -5.38 -75.44 17.61
N LEU A 606 -5.99 -76.37 16.87
CA LEU A 606 -5.63 -77.79 16.88
C LEU A 606 -4.19 -78.02 16.37
N SER A 607 -3.78 -77.35 15.29
CA SER A 607 -2.42 -77.48 14.74
C SER A 607 -1.35 -76.92 15.67
N ARG A 608 -1.63 -75.85 16.44
CA ARG A 608 -0.70 -75.34 17.46
C ARG A 608 -0.47 -76.37 18.57
N ALA A 609 -1.48 -77.20 18.89
CA ALA A 609 -1.39 -78.24 19.91
C ALA A 609 -0.80 -79.58 19.39
N ALA A 610 -1.16 -80.00 18.18
CA ALA A 610 -0.84 -81.34 17.65
C ALA A 610 0.10 -81.33 16.43
N PHE A 611 0.12 -80.27 15.61
CA PHE A 611 0.88 -80.20 14.35
C PHE A 611 1.55 -78.82 14.09
N PRO A 612 2.54 -78.38 14.89
CA PRO A 612 3.08 -77.01 14.82
C PRO A 612 3.70 -76.60 13.48
N ARG A 613 4.16 -77.57 12.67
CA ARG A 613 4.77 -77.31 11.35
C ARG A 613 3.77 -76.92 10.28
N GLU A 614 2.48 -77.21 10.46
CA GLU A 614 1.45 -76.91 9.48
C GLU A 614 0.82 -75.53 9.68
N VAL A 615 1.08 -74.86 10.81
CA VAL A 615 0.49 -73.56 11.19
C VAL A 615 0.72 -72.51 10.10
N VAL A 616 1.95 -72.32 9.62
CA VAL A 616 2.28 -71.30 8.60
C VAL A 616 1.50 -71.52 7.30
N LYS A 617 1.37 -72.78 6.86
CA LYS A 617 0.62 -73.14 5.64
C LYS A 617 -0.89 -72.94 5.83
N LEU A 618 -1.40 -73.14 7.04
CA LEU A 618 -2.80 -72.92 7.38
C LEU A 618 -3.13 -71.44 7.48
N GLU A 619 -2.24 -70.62 8.06
CA GLU A 619 -2.40 -69.16 8.10
C GLU A 619 -2.37 -68.57 6.68
N GLU A 620 -1.50 -69.08 5.79
CA GLU A 620 -1.52 -68.68 4.37
C GLU A 620 -2.83 -69.10 3.67
N ALA A 621 -3.25 -70.35 3.83
CA ALA A 621 -4.50 -70.84 3.24
C ALA A 621 -5.74 -70.13 3.80
N TRP A 622 -5.68 -69.70 5.07
CA TRP A 622 -6.71 -68.89 5.71
C TRP A 622 -6.74 -67.48 5.11
N GLY A 623 -5.57 -66.86 4.90
CA GLY A 623 -5.43 -65.61 4.18
C GLY A 623 -6.02 -65.68 2.76
N ASP A 624 -5.65 -66.69 1.98
CA ASP A 624 -6.14 -66.88 0.60
C ASP A 624 -7.66 -67.11 0.58
N TYR A 625 -8.20 -67.87 1.54
CA TYR A 625 -9.64 -68.06 1.70
C TYR A 625 -10.37 -66.75 2.05
N LEU A 626 -9.84 -65.96 2.98
CA LEU A 626 -10.42 -64.65 3.35
C LEU A 626 -10.43 -63.68 2.17
N VAL A 627 -9.38 -63.68 1.34
CA VAL A 627 -9.35 -62.93 0.08
C VAL A 627 -10.45 -63.40 -0.88
N SER A 628 -10.66 -64.71 -1.02
CA SER A 628 -11.75 -65.25 -1.85
C SER A 628 -13.15 -64.82 -1.36
N GLN A 629 -13.31 -64.62 -0.05
CA GLN A 629 -14.52 -64.12 0.59
C GLN A 629 -14.62 -62.58 0.60
N LYS A 630 -13.69 -61.88 -0.07
CA LYS A 630 -13.56 -60.41 -0.10
C LYS A 630 -13.32 -59.78 1.29
N GLN A 631 -12.90 -60.55 2.28
CA GLN A 631 -12.54 -60.08 3.61
C GLN A 631 -11.05 -59.74 3.67
N LEU A 632 -10.64 -58.77 2.86
CA LEU A 632 -9.23 -58.39 2.68
C LEU A 632 -8.60 -57.87 3.98
N ASP A 633 -9.35 -57.16 4.82
CA ASP A 633 -8.86 -56.58 6.09
C ASP A 633 -8.36 -57.63 7.09
N ALA A 634 -9.06 -58.76 7.18
CA ALA A 634 -8.68 -59.85 8.07
C ALA A 634 -7.51 -60.65 7.48
N ALA A 635 -7.48 -60.81 6.16
CA ALA A 635 -6.43 -61.56 5.45
C ALA A 635 -5.02 -60.96 5.66
N ILE A 636 -4.90 -59.63 5.79
CA ILE A 636 -3.62 -58.94 6.00
C ILE A 636 -2.86 -59.49 7.20
N ASN A 637 -3.52 -59.66 8.34
CA ASN A 637 -2.86 -60.13 9.56
C ASN A 637 -2.39 -61.58 9.42
N HIS A 638 -3.18 -62.44 8.76
CA HIS A 638 -2.82 -63.84 8.51
C HIS A 638 -1.65 -63.97 7.52
N TYR A 639 -1.58 -63.12 6.49
CA TYR A 639 -0.41 -63.09 5.60
C TYR A 639 0.87 -62.59 6.29
N ILE A 640 0.74 -61.67 7.24
CA ILE A 640 1.88 -61.22 8.08
C ILE A 640 2.35 -62.36 8.97
N GLU A 641 1.44 -63.08 9.64
CA GLU A 641 1.77 -64.24 10.48
C GLU A 641 2.35 -65.41 9.67
N ALA A 642 1.94 -65.57 8.40
CA ALA A 642 2.50 -66.54 7.47
C ALA A 642 3.87 -66.13 6.88
N GLY A 643 4.31 -64.87 7.08
CA GLY A 643 5.55 -64.35 6.53
C GLY A 643 5.49 -63.97 5.03
N CYS A 644 4.31 -63.93 4.43
CA CYS A 644 4.10 -63.61 3.00
C CYS A 644 3.83 -62.10 2.80
N SER A 645 4.88 -61.28 2.88
CA SER A 645 4.79 -59.81 2.84
C SER A 645 4.18 -59.24 1.54
N ILE A 646 4.49 -59.83 0.37
CA ILE A 646 3.97 -59.37 -0.93
C ILE A 646 2.44 -59.49 -1.00
N LYS A 647 1.89 -60.66 -0.64
CA LYS A 647 0.43 -60.89 -0.57
C LYS A 647 -0.23 -59.96 0.46
N ALA A 648 0.45 -59.67 1.57
CA ALA A 648 -0.05 -58.74 2.58
C ALA A 648 -0.13 -57.29 2.07
N ILE A 649 0.87 -56.81 1.30
CA ILE A 649 0.88 -55.48 0.69
C ILE A 649 -0.26 -55.34 -0.33
N GLU A 650 -0.40 -56.33 -1.22
CA GLU A 650 -1.46 -56.32 -2.24
C GLU A 650 -2.86 -56.37 -1.61
N ALA A 651 -3.05 -57.21 -0.59
CA ALA A 651 -4.30 -57.27 0.16
C ALA A 651 -4.59 -55.93 0.87
N ALA A 652 -3.58 -55.27 1.44
CA ALA A 652 -3.73 -53.97 2.10
C ALA A 652 -4.08 -52.83 1.12
N ILE A 653 -3.47 -52.81 -0.07
CA ILE A 653 -3.79 -51.84 -1.13
C ILE A 653 -5.23 -52.06 -1.64
N GLN A 654 -5.62 -53.30 -1.93
CA GLN A 654 -6.97 -53.63 -2.38
C GLN A 654 -8.04 -53.33 -1.31
N ALA A 655 -7.70 -53.53 -0.03
CA ALA A 655 -8.54 -53.20 1.11
C ALA A 655 -8.60 -51.68 1.40
N ARG A 656 -7.85 -50.84 0.66
CA ARG A 656 -7.68 -49.41 0.91
C ARG A 656 -7.10 -49.08 2.30
N GLN A 657 -6.39 -50.02 2.93
CA GLN A 657 -5.69 -49.82 4.19
C GLN A 657 -4.25 -49.30 3.94
N TRP A 658 -4.15 -48.11 3.34
CA TRP A 658 -2.89 -47.52 2.88
C TRP A 658 -1.84 -47.34 3.99
N ASN A 659 -2.25 -47.01 5.21
CA ASN A 659 -1.32 -46.87 6.34
C ASN A 659 -0.66 -48.20 6.73
N LYS A 660 -1.41 -49.31 6.67
CA LYS A 660 -0.83 -50.64 6.88
C LYS A 660 0.03 -51.08 5.71
N ALA A 661 -0.37 -50.77 4.48
CA ALA A 661 0.44 -51.02 3.29
C ALA A 661 1.80 -50.33 3.37
N VAL A 662 1.84 -49.06 3.77
CA VAL A 662 3.08 -48.29 3.98
C VAL A 662 3.96 -48.93 5.06
N GLN A 663 3.39 -49.32 6.21
CA GLN A 663 4.15 -49.96 7.29
C GLN A 663 4.79 -51.27 6.83
N ILE A 664 4.08 -52.07 6.04
CA ILE A 664 4.61 -53.34 5.53
C ILE A 664 5.69 -53.07 4.47
N VAL A 665 5.45 -52.12 3.55
CA VAL A 665 6.40 -51.74 2.49
C VAL A 665 7.71 -51.17 3.05
N GLU A 666 7.67 -50.32 4.08
CA GLU A 666 8.87 -49.75 4.71
C GLU A 666 9.70 -50.79 5.50
N LEU A 667 9.15 -51.98 5.78
CA LEU A 667 9.85 -53.10 6.41
C LEU A 667 10.47 -54.09 5.41
N GLN A 668 10.25 -53.91 4.10
CA GLN A 668 10.81 -54.76 3.04
C GLN A 668 12.04 -54.12 2.38
N ASP A 669 12.80 -54.92 1.63
CA ASP A 669 13.94 -54.45 0.84
C ASP A 669 13.51 -53.44 -0.24
N ASP A 670 14.38 -52.44 -0.50
CA ASP A 670 14.09 -51.29 -1.38
C ASP A 670 13.62 -51.68 -2.79
N ASN A 671 14.09 -52.81 -3.33
CA ASN A 671 13.73 -53.32 -4.67
C ASN A 671 12.27 -53.82 -4.75
N VAL A 672 11.74 -54.36 -3.64
CA VAL A 672 10.31 -54.74 -3.56
C VAL A 672 9.46 -53.50 -3.30
N ALA A 673 9.97 -52.55 -2.50
CA ALA A 673 9.26 -51.33 -2.12
C ALA A 673 9.05 -50.35 -3.30
N GLU A 674 10.03 -50.22 -4.20
CA GLU A 674 10.00 -49.31 -5.36
C GLU A 674 8.74 -49.49 -6.23
N ARG A 675 8.32 -50.75 -6.45
CA ARG A 675 7.15 -51.10 -7.27
C ARG A 675 5.83 -50.58 -6.72
N TYR A 676 5.73 -50.45 -5.39
CA TYR A 676 4.51 -50.03 -4.72
C TYR A 676 4.51 -48.53 -4.39
N TYR A 677 5.68 -47.88 -4.34
CA TYR A 677 5.76 -46.45 -4.05
C TYR A 677 5.02 -45.58 -5.07
N HIS A 678 5.06 -45.92 -6.36
CA HIS A 678 4.32 -45.18 -7.38
C HIS A 678 2.80 -45.25 -7.16
N GLN A 679 2.26 -46.43 -6.82
CA GLN A 679 0.82 -46.61 -6.54
C GLN A 679 0.38 -45.90 -5.26
N ILE A 680 1.22 -45.94 -4.22
CA ILE A 680 0.98 -45.24 -2.95
C ILE A 680 1.02 -43.72 -3.15
N ALA A 681 1.98 -43.22 -3.95
CA ALA A 681 2.11 -41.81 -4.27
C ALA A 681 0.90 -41.27 -5.05
N GLN A 682 0.40 -42.03 -6.04
CA GLN A 682 -0.82 -41.69 -6.78
C GLN A 682 -2.04 -41.60 -5.87
N HIS A 683 -2.20 -42.51 -4.90
CA HIS A 683 -3.28 -42.43 -3.93
C HIS A 683 -3.17 -41.16 -3.07
N TYR A 684 -2.01 -40.88 -2.49
CA TYR A 684 -1.83 -39.66 -1.68
C TYR A 684 -2.00 -38.38 -2.51
N SER A 685 -1.68 -38.42 -3.81
CA SER A 685 -2.00 -37.35 -4.75
C SER A 685 -3.52 -37.13 -4.90
N GLN A 686 -4.31 -38.21 -5.02
CA GLN A 686 -5.78 -38.11 -5.12
C GLN A 686 -6.43 -37.64 -3.82
N VAL A 687 -5.86 -38.02 -2.67
CA VAL A 687 -6.30 -37.58 -1.33
C VAL A 687 -5.83 -36.15 -0.99
N GLN A 688 -5.04 -35.52 -1.88
CA GLN A 688 -4.48 -34.16 -1.72
C GLN A 688 -3.45 -34.03 -0.59
N GLU A 689 -2.84 -35.14 -0.17
CA GLU A 689 -1.73 -35.18 0.79
C GLU A 689 -0.39 -35.11 0.03
N TYR A 690 -0.15 -33.96 -0.61
CA TYR A 690 0.92 -33.80 -1.61
C TYR A 690 2.34 -34.02 -1.06
N LYS A 691 2.60 -33.68 0.22
CA LYS A 691 3.92 -33.90 0.83
C LYS A 691 4.27 -35.37 1.01
N LEU A 692 3.27 -36.20 1.34
CA LEU A 692 3.46 -37.64 1.43
C LEU A 692 3.61 -38.24 0.03
N ALA A 693 2.81 -37.76 -0.94
CA ALA A 693 2.96 -38.15 -2.33
C ALA A 693 4.35 -37.82 -2.90
N GLU A 694 4.87 -36.62 -2.63
CA GLU A 694 6.24 -36.20 -2.99
C GLU A 694 7.28 -37.18 -2.44
N LYS A 695 7.22 -37.50 -1.14
CA LYS A 695 8.14 -38.46 -0.50
C LYS A 695 8.17 -39.79 -1.25
N TYR A 696 7.01 -40.30 -1.65
CA TYR A 696 6.92 -41.61 -2.32
C TYR A 696 7.24 -41.55 -3.82
N PHE A 697 6.93 -40.46 -4.53
CA PHE A 697 7.36 -40.27 -5.92
C PHE A 697 8.88 -40.17 -6.04
N VAL A 698 9.52 -39.43 -5.11
CA VAL A 698 10.99 -39.31 -5.06
C VAL A 698 11.63 -40.65 -4.68
N LYS A 699 11.08 -41.37 -3.69
CA LYS A 699 11.53 -42.73 -3.35
C LYS A 699 11.31 -43.75 -4.46
N GLY A 700 10.31 -43.53 -5.33
CA GLY A 700 10.04 -44.34 -6.51
C GLY A 700 10.83 -43.93 -7.76
N GLY A 701 11.78 -43.00 -7.65
CA GLY A 701 12.65 -42.60 -8.76
C GLY A 701 12.05 -41.65 -9.80
N ASP A 702 10.82 -41.16 -9.61
CA ASP A 702 10.06 -40.34 -10.57
C ASP A 702 9.77 -38.91 -10.03
N PRO A 703 10.77 -38.03 -9.87
CA PRO A 703 10.56 -36.66 -9.41
C PRO A 703 9.73 -35.83 -10.39
N ARG A 704 9.74 -36.18 -11.69
CA ARG A 704 8.91 -35.53 -12.73
C ARG A 704 7.41 -35.66 -12.45
N ALA A 705 6.95 -36.83 -12.00
CA ALA A 705 5.55 -37.06 -11.66
C ALA A 705 5.10 -36.24 -10.44
N ALA A 706 6.00 -36.02 -9.47
CA ALA A 706 5.74 -35.15 -8.31
C ALA A 706 5.67 -33.67 -8.71
N ILE A 707 6.52 -33.21 -9.62
CA ILE A 707 6.46 -31.84 -10.16
C ILE A 707 5.15 -31.64 -10.91
N GLU A 708 4.78 -32.56 -11.80
CA GLU A 708 3.50 -32.51 -12.53
C GLU A 708 2.29 -32.53 -11.59
N MET A 709 2.34 -33.33 -10.53
CA MET A 709 1.32 -33.33 -9.47
C MET A 709 1.19 -31.95 -8.82
N TYR A 710 2.29 -31.35 -8.38
CA TYR A 710 2.26 -30.01 -7.76
C TYR A 710 1.80 -28.93 -8.74
N THR A 711 2.17 -29.04 -10.02
CA THR A 711 1.71 -28.13 -11.09
C THR A 711 0.21 -28.28 -11.32
N LYS A 712 -0.33 -29.50 -11.45
CA LYS A 712 -1.79 -29.74 -11.56
C LYS A 712 -2.58 -29.25 -10.35
N ALA A 713 -1.97 -29.28 -9.17
CA ALA A 713 -2.55 -28.78 -7.92
C ALA A 713 -2.42 -27.25 -7.73
N ASN A 714 -1.89 -26.51 -8.72
CA ASN A 714 -1.58 -25.07 -8.62
C ASN A 714 -0.60 -24.70 -7.48
N MET A 715 0.24 -25.65 -7.03
CA MET A 715 1.23 -25.46 -5.97
C MET A 715 2.62 -25.20 -6.57
N TYR A 716 2.74 -24.12 -7.34
CA TYR A 716 3.93 -23.81 -8.15
C TYR A 716 5.22 -23.62 -7.35
N GLU A 717 5.15 -23.11 -6.12
CA GLU A 717 6.33 -22.92 -5.26
C GLU A 717 6.93 -24.25 -4.79
N ALA A 718 6.08 -25.24 -4.49
CA ALA A 718 6.51 -26.58 -4.13
C ALA A 718 7.06 -27.32 -5.36
N ALA A 719 6.41 -27.17 -6.52
CA ALA A 719 6.90 -27.67 -7.80
C ALA A 719 8.29 -27.11 -8.13
N HIS A 720 8.48 -25.80 -8.00
CA HIS A 720 9.74 -25.11 -8.30
C HIS A 720 10.86 -25.55 -7.35
N LYS A 721 10.57 -25.63 -6.05
CA LYS A 721 11.55 -26.11 -5.07
C LYS A 721 12.03 -27.53 -5.37
N LEU A 722 11.12 -28.42 -5.77
CA LEU A 722 11.47 -29.79 -6.14
C LEU A 722 12.21 -29.85 -7.48
N ALA A 723 11.82 -29.04 -8.46
CA ALA A 723 12.44 -28.94 -9.78
C ALA A 723 13.90 -28.45 -9.69
N VAL A 724 14.16 -27.41 -8.91
CA VAL A 724 15.52 -26.89 -8.66
C VAL A 724 16.40 -27.91 -7.94
N GLN A 725 15.81 -28.77 -7.10
CA GLN A 725 16.56 -29.80 -6.38
C GLN A 725 16.89 -31.03 -7.23
N CYS A 726 16.09 -31.34 -8.25
CA CYS A 726 16.17 -32.62 -8.98
C CYS A 726 16.56 -32.49 -10.47
N MET A 727 16.53 -31.28 -11.06
CA MET A 727 16.68 -31.07 -12.51
C MET A 727 17.63 -29.90 -12.83
N THR A 728 18.09 -29.80 -14.08
CA THR A 728 18.93 -28.69 -14.57
C THR A 728 18.09 -27.47 -14.94
N GLN A 729 18.65 -26.26 -14.85
CA GLN A 729 17.94 -25.00 -15.09
C GLN A 729 17.33 -24.90 -16.50
N GLU A 730 17.96 -25.50 -17.51
CA GLU A 730 17.45 -25.56 -18.88
C GLU A 730 16.22 -26.45 -19.04
N GLU A 731 16.22 -27.65 -18.43
CA GLU A 731 15.04 -28.54 -18.45
C GLU A 731 13.86 -27.92 -17.69
N VAL A 732 14.17 -27.19 -16.61
CA VAL A 732 13.20 -26.43 -15.82
C VAL A 732 12.58 -25.30 -16.67
N ALA A 733 13.40 -24.51 -17.37
CA ALA A 733 12.94 -23.44 -18.25
C ALA A 733 11.97 -23.93 -19.34
N VAL A 734 12.31 -25.05 -20.00
CA VAL A 734 11.47 -25.63 -21.07
C VAL A 734 10.08 -26.01 -20.55
N ILE A 735 9.98 -26.66 -19.39
CA ILE A 735 8.70 -27.08 -18.79
C ILE A 735 7.84 -25.86 -18.45
N TYR A 736 8.44 -24.85 -17.82
CA TYR A 736 7.73 -23.64 -17.41
C TYR A 736 7.28 -22.80 -18.60
N ILE A 737 8.11 -22.66 -19.65
CA ILE A 737 7.74 -21.97 -20.89
C ILE A 737 6.60 -22.70 -21.61
N SER A 738 6.67 -24.03 -21.75
CA SER A 738 5.58 -24.79 -22.39
C SER A 738 4.26 -24.65 -21.62
N GLN A 739 4.33 -24.65 -20.29
CA GLN A 739 3.15 -24.48 -19.45
C GLN A 739 2.60 -23.05 -19.52
N ALA A 740 3.47 -22.04 -19.58
CA ALA A 740 3.08 -20.65 -19.74
C ALA A 740 2.34 -20.43 -21.08
N GLN A 741 2.80 -21.07 -22.15
CA GLN A 741 2.14 -21.04 -23.46
C GLN A 741 0.76 -21.73 -23.44
N GLU A 742 0.61 -22.86 -22.74
CA GLU A 742 -0.70 -23.49 -22.54
C GLU A 742 -1.65 -22.59 -21.74
N LEU A 743 -1.15 -21.91 -20.71
CA LEU A 743 -1.94 -20.97 -19.91
C LEU A 743 -2.31 -19.71 -20.72
N GLU A 744 -1.42 -19.24 -21.60
CA GLU A 744 -1.73 -18.20 -22.60
C GLU A 744 -2.88 -18.65 -23.50
N ALA A 745 -2.83 -19.89 -24.03
CA ALA A 745 -3.89 -20.44 -24.86
C ALA A 745 -5.23 -20.59 -24.12
N GLN A 746 -5.20 -20.83 -22.80
CA GLN A 746 -6.37 -20.85 -21.93
C GLN A 746 -6.86 -19.46 -21.51
N GLY A 747 -6.15 -18.39 -21.85
CA GLY A 747 -6.49 -17.00 -21.49
C GLY A 747 -6.10 -16.60 -20.06
N LYS A 748 -5.26 -17.38 -19.38
CA LYS A 748 -4.81 -17.13 -17.99
C LYS A 748 -3.46 -16.40 -17.96
N TYR A 749 -3.44 -15.19 -18.48
CA TYR A 749 -2.20 -14.42 -18.71
C TYR A 749 -1.37 -14.13 -17.45
N LYS A 750 -2.00 -13.90 -16.30
CA LYS A 750 -1.27 -13.64 -15.04
C LYS A 750 -0.51 -14.87 -14.52
N GLU A 751 -1.08 -16.06 -14.74
CA GLU A 751 -0.41 -17.31 -14.36
C GLU A 751 0.75 -17.57 -15.32
N ALA A 752 0.56 -17.33 -16.63
CA ALA A 752 1.61 -17.41 -17.63
C ALA A 752 2.77 -16.42 -17.36
N GLU A 753 2.46 -15.16 -17.03
CA GLU A 753 3.44 -14.14 -16.63
C GLU A 753 4.27 -14.62 -15.44
N ARG A 754 3.63 -15.18 -14.41
CA ARG A 754 4.33 -15.68 -13.23
C ARG A 754 5.34 -16.76 -13.62
N LEU A 755 4.99 -17.63 -14.56
CA LEU A 755 5.91 -18.67 -15.03
C LEU A 755 7.05 -18.10 -15.88
N TYR A 756 6.77 -17.17 -16.80
CA TYR A 756 7.82 -16.50 -17.58
C TYR A 756 8.82 -15.73 -16.69
N CYS A 757 8.32 -15.00 -15.69
CA CYS A 757 9.18 -14.29 -14.74
C CYS A 757 9.98 -15.24 -13.84
N THR A 758 9.44 -16.43 -13.49
CA THR A 758 10.22 -17.43 -12.71
C THR A 758 11.36 -18.06 -13.49
N VAL A 759 11.32 -17.99 -14.83
CA VAL A 759 12.37 -18.48 -15.73
C VAL A 759 13.35 -17.36 -16.10
N ASP A 760 13.14 -16.15 -15.59
CA ASP A 760 13.92 -14.95 -15.92
C ASP A 760 13.83 -14.53 -17.39
N GLU A 761 12.68 -14.81 -18.02
CA GLU A 761 12.38 -14.46 -19.42
C GLU A 761 11.19 -13.48 -19.50
N PRO A 762 11.34 -12.23 -19.02
CA PRO A 762 10.25 -11.25 -18.97
C PRO A 762 9.80 -10.79 -20.37
N ASP A 763 10.66 -10.88 -21.38
CA ASP A 763 10.36 -10.46 -22.75
C ASP A 763 9.25 -11.29 -23.40
N LEU A 764 9.18 -12.58 -23.08
CA LEU A 764 8.09 -13.46 -23.51
C LEU A 764 6.75 -13.02 -22.91
N ALA A 765 6.75 -12.57 -21.65
CA ALA A 765 5.55 -12.04 -20.99
C ALA A 765 5.14 -10.67 -21.56
N ILE A 766 6.11 -9.79 -21.85
CA ILE A 766 5.87 -8.49 -22.50
C ILE A 766 5.26 -8.71 -23.89
N ASN A 767 5.82 -9.62 -24.68
CA ASN A 767 5.32 -9.93 -26.03
C ASN A 767 3.93 -10.60 -25.98
N MET A 768 3.68 -11.48 -25.01
CA MET A 768 2.35 -12.05 -24.76
C MET A 768 1.33 -10.93 -24.51
N TYR A 769 1.59 -9.99 -23.59
CA TYR A 769 0.66 -8.91 -23.30
C TYR A 769 0.49 -7.94 -24.49
N LYS A 770 1.56 -7.69 -25.27
CA LYS A 770 1.49 -6.92 -26.52
C LYS A 770 0.57 -7.59 -27.55
N LYS A 771 0.73 -8.90 -27.77
CA LYS A 771 -0.09 -9.69 -28.71
C LYS A 771 -1.59 -9.68 -28.36
N HIS A 772 -1.91 -9.69 -27.06
CA HIS A 772 -3.29 -9.68 -26.58
C HIS A 772 -3.84 -8.27 -26.28
N ARG A 773 -3.16 -7.20 -26.70
CA ARG A 773 -3.54 -5.78 -26.50
C ARG A 773 -3.75 -5.38 -25.04
N GLN A 774 -3.05 -6.01 -24.11
CA GLN A 774 -3.10 -5.67 -22.67
C GLN A 774 -1.93 -4.75 -22.30
N PHE A 775 -1.99 -3.51 -22.79
CA PHE A 775 -0.88 -2.56 -22.69
C PHE A 775 -0.55 -2.16 -21.24
N ASP A 776 -1.53 -2.11 -20.33
CA ASP A 776 -1.28 -1.79 -18.91
C ASP A 776 -0.34 -2.80 -18.25
N ASN A 777 -0.54 -4.10 -18.52
CA ASN A 777 0.30 -5.16 -17.98
C ASN A 777 1.68 -5.19 -18.65
N MET A 778 1.74 -4.88 -19.95
CA MET A 778 2.98 -4.74 -20.71
C MET A 778 3.84 -3.59 -20.15
N ILE A 779 3.26 -2.40 -19.97
CA ILE A 779 3.95 -1.22 -19.42
C ILE A 779 4.44 -1.50 -18.00
N ARG A 780 3.65 -2.20 -17.17
CA ARG A 780 4.10 -2.62 -15.83
C ARG A 780 5.35 -3.49 -15.91
N LEU A 781 5.41 -4.46 -16.82
CA LEU A 781 6.58 -5.33 -16.95
C LEU A 781 7.79 -4.58 -17.50
N VAL A 782 7.60 -3.71 -18.50
CA VAL A 782 8.66 -2.83 -19.02
C VAL A 782 9.19 -1.93 -17.91
N ALA A 783 8.32 -1.33 -17.09
CA ALA A 783 8.76 -0.48 -15.98
C ALA A 783 9.54 -1.24 -14.88
N ILE A 784 9.37 -2.56 -14.75
CA ILE A 784 10.08 -3.38 -13.76
C ILE A 784 11.41 -3.90 -14.32
N HIS A 785 11.43 -4.36 -15.57
CA HIS A 785 12.56 -5.08 -16.15
C HIS A 785 13.40 -4.23 -17.13
N HIS A 786 12.80 -3.22 -17.77
CA HIS A 786 13.39 -2.38 -18.83
C HIS A 786 12.96 -0.91 -18.66
N GLU A 787 13.31 -0.30 -17.52
CA GLU A 787 12.91 1.07 -17.17
C GLU A 787 13.41 2.12 -18.19
N ASP A 788 14.57 1.86 -18.80
CA ASP A 788 15.17 2.65 -19.87
C ASP A 788 14.29 2.77 -21.12
N LEU A 789 13.61 1.69 -21.50
CA LEU A 789 12.73 1.64 -22.68
C LEU A 789 11.31 2.14 -22.40
N LEU A 790 10.98 2.53 -21.17
CA LEU A 790 9.62 2.87 -20.76
C LEU A 790 9.07 4.10 -21.49
N ALA A 791 9.87 5.15 -21.62
CA ALA A 791 9.48 6.38 -22.31
C ALA A 791 9.20 6.13 -23.80
N ASP A 792 10.09 5.39 -24.47
CA ASP A 792 9.94 5.03 -25.89
C ASP A 792 8.73 4.12 -26.13
N THR A 793 8.49 3.19 -25.20
CA THR A 793 7.31 2.31 -25.24
C THR A 793 6.01 3.11 -25.15
N HIS A 794 5.95 4.11 -24.27
CA HIS A 794 4.81 5.01 -24.17
C HIS A 794 4.60 5.84 -25.45
N VAL A 795 5.67 6.35 -26.07
CA VAL A 795 5.59 7.11 -27.33
C VAL A 795 5.12 6.22 -28.48
N HIS A 796 5.65 5.00 -28.60
CA HIS A 796 5.25 4.07 -29.66
C HIS A 796 3.78 3.66 -29.51
N LEU A 797 3.34 3.35 -28.28
CA LEU A 797 1.95 3.02 -28.01
C LEU A 797 1.02 4.22 -28.28
N ALA A 798 1.44 5.43 -27.92
CA ALA A 798 0.66 6.64 -28.18
C ALA A 798 0.45 6.88 -29.69
N LYS A 799 1.48 6.64 -30.52
CA LYS A 799 1.37 6.72 -31.99
C LYS A 799 0.46 5.65 -32.58
N GLU A 800 0.49 4.42 -32.06
CA GLU A 800 -0.45 3.37 -32.48
C GLU A 800 -1.90 3.75 -32.14
N LEU A 801 -2.13 4.24 -30.93
CA LEU A 801 -3.46 4.69 -30.49
C LEU A 801 -3.94 5.94 -31.25
N GLU A 802 -3.03 6.84 -31.64
CA GLU A 802 -3.32 7.96 -32.54
C GLU A 802 -3.78 7.46 -33.91
N ALA A 803 -3.10 6.46 -34.50
CA ALA A 803 -3.49 5.85 -35.76
C ALA A 803 -4.84 5.12 -35.68
N GLU A 804 -5.18 4.56 -34.51
CA GLU A 804 -6.50 3.97 -34.23
C GLU A 804 -7.58 5.02 -33.89
N GLY A 805 -7.23 6.30 -33.76
CA GLY A 805 -8.15 7.41 -33.47
C GLY A 805 -8.52 7.56 -31.97
N GLN A 806 -7.85 6.86 -31.07
CA GLN A 806 -8.09 6.91 -29.62
C GLN A 806 -7.29 8.02 -28.92
N LEU A 807 -7.58 9.27 -29.27
CA LEU A 807 -6.76 10.44 -28.89
C LEU A 807 -6.56 10.64 -27.39
N ARG A 808 -7.58 10.35 -26.57
CA ARG A 808 -7.48 10.51 -25.10
C ARG A 808 -6.49 9.53 -24.47
N GLN A 809 -6.44 8.31 -24.98
CA GLN A 809 -5.50 7.30 -24.48
C GLN A 809 -4.09 7.61 -24.99
N ALA A 810 -3.97 8.04 -26.25
CA ALA A 810 -2.72 8.56 -26.81
C ALA A 810 -2.20 9.76 -26.01
N GLU A 811 -3.05 10.73 -25.65
CA GLU A 811 -2.69 11.86 -24.76
C GLU A 811 -2.12 11.37 -23.44
N HIS A 812 -2.78 10.40 -22.78
CA HIS A 812 -2.30 9.86 -21.52
C HIS A 812 -0.87 9.30 -21.65
N HIS A 813 -0.61 8.49 -22.68
CA HIS A 813 0.71 7.90 -22.89
C HIS A 813 1.76 8.92 -23.34
N PHE A 814 1.43 9.90 -24.18
CA PHE A 814 2.35 11.00 -24.51
C PHE A 814 2.73 11.82 -23.26
N LEU A 815 1.78 12.04 -22.34
CA LEU A 815 2.05 12.75 -21.09
C LEU A 815 2.91 11.94 -20.11
N GLU A 816 2.69 10.62 -20.00
CA GLU A 816 3.55 9.73 -19.19
C GLU A 816 4.99 9.67 -19.77
N ALA A 817 5.15 9.70 -21.09
CA ALA A 817 6.44 9.87 -21.76
C ALA A 817 7.06 11.27 -21.62
N ARG A 818 6.39 12.20 -20.92
CA ARG A 818 6.76 13.62 -20.79
C ARG A 818 6.83 14.40 -22.12
N ASP A 819 6.30 13.86 -23.21
CA ASP A 819 6.20 14.54 -24.51
C ASP A 819 4.81 15.15 -24.73
N TRP A 820 4.51 16.19 -23.95
CA TRP A 820 3.27 16.95 -24.10
C TRP A 820 3.17 17.69 -25.45
N LYS A 821 4.30 17.93 -26.14
CA LYS A 821 4.32 18.60 -27.45
C LYS A 821 3.72 17.69 -28.53
N ALA A 822 4.04 16.40 -28.51
CA ALA A 822 3.41 15.41 -29.37
C ALA A 822 1.89 15.35 -29.16
N ALA A 823 1.42 15.36 -27.90
CA ALA A 823 -0.02 15.40 -27.59
C ALA A 823 -0.73 16.66 -28.11
N VAL A 824 -0.10 17.84 -27.98
CA VAL A 824 -0.64 19.09 -28.54
C VAL A 824 -0.69 19.06 -30.06
N ASN A 825 0.35 18.52 -30.71
CA ASN A 825 0.40 18.40 -32.17
C ASN A 825 -0.64 17.40 -32.70
N MET A 826 -0.87 16.29 -32.00
CA MET A 826 -1.93 15.33 -32.32
C MET A 826 -3.30 16.02 -32.37
N TYR A 827 -3.69 16.74 -31.30
CA TYR A 827 -4.96 17.48 -31.27
C TYR A 827 -5.04 18.59 -32.32
N ARG A 828 -3.93 19.29 -32.56
CA ARG A 828 -3.84 20.34 -33.58
C ARG A 828 -4.06 19.79 -34.99
N ASN A 829 -3.46 18.65 -35.31
CA ASN A 829 -3.59 18.02 -36.63
C ASN A 829 -5.03 17.54 -36.92
N GLN A 830 -5.86 17.38 -35.89
CA GLN A 830 -7.28 17.01 -36.01
C GLN A 830 -8.24 18.19 -35.77
N ASP A 831 -7.74 19.43 -35.82
CA ASP A 831 -8.49 20.67 -35.57
C ASP A 831 -9.20 20.76 -34.20
N MET A 832 -8.77 19.96 -33.21
CA MET A 832 -9.28 19.97 -31.85
C MET A 832 -8.54 20.99 -30.97
N TRP A 833 -8.64 22.26 -31.35
CA TRP A 833 -7.88 23.36 -30.75
C TRP A 833 -8.17 23.63 -29.26
N GLU A 834 -9.40 23.36 -28.79
CA GLU A 834 -9.76 23.48 -27.37
C GLU A 834 -8.97 22.51 -26.48
N GLU A 835 -8.85 21.25 -26.93
CA GLU A 835 -8.09 20.22 -26.21
C GLU A 835 -6.58 20.46 -26.29
N ALA A 836 -6.08 20.88 -27.46
CA ALA A 836 -4.68 21.29 -27.62
C ALA A 836 -4.29 22.42 -26.66
N TYR A 837 -5.14 23.44 -26.51
CA TYR A 837 -4.91 24.55 -25.58
C TYR A 837 -4.99 24.08 -24.11
N ARG A 838 -5.93 23.17 -23.78
CA ARG A 838 -6.03 22.57 -22.44
C ARG A 838 -4.73 21.87 -22.04
N VAL A 839 -4.22 20.98 -22.90
CA VAL A 839 -2.99 20.22 -22.63
C VAL A 839 -1.80 21.17 -22.45
N ALA A 840 -1.64 22.14 -23.34
CA ALA A 840 -0.58 23.14 -23.27
C ALA A 840 -0.65 24.01 -22.01
N LYS A 841 -1.86 24.31 -21.50
CA LYS A 841 -2.05 25.10 -20.27
C LYS A 841 -1.83 24.29 -18.99
N GLN A 842 -2.14 23.00 -19.00
CA GLN A 842 -1.99 22.12 -17.83
C GLN A 842 -0.56 21.60 -17.66
N HIS A 843 0.10 21.22 -18.76
CA HIS A 843 1.40 20.55 -18.74
C HIS A 843 2.53 21.38 -19.37
N GLY A 844 2.22 22.34 -20.24
CA GLY A 844 3.19 23.23 -20.85
C GLY A 844 3.49 24.47 -20.01
N SER A 845 4.48 25.26 -20.44
CA SER A 845 4.76 26.56 -19.85
C SER A 845 3.66 27.58 -20.19
N GLN A 846 3.57 28.68 -19.42
CA GLN A 846 2.62 29.74 -19.72
C GLN A 846 2.80 30.30 -21.14
N ASN A 847 4.04 30.32 -21.65
CA ASN A 847 4.34 30.72 -23.03
C ASN A 847 3.86 29.68 -24.07
N ALA A 848 3.94 28.38 -23.77
CA ALA A 848 3.41 27.35 -24.67
C ALA A 848 1.89 27.48 -24.86
N SER A 849 1.13 27.73 -23.79
CA SER A 849 -0.32 27.97 -23.89
C SER A 849 -0.67 29.21 -24.72
N LYS A 850 0.11 30.29 -24.57
CA LYS A 850 -0.05 31.52 -25.36
C LYS A 850 0.20 31.25 -26.85
N GLN A 851 1.22 30.46 -27.16
CA GLN A 851 1.57 30.09 -28.53
C GLN A 851 0.48 29.24 -29.19
N VAL A 852 -0.10 28.27 -28.47
CA VAL A 852 -1.23 27.46 -29.00
C VAL A 852 -2.49 28.32 -29.20
N ALA A 853 -2.79 29.23 -28.26
CA ALA A 853 -3.91 30.17 -28.41
C ALA A 853 -3.71 31.13 -29.60
N TYR A 854 -2.48 31.59 -29.83
CA TYR A 854 -2.13 32.41 -30.99
C TYR A 854 -2.33 31.64 -32.30
N LEU A 855 -1.83 30.40 -32.39
CA LEU A 855 -2.02 29.55 -33.57
C LEU A 855 -3.50 29.25 -33.85
N TRP A 856 -4.27 29.01 -32.79
CA TRP A 856 -5.72 28.84 -32.91
C TRP A 856 -6.41 30.11 -33.43
N ALA A 857 -6.04 31.27 -32.90
CA ALA A 857 -6.56 32.57 -33.34
C ALA A 857 -6.19 32.86 -34.80
N LYS A 858 -4.97 32.51 -35.22
CA LYS A 858 -4.49 32.65 -36.61
C LYS A 858 -5.29 31.77 -37.59
N ASN A 859 -5.68 30.56 -37.18
CA ASN A 859 -6.50 29.66 -37.99
C ASN A 859 -7.95 30.17 -38.14
N LEU A 860 -8.49 30.85 -37.12
CA LEU A 860 -9.86 31.40 -37.15
C LEU A 860 -9.96 32.70 -37.95
N GLY A 861 -9.04 33.65 -37.73
CA GLY A 861 -9.07 34.99 -38.33
C GLY A 861 -10.19 35.93 -37.82
N GLY A 862 -10.02 37.23 -38.09
CA GLY A 862 -11.05 38.27 -37.91
C GLY A 862 -11.67 38.37 -36.50
N ASP A 863 -12.98 38.67 -36.44
CA ASP A 863 -13.73 38.87 -35.20
C ASP A 863 -13.73 37.64 -34.27
N SER A 864 -13.65 36.44 -34.83
CA SER A 864 -13.63 35.18 -34.08
C SER A 864 -12.31 35.03 -33.31
N ALA A 865 -11.18 35.39 -33.93
CA ALA A 865 -9.87 35.44 -33.30
C ALA A 865 -9.85 36.46 -32.15
N VAL A 866 -10.42 37.64 -32.36
CA VAL A 866 -10.53 38.69 -31.34
C VAL A 866 -11.35 38.24 -30.13
N LYS A 867 -12.53 37.65 -30.35
CA LYS A 867 -13.39 37.14 -29.26
C LYS A 867 -12.67 36.08 -28.44
N LEU A 868 -11.95 35.17 -29.10
CA LEU A 868 -11.18 34.11 -28.45
C LEU A 868 -10.04 34.68 -27.59
N LEU A 869 -9.21 35.55 -28.16
CA LEU A 869 -8.07 36.15 -27.48
C LEU A 869 -8.48 37.09 -26.34
N THR A 870 -9.60 37.79 -26.50
CA THR A 870 -10.20 38.63 -25.44
C THR A 870 -10.72 37.78 -24.30
N LYS A 871 -11.39 36.66 -24.59
CA LYS A 871 -11.85 35.69 -23.58
C LYS A 871 -10.69 35.14 -22.73
N PHE A 872 -9.51 34.97 -23.32
CA PHE A 872 -8.32 34.51 -22.60
C PHE A 872 -7.44 35.62 -22.02
N GLY A 873 -7.76 36.91 -22.26
CA GLY A 873 -6.95 38.03 -21.81
C GLY A 873 -5.58 38.11 -22.48
N LEU A 874 -5.43 37.52 -23.67
CA LEU A 874 -4.16 37.39 -24.40
C LEU A 874 -4.07 38.31 -25.63
N LEU A 875 -5.08 39.16 -25.87
CA LEU A 875 -5.18 39.96 -27.08
C LEU A 875 -3.95 40.86 -27.30
N GLU A 876 -3.46 41.54 -26.25
CA GLU A 876 -2.31 42.43 -26.35
C GLU A 876 -1.03 41.64 -26.66
N SER A 877 -0.77 40.60 -25.87
CA SER A 877 0.38 39.72 -26.10
C SER A 877 0.36 39.02 -27.47
N ALA A 878 -0.83 38.72 -28.01
CA ALA A 878 -0.97 38.10 -29.32
C ALA A 878 -0.71 39.09 -30.46
N ILE A 879 -1.07 40.37 -30.29
CA ILE A 879 -0.72 41.44 -31.22
C ILE A 879 0.79 41.70 -31.21
N ASP A 880 1.39 41.78 -30.02
CA ASP A 880 2.83 41.99 -29.88
C ASP A 880 3.62 40.81 -30.50
N TYR A 881 3.19 39.57 -30.22
CA TYR A 881 3.78 38.35 -30.79
C TYR A 881 3.57 38.24 -32.31
N ALA A 882 2.42 38.68 -32.84
CA ALA A 882 2.17 38.73 -34.28
C ALA A 882 3.11 39.74 -34.98
N ALA A 883 3.30 40.91 -34.38
CA ALA A 883 4.16 41.95 -34.90
C ALA A 883 5.64 41.55 -34.86
N GLU A 884 6.07 40.81 -33.83
CA GLU A 884 7.44 40.29 -33.71
C GLU A 884 7.76 39.17 -34.70
N ASN A 885 6.79 38.33 -35.06
CA ASN A 885 6.94 37.26 -36.05
C ASN A 885 6.59 37.69 -37.48
N CYS A 886 6.59 39.00 -37.77
CA CYS A 886 6.31 39.59 -39.07
C CYS A 886 4.93 39.25 -39.67
N ALA A 887 3.95 38.83 -38.86
CA ALA A 887 2.58 38.56 -39.29
C ALA A 887 1.71 39.82 -39.23
N PHE A 888 2.15 40.88 -39.92
CA PHE A 888 1.60 42.24 -39.76
C PHE A 888 0.13 42.38 -40.17
N GLU A 889 -0.32 41.73 -41.24
CA GLU A 889 -1.74 41.75 -41.66
C GLU A 889 -2.66 41.24 -40.54
N PHE A 890 -2.29 40.14 -39.89
CA PHE A 890 -3.05 39.59 -38.76
C PHE A 890 -2.98 40.51 -37.53
N ALA A 891 -1.83 41.16 -37.28
CA ALA A 891 -1.70 42.14 -36.21
C ALA A 891 -2.60 43.37 -36.45
N PHE A 892 -2.64 43.89 -37.68
CA PHE A 892 -3.52 44.99 -38.07
C PHE A 892 -5.00 44.63 -37.95
N ASP A 893 -5.39 43.43 -38.38
CA ASP A 893 -6.77 42.95 -38.27
C ASP A 893 -7.25 42.85 -36.82
N LEU A 894 -6.40 42.34 -35.92
CA LEU A 894 -6.70 42.26 -34.49
C LEU A 894 -6.77 43.66 -33.85
N SER A 895 -5.83 44.55 -34.17
CA SER A 895 -5.75 45.89 -33.60
C SER A 895 -6.87 46.82 -34.09
N ARG A 896 -7.20 46.82 -35.38
CA ARG A 896 -8.29 47.63 -35.94
C ARG A 896 -9.64 47.31 -35.30
N THR A 897 -9.86 46.03 -35.01
CA THR A 897 -11.13 45.50 -34.50
C THR A 897 -11.30 45.70 -33.00
N ALA A 898 -10.24 45.54 -32.19
CA ALA A 898 -10.37 45.57 -30.72
C ALA A 898 -9.42 46.50 -29.96
N MET A 899 -8.23 46.82 -30.45
CA MET A 899 -7.26 47.67 -29.74
C MET A 899 -6.58 48.68 -30.65
N LYS A 900 -7.30 49.80 -30.92
CA LYS A 900 -6.81 50.89 -31.77
C LYS A 900 -5.63 51.67 -31.19
N SER A 901 -5.39 51.60 -29.89
CA SER A 901 -4.24 52.25 -29.24
C SER A 901 -2.90 51.64 -29.64
N LYS A 902 -2.88 50.36 -30.04
CA LYS A 902 -1.67 49.64 -30.46
C LYS A 902 -1.34 49.78 -31.95
N LEU A 903 -2.22 50.38 -32.74
CA LEU A 903 -2.00 50.58 -34.19
C LEU A 903 -0.70 51.35 -34.50
N PRO A 904 -0.34 52.43 -33.77
CA PRO A 904 0.94 53.12 -33.97
C PRO A 904 2.16 52.22 -33.75
N ASP A 905 2.12 51.33 -32.74
CA ASP A 905 3.22 50.41 -32.42
C ASP A 905 3.40 49.34 -33.53
N ILE A 906 2.30 48.88 -34.13
CA ILE A 906 2.33 47.94 -35.26
C ILE A 906 2.83 48.64 -36.52
N HIS A 907 2.37 49.87 -36.78
CA HIS A 907 2.86 50.68 -37.89
C HIS A 907 4.37 50.95 -37.76
N LEU A 908 4.87 51.19 -36.54
CA LEU A 908 6.30 51.36 -36.27
C LEU A 908 7.09 50.07 -36.58
N LYS A 909 6.67 48.93 -36.03
CA LYS A 909 7.35 47.64 -36.29
C LYS A 909 7.28 47.23 -37.78
N TYR A 910 6.18 47.54 -38.46
CA TYR A 910 6.04 47.28 -39.89
C TYR A 910 6.93 48.21 -40.73
N ALA A 911 7.05 49.48 -40.34
CA ALA A 911 7.95 50.43 -40.99
C ALA A 911 9.42 50.00 -40.86
N MET A 912 9.85 49.52 -39.69
CA MET A 912 11.19 48.96 -39.47
C MET A 912 11.44 47.72 -40.35
N PHE A 913 10.45 46.83 -40.48
CA PHE A 913 10.56 45.67 -41.37
C PHE A 913 10.69 46.09 -42.85
N LEU A 914 9.93 47.10 -43.29
CA LEU A 914 10.02 47.63 -44.65
C LEU A 914 11.35 48.37 -44.91
N GLU A 915 11.91 49.00 -43.88
CA GLU A 915 13.27 49.58 -43.91
C GLU A 915 14.34 48.50 -44.09
N ASP A 916 14.26 47.40 -43.34
CA ASP A 916 15.15 46.24 -43.49
C ASP A 916 15.02 45.59 -44.88
N GLU A 917 13.82 45.58 -45.48
CA GLU A 917 13.59 45.14 -46.87
C GLU A 917 14.03 46.17 -47.93
N GLY A 918 14.43 47.38 -47.53
CA GLY A 918 14.88 48.46 -48.42
C GLY A 918 13.76 49.21 -49.15
N LYS A 919 12.49 49.07 -48.73
CA LYS A 919 11.32 49.75 -49.31
C LYS A 919 11.06 51.10 -48.62
N PHE A 920 12.03 52.01 -48.72
CA PHE A 920 12.05 53.27 -47.95
C PHE A 920 10.82 54.17 -48.15
N ALA A 921 10.29 54.28 -49.37
CA ALA A 921 9.13 55.13 -49.63
C ALA A 921 7.82 54.62 -49.00
N ASP A 922 7.70 53.31 -48.80
CA ASP A 922 6.55 52.72 -48.11
C ASP A 922 6.79 52.71 -46.59
N ALA A 923 8.03 52.48 -46.13
CA ALA A 923 8.42 52.66 -44.73
C ALA A 923 8.15 54.09 -44.24
N GLU A 924 8.46 55.12 -45.04
CA GLU A 924 8.15 56.54 -44.75
C GLU A 924 6.68 56.74 -44.40
N LYS A 925 5.76 56.22 -45.25
CA LYS A 925 4.31 56.35 -45.02
C LYS A 925 3.89 55.69 -43.71
N GLU A 926 4.47 54.54 -43.38
CA GLU A 926 4.15 53.79 -42.17
C GLU A 926 4.74 54.43 -40.90
N PHE A 927 5.96 54.98 -40.95
CA PHE A 927 6.54 55.78 -39.86
C PHE A 927 5.73 57.05 -39.56
N ILE A 928 5.24 57.73 -40.61
CA ILE A 928 4.37 58.91 -40.45
C ILE A 928 3.04 58.51 -39.80
N LYS A 929 2.43 57.39 -40.24
CA LYS A 929 1.21 56.84 -39.61
C LYS A 929 1.42 56.41 -38.15
N ALA A 930 2.64 56.01 -37.78
CA ALA A 930 3.02 55.72 -36.40
C ALA A 930 3.24 56.97 -35.53
N GLY A 931 3.20 58.18 -36.11
CA GLY A 931 3.52 59.43 -35.41
C GLY A 931 5.01 59.59 -35.10
N LYS A 932 5.86 58.85 -35.81
CA LYS A 932 7.31 58.75 -35.63
C LYS A 932 8.05 59.31 -36.85
N SER A 933 7.77 60.58 -37.17
CA SER A 933 8.35 61.29 -38.33
C SER A 933 9.86 61.45 -38.21
N LYS A 934 10.39 61.61 -37.00
CA LYS A 934 11.83 61.68 -36.75
C LYS A 934 12.56 60.41 -37.16
N GLU A 935 11.98 59.25 -36.89
CA GLU A 935 12.51 57.95 -37.28
C GLU A 935 12.53 57.77 -38.81
N ALA A 936 11.50 58.27 -39.53
CA ALA A 936 11.51 58.31 -41.00
C ALA A 936 12.63 59.19 -41.57
N VAL A 937 12.90 60.33 -40.94
CA VAL A 937 14.01 61.22 -41.31
C VAL A 937 15.35 60.52 -41.09
N LEU A 938 15.51 59.85 -39.94
CA LEU A 938 16.74 59.13 -39.58
C LEU A 938 17.03 57.95 -40.52
N MET A 939 16.00 57.24 -40.98
CA MET A 939 16.13 56.19 -42.00
C MET A 939 16.81 56.72 -43.28
N TYR A 940 16.33 57.85 -43.82
CA TYR A 940 16.92 58.47 -45.01
C TYR A 940 18.33 59.04 -44.73
N VAL A 941 18.57 59.60 -43.54
CA VAL A 941 19.91 60.03 -43.11
C VAL A 941 20.90 58.87 -43.07
N HIS A 942 20.49 57.71 -42.53
CA HIS A 942 21.32 56.51 -42.48
C HIS A 942 21.63 55.98 -43.89
N ASN A 943 20.64 56.01 -44.79
CA ASN A 943 20.82 55.65 -46.20
C ASN A 943 21.55 56.73 -47.03
N GLN A 944 21.98 57.84 -46.41
CA GLN A 944 22.64 58.99 -47.05
C GLN A 944 21.82 59.64 -48.19
N ASP A 945 20.50 59.46 -48.19
CA ASP A 945 19.58 60.17 -49.08
C ASP A 945 19.15 61.48 -48.42
N TRP A 946 20.04 62.47 -48.52
CA TRP A 946 19.92 63.74 -47.82
C TRP A 946 18.79 64.62 -48.35
N ASP A 947 18.44 64.49 -49.63
CA ASP A 947 17.37 65.25 -50.25
C ASP A 947 16.00 64.77 -49.76
N SER A 948 15.79 63.45 -49.70
CA SER A 948 14.59 62.85 -49.09
C SER A 948 14.50 63.11 -47.60
N ALA A 949 15.61 62.99 -46.86
CA ALA A 949 15.66 63.27 -45.42
C ALA A 949 15.28 64.73 -45.10
N GLN A 950 15.79 65.69 -45.88
CA GLN A 950 15.47 67.10 -45.70
C GLN A 950 14.02 67.40 -46.05
N ARG A 951 13.48 66.84 -47.15
CA ARG A 951 12.06 66.99 -47.52
C ARG A 951 11.14 66.50 -46.39
N VAL A 952 11.36 65.28 -45.90
CA VAL A 952 10.49 64.68 -44.88
C VAL A 952 10.58 65.46 -43.56
N ALA A 953 11.77 65.95 -43.20
CA ALA A 953 11.97 66.79 -42.03
C ALA A 953 11.25 68.15 -42.17
N GLU A 954 11.37 68.84 -43.32
CA GLU A 954 10.69 70.12 -43.53
C GLU A 954 9.17 70.00 -43.54
N GLU A 955 8.63 68.91 -44.11
CA GLU A 955 7.18 68.67 -44.21
C GLU A 955 6.55 68.20 -42.90
N ASN A 956 7.23 67.34 -42.12
CA ASN A 956 6.62 66.61 -41.00
C ASN A 956 7.32 66.80 -39.64
N ASP A 957 8.57 67.23 -39.58
CA ASP A 957 9.32 67.45 -38.33
C ASP A 957 10.43 68.53 -38.45
N PRO A 958 10.07 69.82 -38.35
CA PRO A 958 10.99 70.93 -38.58
C PRO A 958 12.23 70.94 -37.67
N ASP A 959 12.14 70.35 -36.47
CA ASP A 959 13.26 70.30 -35.52
C ASP A 959 14.38 69.37 -36.03
N SER A 960 14.02 68.29 -36.73
CA SER A 960 14.96 67.33 -37.31
C SER A 960 15.72 67.86 -38.51
N VAL A 961 15.29 68.97 -39.13
CA VAL A 961 16.04 69.64 -40.23
C VAL A 961 17.44 70.03 -39.77
N THR A 962 17.58 70.46 -38.51
CA THR A 962 18.88 70.80 -37.93
C THR A 962 19.79 69.57 -37.80
N ASP A 963 19.24 68.41 -37.43
CA ASP A 963 19.96 67.14 -37.31
C ASP A 963 20.41 66.61 -38.69
N VAL A 964 19.56 66.74 -39.73
CA VAL A 964 19.89 66.38 -41.12
C VAL A 964 21.04 67.24 -41.67
N LEU A 965 21.01 68.55 -41.43
CA LEU A 965 22.08 69.48 -41.84
C LEU A 965 23.41 69.17 -41.14
N VAL A 966 23.38 68.78 -39.87
CA VAL A 966 24.57 68.31 -39.14
C VAL A 966 25.12 67.00 -39.72
N GLY A 967 24.25 66.09 -40.15
CA GLY A 967 24.62 64.87 -40.86
C GLY A 967 25.26 65.14 -42.24
N GLN A 968 24.65 66.00 -43.05
CA GLN A 968 25.22 66.48 -44.32
C GLN A 968 26.60 67.12 -44.10
N ALA A 969 26.75 67.91 -43.02
CA ALA A 969 28.02 68.53 -42.68
C ALA A 969 29.10 67.50 -42.34
N ARG A 970 28.76 66.43 -41.59
CA ARG A 970 29.70 65.36 -41.26
C ARG A 970 30.19 64.64 -42.51
N VAL A 971 29.29 64.27 -43.43
CA VAL A 971 29.68 63.63 -44.70
C VAL A 971 30.52 64.57 -45.58
N ALA A 972 30.19 65.86 -45.62
CA ALA A 972 31.01 66.85 -46.31
C ALA A 972 32.41 66.98 -45.68
N PHE A 973 32.49 66.91 -44.34
CA PHE A 973 33.75 66.96 -43.59
C PHE A 973 34.61 65.73 -43.85
N ASP A 974 34.02 64.52 -43.86
CA ASP A 974 34.71 63.25 -44.17
C ASP A 974 35.24 63.22 -45.62
N LYS A 975 34.49 63.84 -46.55
CA LYS A 975 34.94 64.07 -47.94
C LYS A 975 36.00 65.18 -48.06
N LYS A 976 36.46 65.75 -46.94
CA LYS A 976 37.42 66.87 -46.82
C LYS A 976 36.93 68.18 -47.44
N GLU A 977 35.62 68.34 -47.63
CA GLU A 977 34.99 69.58 -48.09
C GLU A 977 34.65 70.49 -46.89
N TYR A 978 35.67 70.88 -46.12
CA TYR A 978 35.52 71.55 -44.83
C TYR A 978 34.66 72.83 -44.86
N GLN A 979 34.74 73.61 -45.94
CA GLN A 979 33.94 74.84 -46.11
C GLN A 979 32.45 74.56 -46.31
N LYS A 980 32.08 73.49 -47.03
CA LYS A 980 30.67 73.11 -47.18
C LYS A 980 30.13 72.57 -45.86
N ALA A 981 30.93 71.78 -45.15
CA ALA A 981 30.59 71.29 -43.80
C ALA A 981 30.34 72.44 -42.82
N GLU A 982 31.21 73.46 -42.81
CA GLU A 982 31.04 74.67 -42.02
C GLU A 982 29.75 75.41 -42.38
N THR A 983 29.45 75.53 -43.68
CA THR A 983 28.21 76.16 -44.16
C THR A 983 26.96 75.42 -43.67
N TYR A 984 26.94 74.10 -43.73
CA TYR A 984 25.83 73.28 -43.24
C TYR A 984 25.66 73.41 -41.71
N LEU A 985 26.75 73.44 -40.93
CA LEU A 985 26.71 73.60 -39.47
C LEU A 985 26.28 74.99 -39.02
N LEU A 986 26.66 76.02 -39.77
CA LEU A 986 26.20 77.39 -39.54
C LEU A 986 24.70 77.53 -39.87
N ARG A 987 24.23 76.92 -40.97
CA ARG A 987 22.79 76.85 -41.29
C ARG A 987 21.99 76.08 -40.23
N ALA A 988 22.58 75.08 -39.60
CA ALA A 988 22.01 74.36 -38.46
C ALA A 988 22.08 75.14 -37.13
N GLN A 989 22.61 76.37 -37.12
CA GLN A 989 22.84 77.18 -35.91
C GLN A 989 23.72 76.50 -34.85
N ARG A 990 24.66 75.64 -35.27
CA ARG A 990 25.60 74.92 -34.40
C ARG A 990 27.08 75.29 -34.69
N PRO A 991 27.49 76.55 -34.48
CA PRO A 991 28.89 76.96 -34.66
C PRO A 991 29.84 76.24 -33.68
N GLU A 992 29.33 75.79 -32.53
CA GLU A 992 30.12 75.03 -31.54
C GLU A 992 30.57 73.69 -32.09
N LEU A 993 29.71 73.05 -32.88
CA LEU A 993 30.00 71.76 -33.49
C LEU A 993 30.99 71.90 -34.66
N ALA A 994 30.91 73.00 -35.41
CA ALA A 994 31.90 73.33 -36.44
C ALA A 994 33.30 73.50 -35.84
N ALA A 995 33.42 74.23 -34.73
CA ALA A 995 34.68 74.33 -33.99
C ALA A 995 35.18 72.97 -33.48
N ARG A 996 34.27 72.09 -33.03
CA ARG A 996 34.61 70.73 -32.56
C ARG A 996 35.12 69.85 -33.69
N TYR A 997 34.50 69.87 -34.86
CA TYR A 997 34.97 69.07 -36.01
C TYR A 997 36.37 69.48 -36.45
N TYR A 998 36.68 70.79 -36.48
CA TYR A 998 38.05 71.25 -36.73
C TYR A 998 39.03 70.82 -35.62
N LYS A 999 38.60 70.85 -34.35
CA LYS A 999 39.40 70.36 -33.21
C LYS A 999 39.70 68.86 -33.34
N GLU A 1000 38.68 68.04 -33.59
CA GLU A 1000 38.78 66.58 -33.74
C GLU A 1000 39.67 66.17 -34.93
N ALA A 1001 39.67 66.95 -36.01
CA ALA A 1001 40.56 66.74 -37.15
C ALA A 1001 42.01 67.20 -36.90
N GLY A 1002 42.35 67.64 -35.69
CA GLY A 1002 43.65 68.18 -35.32
C GLY A 1002 43.97 69.56 -35.90
N MET A 1003 43.00 70.19 -36.56
CA MET A 1003 43.09 71.53 -37.16
C MET A 1003 42.75 72.60 -36.12
N TRP A 1004 43.52 72.60 -35.03
CA TRP A 1004 43.31 73.47 -33.86
C TRP A 1004 43.32 74.96 -34.18
N THR A 1005 44.07 75.36 -35.19
CA THR A 1005 44.12 76.74 -35.68
C THR A 1005 42.78 77.18 -36.26
N ASP A 1006 42.11 76.32 -37.03
CA ASP A 1006 40.80 76.58 -37.61
C ASP A 1006 39.69 76.42 -36.57
N ALA A 1007 39.85 75.49 -35.61
CA ALA A 1007 38.95 75.37 -34.46
C ALA A 1007 38.94 76.67 -33.62
N LEU A 1008 40.11 77.20 -33.28
CA LEU A 1008 40.24 78.46 -32.55
C LEU A 1008 39.77 79.66 -33.39
N ARG A 1009 39.91 79.62 -34.73
CA ARG A 1009 39.33 80.62 -35.64
C ARG A 1009 37.80 80.65 -35.52
N VAL A 1010 37.14 79.50 -35.66
CA VAL A 1010 35.67 79.38 -35.57
C VAL A 1010 35.17 79.76 -34.17
N VAL A 1011 35.86 79.36 -33.10
CA VAL A 1011 35.53 79.78 -31.73
C VAL A 1011 35.71 81.28 -31.55
N LYS A 1012 36.77 81.87 -32.10
CA LYS A 1012 37.01 83.31 -32.01
C LYS A 1012 35.97 84.13 -32.78
N GLU A 1013 35.55 83.68 -33.95
CA GLU A 1013 34.62 84.40 -34.83
C GLU A 1013 33.16 84.24 -34.40
N TYR A 1014 32.76 83.04 -34.00
CA TYR A 1014 31.35 82.73 -33.73
C TYR A 1014 31.03 82.49 -32.24
N LEU A 1015 32.02 82.21 -31.38
CA LEU A 1015 31.84 81.85 -29.95
C LEU A 1015 32.88 82.49 -29.00
N PRO A 1016 33.04 83.82 -29.00
CA PRO A 1016 34.14 84.49 -28.28
C PRO A 1016 34.13 84.27 -26.75
N HIS A 1017 32.97 83.96 -26.15
CA HIS A 1017 32.84 83.68 -24.72
C HIS A 1017 33.41 82.30 -24.29
N LYS A 1018 33.63 81.37 -25.23
CA LYS A 1018 34.21 80.04 -24.96
C LYS A 1018 35.69 79.94 -25.31
N LEU A 1019 36.29 81.03 -25.80
CA LEU A 1019 37.66 81.06 -26.30
C LEU A 1019 38.69 80.69 -25.22
N GLU A 1020 38.57 81.25 -24.01
CA GLU A 1020 39.47 81.00 -22.89
C GLU A 1020 39.44 79.52 -22.46
N GLN A 1021 38.23 78.95 -22.35
CA GLN A 1021 38.03 77.54 -22.05
C GLN A 1021 38.63 76.61 -23.11
N TRP A 1022 38.52 76.96 -24.39
CA TRP A 1022 39.05 76.15 -25.49
C TRP A 1022 40.57 76.30 -25.67
N GLN A 1023 41.14 77.44 -25.28
CA GLN A 1023 42.58 77.62 -25.16
C GLN A 1023 43.15 76.75 -24.03
N ASP A 1024 42.50 76.73 -22.86
CA ASP A 1024 42.88 75.82 -21.76
C ASP A 1024 42.76 74.34 -22.15
N GLU A 1025 41.80 73.99 -23.01
CA GLU A 1025 41.65 72.63 -23.56
C GLU A 1025 42.68 72.32 -24.65
N TYR A 1026 43.07 73.28 -25.50
CA TYR A 1026 44.18 73.13 -26.43
C TYR A 1026 45.49 72.85 -25.68
N ASP A 1027 45.75 73.61 -24.61
CA ASP A 1027 46.91 73.40 -23.75
C ASP A 1027 46.85 72.04 -23.03
N ARG A 1028 45.65 71.58 -22.66
CA ARG A 1028 45.40 70.22 -22.14
C ARG A 1028 45.55 69.12 -23.19
N GLU A 1029 45.18 69.34 -24.44
CA GLU A 1029 45.31 68.33 -25.50
C GLU A 1029 46.75 68.20 -25.98
N VAL A 1030 47.52 69.30 -25.90
CA VAL A 1030 48.98 69.28 -25.95
C VAL A 1030 49.58 68.47 -24.77
N MET A 1031 48.92 68.42 -23.60
CA MET A 1031 49.27 67.56 -22.46
C MET A 1031 48.79 66.09 -22.58
N SER A 1032 47.75 65.84 -23.40
CA SER A 1032 47.07 64.54 -23.59
C SER A 1032 47.76 63.63 -24.62
N LYS A 1033 48.60 64.19 -25.51
CA LYS A 1033 49.46 63.39 -26.39
C LYS A 1033 50.62 62.75 -25.61
N GLY A 1034 50.32 61.63 -24.94
CA GLY A 1034 51.21 60.49 -24.63
C GLY A 1034 52.51 60.76 -23.85
N ASN A 1035 52.66 60.05 -22.72
CA ASN A 1035 53.80 59.90 -21.80
C ASN A 1035 54.45 61.15 -21.18
N ARG A 1036 54.49 62.31 -21.85
CA ARG A 1036 55.26 63.46 -21.34
C ARG A 1036 54.59 64.19 -20.17
N GLY A 1037 53.27 64.13 -20.04
CA GLY A 1037 52.53 64.82 -18.98
C GLY A 1037 52.79 64.26 -17.58
N ALA A 1038 52.80 62.94 -17.43
CA ALA A 1038 53.04 62.29 -16.14
C ALA A 1038 54.51 62.25 -15.74
N GLU A 1039 55.42 62.06 -16.69
CA GLU A 1039 56.87 62.20 -16.44
C GLU A 1039 57.25 63.62 -16.02
N SER A 1040 56.57 64.64 -16.56
CA SER A 1040 56.71 66.04 -16.14
C SER A 1040 56.24 66.25 -14.70
N LEU A 1041 55.07 65.71 -14.33
CA LEU A 1041 54.55 65.78 -12.95
C LEU A 1041 55.44 65.03 -11.96
N LEU A 1042 55.96 63.87 -12.35
CA LEU A 1042 56.87 63.07 -11.52
C LEU A 1042 58.22 63.76 -11.33
N SER A 1043 58.72 64.43 -12.38
CA SER A 1043 59.94 65.25 -12.31
C SER A 1043 59.75 66.48 -11.43
N GLN A 1044 58.60 67.16 -11.52
CA GLN A 1044 58.24 68.27 -10.63
C GLN A 1044 58.10 67.79 -9.17
N GLY A 1045 57.46 66.65 -8.93
CA GLY A 1045 57.37 66.02 -7.61
C GLY A 1045 58.76 65.77 -7.00
N LYS A 1046 59.69 65.21 -7.80
CA LYS A 1046 61.10 64.98 -7.39
C LYS A 1046 61.84 66.29 -7.13
N GLU A 1047 61.51 67.36 -7.83
CA GLU A 1047 62.14 68.67 -7.63
C GLU A 1047 61.66 69.35 -6.34
N TRP A 1048 60.37 69.23 -6.01
CA TRP A 1048 59.81 69.68 -4.74
C TRP A 1048 60.31 68.85 -3.55
N GLU A 1049 60.51 67.55 -3.76
CA GLU A 1049 61.16 66.66 -2.79
C GLU A 1049 62.60 67.12 -2.49
N LYS A 1050 63.39 67.45 -3.51
CA LYS A 1050 64.74 68.01 -3.34
C LYS A 1050 64.76 69.36 -2.61
N LYS A 1051 63.69 70.16 -2.73
CA LYS A 1051 63.52 71.45 -2.04
C LYS A 1051 62.94 71.31 -0.62
N ALA A 1052 62.72 70.07 -0.15
CA ALA A 1052 62.15 69.73 1.16
C ALA A 1052 60.73 70.27 1.43
N GLU A 1053 59.97 70.63 0.38
CA GLU A 1053 58.55 70.98 0.51
C GLU A 1053 57.66 69.75 0.33
N TYR A 1054 57.68 68.87 1.33
CA TYR A 1054 57.07 67.54 1.26
C TYR A 1054 55.55 67.57 1.03
N ASN A 1055 54.82 68.55 1.57
CA ASN A 1055 53.38 68.68 1.34
C ASN A 1055 53.02 68.89 -0.13
N ARG A 1056 53.79 69.73 -0.84
CA ARG A 1056 53.55 69.98 -2.28
C ARG A 1056 54.02 68.80 -3.13
N ALA A 1057 55.12 68.15 -2.76
CA ALA A 1057 55.58 66.94 -3.41
C ALA A 1057 54.53 65.81 -3.32
N ILE A 1058 53.96 65.59 -2.13
CA ILE A 1058 52.88 64.62 -1.89
C ILE A 1058 51.66 64.96 -2.75
N ASP A 1059 51.25 66.23 -2.80
CA ASP A 1059 50.10 66.66 -3.62
C ASP A 1059 50.38 66.52 -5.13
N MET A 1060 51.63 66.61 -5.59
CA MET A 1060 51.99 66.34 -7.00
C MET A 1060 51.98 64.85 -7.32
N TYR A 1061 52.48 64.00 -6.41
CA TYR A 1061 52.44 62.55 -6.58
C TYR A 1061 51.01 61.99 -6.53
N LEU A 1062 50.13 62.50 -5.66
CA LEU A 1062 48.72 62.10 -5.58
C LEU A 1062 47.88 62.55 -6.79
N LYS A 1063 48.37 63.48 -7.61
CA LYS A 1063 47.72 63.93 -8.86
C LYS A 1063 47.98 63.01 -10.05
N ILE A 1064 49.00 62.16 -9.98
CA ILE A 1064 49.24 61.14 -11.00
C ILE A 1064 48.13 60.09 -10.83
N THR A 1065 47.30 59.92 -11.85
CA THR A 1065 46.14 59.01 -11.82
C THR A 1065 46.26 57.94 -12.91
N PRO A 1066 45.63 56.76 -12.75
CA PRO A 1066 45.65 55.69 -13.76
C PRO A 1066 45.11 56.12 -15.13
N ASN A 1067 44.31 57.20 -15.16
CA ASN A 1067 43.76 57.76 -16.40
C ASN A 1067 44.79 58.61 -17.18
N MET A 1068 45.94 58.94 -16.56
CA MET A 1068 46.98 59.81 -17.15
C MET A 1068 48.19 59.02 -17.72
N THR A 1069 48.41 57.77 -17.30
CA THR A 1069 49.47 56.89 -17.81
C THR A 1069 48.99 55.46 -17.93
N THR A 1070 49.44 54.77 -18.98
CA THR A 1070 49.28 53.32 -19.13
C THR A 1070 50.32 52.53 -18.35
N ASP A 1071 51.36 53.20 -17.87
CA ASP A 1071 52.40 52.62 -17.02
C ASP A 1071 51.89 52.54 -15.58
N HIS A 1072 51.40 51.36 -15.19
CA HIS A 1072 50.86 51.08 -13.87
C HIS A 1072 51.95 51.07 -12.78
N GLU A 1073 53.20 50.73 -13.12
CA GLU A 1073 54.34 50.77 -12.20
C GLU A 1073 54.67 52.21 -11.80
N LEU A 1074 54.59 53.15 -12.74
CA LEU A 1074 54.86 54.56 -12.47
C LEU A 1074 53.81 55.21 -11.55
N VAL A 1075 52.54 54.78 -11.66
CA VAL A 1075 51.45 55.19 -10.75
C VAL A 1075 51.66 54.58 -9.37
N GLU A 1076 52.07 53.31 -9.30
CA GLU A 1076 52.42 52.63 -8.06
C GLU A 1076 53.58 53.34 -7.34
N ASP A 1077 54.69 53.57 -8.04
CA ASP A 1077 55.88 54.25 -7.52
C ASP A 1077 55.57 55.65 -6.97
N ALA A 1078 54.69 56.40 -7.66
CA ALA A 1078 54.25 57.71 -7.22
C ALA A 1078 53.40 57.63 -5.94
N MET A 1079 52.47 56.67 -5.86
CA MET A 1079 51.60 56.49 -4.70
C MET A 1079 52.37 55.98 -3.48
N VAL A 1080 53.30 55.03 -3.68
CA VAL A 1080 54.18 54.51 -2.62
C VAL A 1080 55.08 55.63 -2.09
N LYS A 1081 55.66 56.46 -2.96
CA LYS A 1081 56.46 57.62 -2.52
C LYS A 1081 55.64 58.68 -1.80
N ALA A 1082 54.40 58.94 -2.23
CA ALA A 1082 53.51 59.86 -1.53
C ALA A 1082 53.23 59.38 -0.09
N VAL A 1083 52.94 58.09 0.07
CA VAL A 1083 52.70 57.46 1.38
C VAL A 1083 53.97 57.41 2.23
N GLU A 1084 55.12 57.11 1.64
CA GLU A 1084 56.41 57.07 2.34
C GLU A 1084 56.84 58.45 2.85
N LEU A 1085 56.74 59.48 2.00
CA LEU A 1085 57.04 60.87 2.38
C LEU A 1085 56.08 61.39 3.44
N ALA A 1086 54.79 61.03 3.33
CA ALA A 1086 53.81 61.38 4.35
C ALA A 1086 54.12 60.70 5.70
N MET A 1087 54.44 59.40 5.71
CA MET A 1087 54.80 58.69 6.94
C MET A 1087 56.12 59.16 7.57
N LYS A 1088 57.13 59.53 6.76
CA LYS A 1088 58.45 59.95 7.28
C LYS A 1088 58.52 61.40 7.71
N PHE A 1089 57.85 62.32 7.00
CA PHE A 1089 58.07 63.76 7.18
C PHE A 1089 56.81 64.56 7.54
N VAL A 1090 55.61 64.00 7.32
CA VAL A 1090 54.33 64.70 7.57
C VAL A 1090 53.31 63.76 8.23
N GLY A 1091 53.64 63.29 9.44
CA GLY A 1091 52.88 62.25 10.16
C GLY A 1091 51.39 62.57 10.34
N ASP A 1092 51.05 63.85 10.49
CA ASP A 1092 49.68 64.33 10.68
C ASP A 1092 48.79 64.10 9.45
N ARG A 1093 49.37 64.09 8.24
CA ARG A 1093 48.68 63.82 6.97
C ARG A 1093 48.82 62.37 6.49
N ALA A 1094 49.61 61.54 7.17
CA ALA A 1094 49.88 60.16 6.73
C ALA A 1094 48.59 59.33 6.63
N TYR A 1095 47.64 59.52 7.55
CA TYR A 1095 46.35 58.85 7.53
C TYR A 1095 45.50 59.28 6.32
N ASP A 1096 45.44 60.56 6.00
CA ASP A 1096 44.64 61.09 4.88
C ASP A 1096 45.23 60.69 3.52
N VAL A 1097 46.57 60.69 3.42
CA VAL A 1097 47.30 60.25 2.21
C VAL A 1097 47.09 58.75 1.98
N ALA A 1098 47.18 57.92 3.04
CA ALA A 1098 46.89 56.49 2.94
C ALA A 1098 45.42 56.22 2.57
N LYS A 1099 44.47 56.97 3.16
CA LYS A 1099 43.05 56.86 2.83
C LYS A 1099 42.74 57.22 1.37
N ALA A 1100 43.53 58.10 0.74
CA ALA A 1100 43.39 58.46 -0.67
C ALA A 1100 44.13 57.49 -1.61
N ALA A 1101 45.30 56.98 -1.20
CA ALA A 1101 46.12 56.10 -2.03
C ALA A 1101 45.63 54.64 -2.04
N CYS A 1102 45.20 54.08 -0.90
CA CYS A 1102 44.83 52.66 -0.78
C CYS A 1102 43.62 52.24 -1.65
N PRO A 1103 42.51 53.00 -1.73
CA PRO A 1103 41.39 52.66 -2.62
C PRO A 1103 41.78 52.72 -4.10
N ARG A 1104 42.67 53.64 -4.47
CA ARG A 1104 43.14 53.78 -5.86
C ARG A 1104 44.08 52.65 -6.26
N LEU A 1105 44.92 52.18 -5.34
CA LEU A 1105 45.69 50.95 -5.52
C LEU A 1105 44.78 49.72 -5.65
N ALA A 1106 43.63 49.70 -4.93
CA ALA A 1106 42.62 48.65 -5.06
C ALA A 1106 41.83 48.73 -6.39
N GLU A 1107 41.51 49.93 -6.89
CA GLU A 1107 40.82 50.16 -8.17
C GLU A 1107 41.63 49.68 -9.38
N ILE A 1108 42.96 49.70 -9.31
CA ILE A 1108 43.85 49.16 -10.35
C ILE A 1108 43.79 47.61 -10.39
N LYS A 1109 42.84 46.97 -9.66
CA LYS A 1109 42.55 45.52 -9.67
C LYS A 1109 43.76 44.61 -9.48
N CYS A 1110 44.79 45.10 -8.80
CA CYS A 1110 46.01 44.35 -8.50
C CYS A 1110 45.83 43.26 -7.43
N TYR A 1111 44.61 42.75 -7.22
CA TYR A 1111 44.37 41.57 -6.38
C TYR A 1111 43.90 40.34 -7.16
N GLU A 1112 43.36 40.47 -8.38
CA GLU A 1112 42.87 39.31 -9.15
C GLU A 1112 43.58 39.12 -10.50
N GLN A 1113 43.96 40.19 -11.22
CA GLN A 1113 44.75 40.06 -12.46
C GLN A 1113 46.27 40.06 -12.24
N GLY A 1114 46.71 40.22 -11.00
CA GLY A 1114 48.14 40.36 -10.65
C GLY A 1114 48.80 39.10 -10.09
N VAL A 1115 48.07 37.98 -9.93
CA VAL A 1115 48.65 36.77 -9.29
C VAL A 1115 49.29 35.82 -10.30
N GLY A 1116 48.97 35.94 -11.59
CA GLY A 1116 49.58 35.09 -12.64
C GLY A 1116 49.22 33.60 -12.53
N TRP A 1117 48.11 33.26 -11.85
CA TRP A 1117 47.69 31.89 -11.59
C TRP A 1117 46.86 31.26 -12.70
N ASP A 1118 46.62 31.96 -13.81
CA ASP A 1118 45.79 31.44 -14.91
C ASP A 1118 46.35 30.13 -15.49
N ASN A 1119 47.66 30.05 -15.67
CA ASN A 1119 48.35 28.82 -16.10
C ASN A 1119 48.18 27.68 -15.09
N MET A 1120 48.31 27.98 -13.79
CA MET A 1120 48.16 27.02 -12.71
C MET A 1120 46.71 26.51 -12.59
N ALA A 1121 45.73 27.42 -12.68
CA ALA A 1121 44.31 27.09 -12.64
C ALA A 1121 43.90 26.22 -13.84
N PHE A 1122 44.43 26.52 -15.03
CA PHE A 1122 44.19 25.70 -16.22
C PHE A 1122 44.68 24.26 -16.05
N VAL A 1123 45.91 24.04 -15.57
CA VAL A 1123 46.46 22.70 -15.32
C VAL A 1123 45.63 21.91 -14.29
N PHE A 1124 45.27 22.52 -13.16
CA PHE A 1124 44.51 21.81 -12.11
C PHE A 1124 43.06 21.53 -12.48
N LEU A 1125 42.38 22.46 -13.16
CA LEU A 1125 40.99 22.29 -13.55
C LEU A 1125 40.84 21.30 -14.72
N ASN A 1126 41.80 21.25 -15.65
CA ASN A 1126 41.88 20.18 -16.63
C ASN A 1126 42.02 18.81 -15.95
N ARG A 1127 42.99 18.69 -15.03
CA ARG A 1127 43.21 17.44 -14.30
C ARG A 1127 41.98 16.99 -13.51
N TYR A 1128 41.23 17.95 -12.96
CA TYR A 1128 39.96 17.66 -12.29
C TYR A 1128 38.90 17.09 -13.25
N LEU A 1129 38.77 17.62 -14.47
CA LEU A 1129 37.85 17.08 -15.47
C LEU A 1129 38.23 15.65 -15.85
N ASP A 1130 39.52 15.37 -16.05
CA ASP A 1130 39.98 14.01 -16.38
C ASP A 1130 39.72 13.01 -15.24
N LEU A 1131 39.90 13.44 -13.98
CA LEU A 1131 39.53 12.62 -12.81
C LEU A 1131 38.02 12.42 -12.72
N SER A 1132 37.25 13.45 -13.07
CA SER A 1132 35.79 13.39 -13.07
C SER A 1132 35.30 12.37 -14.12
N GLU A 1133 35.89 12.36 -15.31
CA GLU A 1133 35.60 11.35 -16.34
C GLU A 1133 36.04 9.94 -15.90
N GLY A 1134 37.25 9.79 -15.32
CA GLY A 1134 37.73 8.50 -14.80
C GLY A 1134 36.89 7.91 -13.65
N ILE A 1135 36.27 8.76 -12.81
CA ILE A 1135 35.30 8.32 -11.78
C ILE A 1135 34.02 7.77 -12.43
N GLU A 1136 33.55 8.37 -13.53
CA GLU A 1136 32.35 7.94 -14.24
C GLU A 1136 32.58 6.63 -15.02
N GLU A 1137 33.77 6.45 -15.59
CA GLU A 1137 34.16 5.26 -16.35
C GLU A 1137 34.69 4.11 -15.48
N GLY A 1138 35.03 4.38 -14.21
CA GLY A 1138 35.54 3.38 -13.27
C GLY A 1138 36.98 2.90 -13.56
N SER A 1139 37.73 3.62 -14.38
CA SER A 1139 39.14 3.33 -14.70
C SER A 1139 39.96 4.63 -14.81
N LEU A 1140 41.22 4.58 -14.35
CA LEU A 1140 42.21 5.66 -14.47
C LEU A 1140 43.30 5.36 -15.50
N ASP A 1141 43.21 4.25 -16.24
CA ASP A 1141 44.33 3.72 -17.05
C ASP A 1141 44.73 4.62 -18.24
N MET A 1142 43.88 5.57 -18.63
CA MET A 1142 44.09 6.50 -19.75
C MET A 1142 44.60 7.88 -19.33
N LEU A 1143 44.89 8.11 -18.05
CA LEU A 1143 45.29 9.44 -17.54
C LEU A 1143 46.75 9.79 -17.86
N ASP A 1144 46.94 10.89 -18.58
CA ASP A 1144 48.27 11.49 -18.77
C ASP A 1144 48.69 12.24 -17.50
N ASN A 1145 49.89 11.93 -17.00
CA ASN A 1145 50.46 12.54 -15.80
C ASN A 1145 51.71 13.37 -16.11
N SER A 1146 51.98 13.67 -17.39
CA SER A 1146 53.14 14.45 -17.84
C SER A 1146 53.30 15.77 -17.09
N ASP A 1147 52.20 16.48 -16.83
CA ASP A 1147 52.20 17.82 -16.26
C ASP A 1147 52.65 17.84 -14.79
N PHE A 1148 52.61 16.70 -14.10
CA PHE A 1148 52.97 16.55 -12.70
C PHE A 1148 54.29 15.79 -12.48
N ALA A 1149 54.98 15.39 -13.56
CA ALA A 1149 56.19 14.56 -13.52
C ALA A 1149 57.30 15.11 -12.58
N ASP A 1150 57.46 16.44 -12.53
CA ASP A 1150 58.50 17.13 -11.75
C ASP A 1150 57.96 17.73 -10.43
N THR A 1151 56.84 17.21 -9.92
CA THR A 1151 56.18 17.67 -8.69
C THR A 1151 56.16 16.59 -7.59
N ASP A 1152 55.87 16.99 -6.35
CA ASP A 1152 55.65 16.07 -5.23
C ASP A 1152 54.18 15.63 -5.06
N ILE A 1153 53.36 15.85 -6.09
CA ILE A 1153 51.95 15.43 -6.15
C ILE A 1153 51.89 13.93 -6.50
N PRO A 1154 51.17 13.10 -5.72
CA PRO A 1154 51.11 11.66 -5.96
C PRO A 1154 50.33 11.30 -7.24
N PHE A 1155 50.89 10.44 -8.08
CA PHE A 1155 50.24 9.94 -9.31
C PHE A 1155 49.18 8.86 -9.05
N GLU A 1156 49.39 8.04 -8.01
CA GLU A 1156 48.48 6.95 -7.63
C GLU A 1156 47.63 7.38 -6.44
N VAL A 1157 46.41 7.82 -6.72
CA VAL A 1157 45.41 8.19 -5.70
C VAL A 1157 44.18 7.31 -5.89
N PRO A 1158 43.61 6.71 -4.82
CA PRO A 1158 42.41 5.89 -4.94
C PRO A 1158 41.23 6.70 -5.46
N VAL A 1159 40.56 6.19 -6.49
CA VAL A 1159 39.38 6.81 -7.09
C VAL A 1159 38.21 6.75 -6.10
N PRO A 1160 37.54 7.89 -5.82
CA PRO A 1160 36.29 7.89 -5.06
C PRO A 1160 35.17 7.16 -5.82
N GLU A 1161 34.31 6.41 -5.12
CA GLU A 1161 33.15 5.72 -5.73
C GLU A 1161 32.09 6.67 -6.31
N LYS A 1162 32.12 7.95 -5.92
CA LYS A 1162 31.14 8.97 -6.32
C LYS A 1162 31.78 10.34 -6.45
N GLN A 1163 31.24 11.14 -7.37
CA GLN A 1163 31.57 12.56 -7.50
C GLN A 1163 31.18 13.34 -6.24
N HIS A 1164 32.06 14.25 -5.79
CA HIS A 1164 31.80 15.10 -4.63
C HIS A 1164 31.07 16.42 -5.00
N LEU A 1165 31.33 16.95 -6.20
CA LEU A 1165 30.77 18.21 -6.67
C LEU A 1165 29.45 18.01 -7.46
N PRO A 1166 28.44 18.90 -7.29
CA PRO A 1166 27.23 18.91 -8.10
C PRO A 1166 27.51 19.16 -9.58
N GLU A 1167 26.66 18.61 -10.46
CA GLU A 1167 26.79 18.72 -11.92
C GLU A 1167 26.90 20.17 -12.42
N GLU A 1168 26.11 21.10 -11.86
CA GLU A 1168 26.15 22.53 -12.22
C GLU A 1168 27.56 23.14 -12.06
N LYS A 1169 28.29 22.77 -11.00
CA LYS A 1169 29.64 23.26 -10.74
C LYS A 1169 30.69 22.60 -11.64
N ARG A 1170 30.44 21.38 -12.08
CA ARG A 1170 31.31 20.69 -13.05
C ARG A 1170 31.18 21.30 -14.44
N GLU A 1171 29.95 21.63 -14.84
CA GLU A 1171 29.70 22.34 -16.10
C GLU A 1171 30.30 23.74 -16.08
N GLU A 1172 30.25 24.47 -14.96
CA GLU A 1172 30.94 25.77 -14.82
C GLU A 1172 32.47 25.66 -15.03
N VAL A 1173 33.10 24.63 -14.44
CA VAL A 1173 34.53 24.35 -14.64
C VAL A 1173 34.83 23.99 -16.09
N LYS A 1174 33.99 23.15 -16.70
CA LYS A 1174 34.10 22.73 -18.11
C LYS A 1174 33.97 23.92 -19.07
N GLU A 1175 33.00 24.80 -18.85
CA GLU A 1175 32.83 26.02 -19.64
C GLU A 1175 34.05 26.95 -19.50
N TRP A 1176 34.57 27.12 -18.29
CA TRP A 1176 35.75 27.95 -18.06
C TRP A 1176 37.00 27.39 -18.74
N VAL A 1177 37.26 26.08 -18.59
CA VAL A 1177 38.37 25.38 -19.25
C VAL A 1177 38.27 25.51 -20.77
N LEU A 1178 37.08 25.30 -21.35
CA LEU A 1178 36.84 25.44 -22.78
C LEU A 1178 37.08 26.89 -23.25
N ALA A 1179 36.64 27.88 -22.48
CA ALA A 1179 36.85 29.29 -22.79
C ALA A 1179 38.34 29.68 -22.74
N VAL A 1180 39.07 29.22 -21.73
CA VAL A 1180 40.51 29.50 -21.56
C VAL A 1180 41.36 28.74 -22.58
N SER A 1181 40.98 27.51 -22.94
CA SER A 1181 41.65 26.76 -24.01
C SER A 1181 41.54 27.44 -25.38
N MET A 1182 40.56 28.33 -25.58
CA MET A 1182 40.44 29.13 -26.80
C MET A 1182 41.26 30.43 -26.76
N ASP A 1183 41.75 30.85 -25.58
CA ASP A 1183 42.59 32.04 -25.41
C ASP A 1183 44.08 31.67 -25.51
N GLN A 1184 44.77 32.15 -26.54
CA GLN A 1184 46.18 31.80 -26.84
C GLN A 1184 47.21 32.35 -25.82
N LYS A 1185 46.75 32.97 -24.73
CA LYS A 1185 47.60 33.63 -23.73
C LYS A 1185 47.94 32.76 -22.51
N VAL A 1186 47.23 31.65 -22.30
CA VAL A 1186 47.43 30.75 -21.16
C VAL A 1186 48.22 29.53 -21.61
N GLU A 1187 49.34 29.26 -20.94
CA GLU A 1187 50.20 28.11 -21.21
C GLU A 1187 49.94 27.00 -20.17
N GLN A 1188 49.91 25.75 -20.61
CA GLN A 1188 49.74 24.57 -19.74
C GLN A 1188 51.05 24.22 -19.01
N VAL A 1189 51.54 25.13 -18.18
CA VAL A 1189 52.81 25.00 -17.45
C VAL A 1189 52.65 25.47 -16.01
N LEU A 1190 53.15 24.68 -15.05
CA LEU A 1190 53.15 25.06 -13.64
C LEU A 1190 54.32 26.02 -13.32
N PRO A 1191 54.11 27.05 -12.48
CA PRO A 1191 55.17 27.99 -12.10
C PRO A 1191 56.24 27.32 -11.22
N THR A 1192 57.51 27.58 -11.51
CA THR A 1192 58.65 27.01 -10.79
C THR A 1192 59.30 28.02 -9.84
N ASP A 1193 59.84 27.52 -8.73
CA ASP A 1193 60.62 28.31 -7.77
C ASP A 1193 62.12 28.32 -8.08
N GLU A 1194 62.92 28.91 -7.18
CA GLU A 1194 64.38 28.98 -7.27
C GLU A 1194 65.09 27.60 -7.25
N ARG A 1195 64.35 26.49 -7.09
CA ARG A 1195 64.85 25.11 -7.17
C ARG A 1195 64.52 24.44 -8.50
N ASP A 1196 63.95 25.17 -9.47
CA ASP A 1196 63.40 24.64 -10.74
C ASP A 1196 62.36 23.53 -10.51
N THR A 1197 61.60 23.63 -9.42
CA THR A 1197 60.48 22.73 -9.10
C THR A 1197 59.20 23.52 -8.91
N TYR A 1198 58.03 22.91 -9.06
CA TYR A 1198 56.76 23.61 -8.84
C TYR A 1198 56.75 24.34 -7.48
N GLU A 1199 56.35 25.61 -7.49
CA GLU A 1199 56.55 26.52 -6.35
C GLU A 1199 55.89 26.07 -5.04
N ALA A 1200 54.87 25.21 -5.09
CA ALA A 1200 54.21 24.66 -3.91
C ALA A 1200 54.82 23.34 -3.42
N CYS A 1201 55.78 22.74 -4.13
CA CYS A 1201 56.40 21.47 -3.75
C CYS A 1201 57.23 21.61 -2.48
N LEU A 1202 56.95 20.79 -1.48
CA LEU A 1202 57.77 20.69 -0.27
C LEU A 1202 59.04 19.90 -0.54
N VAL A 1203 58.98 18.92 -1.43
CA VAL A 1203 60.12 18.10 -1.82
C VAL A 1203 60.56 18.47 -3.24
N ALA A 1204 61.80 18.95 -3.37
CA ALA A 1204 62.36 19.16 -4.70
C ALA A 1204 62.80 17.83 -5.31
N VAL A 1205 62.05 17.31 -6.29
CA VAL A 1205 62.24 15.97 -6.88
C VAL A 1205 63.67 15.78 -7.43
N ASN A 1206 64.25 16.83 -8.03
CA ASN A 1206 65.59 16.81 -8.61
C ASN A 1206 66.75 16.75 -7.59
N THR A 1207 66.53 17.17 -6.34
CA THR A 1207 67.59 17.28 -5.31
C THR A 1207 67.30 16.47 -4.04
N GLY A 1208 66.05 16.03 -3.84
CA GLY A 1208 65.57 15.33 -2.64
C GLY A 1208 65.47 16.22 -1.39
N ILE A 1209 65.66 17.53 -1.52
CA ILE A 1209 65.65 18.46 -0.38
C ILE A 1209 64.20 18.74 0.03
N THR A 1210 63.90 18.49 1.31
CA THR A 1210 62.59 18.74 1.91
C THR A 1210 62.56 20.07 2.67
N SER A 1211 61.71 20.99 2.23
CA SER A 1211 61.50 22.30 2.86
C SER A 1211 60.31 22.24 3.84
N PRO A 1212 60.36 22.96 4.98
CA PRO A 1212 59.22 23.01 5.90
C PRO A 1212 58.06 23.81 5.29
N PRO A 1213 56.80 23.36 5.46
CA PRO A 1213 55.64 24.09 4.97
C PRO A 1213 55.39 25.36 5.78
N CYS A 1214 55.04 26.43 5.08
CA CYS A 1214 54.60 27.69 5.67
C CYS A 1214 53.27 27.47 6.38
N VAL A 1215 53.16 27.82 7.66
CA VAL A 1215 51.92 27.63 8.43
C VAL A 1215 50.75 28.51 7.98
N ILE A 1216 51.00 29.50 7.12
CA ILE A 1216 49.95 30.35 6.53
C ILE A 1216 49.52 29.82 5.17
N THR A 1217 50.47 29.63 4.26
CA THR A 1217 50.19 29.36 2.84
C THR A 1217 50.30 27.88 2.48
N GLY A 1218 50.96 27.05 3.29
CA GLY A 1218 51.30 25.66 2.98
C GLY A 1218 52.54 25.49 2.09
N TYR A 1219 52.97 26.55 1.41
CA TYR A 1219 54.10 26.57 0.48
C TYR A 1219 55.45 26.37 1.19
N PRO A 1220 56.50 25.92 0.49
CA PRO A 1220 57.82 25.71 1.07
C PRO A 1220 58.43 27.02 1.61
N VAL A 1221 59.02 26.96 2.80
CA VAL A 1221 59.77 28.07 3.39
C VAL A 1221 61.23 27.97 2.98
N LEU A 1222 61.61 28.68 1.92
CA LEU A 1222 62.96 28.64 1.34
C LEU A 1222 63.92 29.66 1.98
N ARG A 1223 63.44 30.89 2.19
CA ARG A 1223 64.24 32.03 2.68
C ARG A 1223 63.46 32.88 3.68
N ASN A 1224 64.18 33.58 4.56
CA ASN A 1224 63.60 34.50 5.55
C ASN A 1224 62.49 33.87 6.41
N LYS A 1225 62.78 32.71 7.03
CA LYS A 1225 61.81 31.99 7.87
C LYS A 1225 61.50 32.69 9.20
N ILE A 1226 60.24 32.65 9.61
CA ILE A 1226 59.79 32.88 10.98
C ILE A 1226 59.62 31.52 11.64
N GLU A 1227 60.39 31.23 12.66
CA GLU A 1227 60.23 30.02 13.46
C GLU A 1227 59.32 30.27 14.66
N PHE A 1228 58.37 29.36 14.84
CA PHE A 1228 57.49 29.37 16.00
C PHE A 1228 58.10 28.54 17.13
N LYS A 1229 57.61 28.76 18.36
CA LYS A 1229 58.12 28.04 19.54
C LYS A 1229 58.00 26.51 19.43
N ARG A 1230 56.99 25.99 18.71
CA ARG A 1230 56.88 24.55 18.47
C ARG A 1230 57.78 24.13 17.30
N PRO A 1231 58.59 23.07 17.46
CA PRO A 1231 59.50 22.61 16.42
C PRO A 1231 58.74 22.15 15.16
N GLY A 1232 59.34 22.37 13.99
CA GLY A 1232 58.76 22.01 12.70
C GLY A 1232 57.66 22.96 12.18
N LYS A 1233 57.44 24.10 12.85
CA LYS A 1233 56.49 25.13 12.41
C LYS A 1233 57.25 26.38 11.98
N ALA A 1234 57.12 26.74 10.71
CA ALA A 1234 57.73 27.92 10.13
C ALA A 1234 56.73 28.68 9.24
N ALA A 1235 56.93 29.98 9.05
CA ALA A 1235 56.22 30.76 8.03
C ALA A 1235 57.23 31.55 7.20
N ASN A 1236 56.88 31.81 5.94
CA ASN A 1236 57.53 32.86 5.15
C ASN A 1236 57.24 34.21 5.80
N LYS A 1237 58.30 34.99 6.07
CA LYS A 1237 58.19 36.27 6.78
C LYS A 1237 57.32 37.28 6.05
N GLU A 1238 57.37 37.29 4.72
CA GLU A 1238 56.58 38.21 3.89
C GLU A 1238 55.09 37.90 3.99
N ASP A 1239 54.70 36.63 3.84
CA ASP A 1239 53.31 36.17 3.96
C ASP A 1239 52.76 36.38 5.37
N TRP A 1240 53.59 36.14 6.39
CA TRP A 1240 53.24 36.44 7.78
C TRP A 1240 52.96 37.92 8.01
N ASN A 1241 53.80 38.80 7.47
CA ASN A 1241 53.59 40.23 7.60
C ASN A 1241 52.35 40.71 6.83
N LYS A 1242 52.12 40.19 5.62
CA LYS A 1242 50.90 40.46 4.83
C LYS A 1242 49.64 40.03 5.59
N PHE A 1243 49.62 38.82 6.13
CA PHE A 1243 48.49 38.30 6.91
C PHE A 1243 48.22 39.13 8.17
N ILE A 1244 49.27 39.50 8.92
CA ILE A 1244 49.14 40.36 10.11
C ILE A 1244 48.63 41.76 9.75
N MET A 1245 49.12 42.33 8.64
CA MET A 1245 48.69 43.64 8.16
C MET A 1245 47.22 43.60 7.73
N ALA A 1246 46.81 42.59 6.96
CA ALA A 1246 45.42 42.40 6.57
C ALA A 1246 44.50 42.27 7.79
N THR A 1247 44.90 41.48 8.79
CA THR A 1247 44.14 41.29 10.04
C THR A 1247 43.99 42.60 10.83
N LYS A 1248 45.05 43.43 10.87
CA LYS A 1248 45.02 44.74 11.55
C LYS A 1248 44.21 45.79 10.80
N VAL A 1249 44.17 45.74 9.47
CA VAL A 1249 43.47 46.72 8.64
C VAL A 1249 41.98 46.41 8.56
N SER A 1250 41.61 45.15 8.31
CA SER A 1250 40.21 44.75 8.08
C SER A 1250 39.36 44.65 9.35
N HIS A 1251 39.99 44.41 10.52
CA HIS A 1251 39.31 44.07 11.78
C HIS A 1251 38.30 42.92 11.65
N SER A 1252 38.46 42.03 10.66
CA SER A 1252 37.59 40.87 10.46
C SER A 1252 37.70 39.92 11.65
N PRO A 1253 36.57 39.50 12.25
CA PRO A 1253 36.58 38.52 13.34
C PRO A 1253 37.15 37.16 12.89
N GLU A 1254 36.96 36.78 11.63
CA GLU A 1254 37.47 35.55 11.03
C GLU A 1254 39.00 35.53 10.97
N CYS A 1255 39.62 36.63 10.53
CA CYS A 1255 41.08 36.77 10.50
C CYS A 1255 41.69 36.73 11.91
N GLN A 1256 41.00 37.33 12.89
CA GLN A 1256 41.42 37.28 14.29
C GLN A 1256 41.31 35.88 14.89
N ASP A 1257 40.27 35.12 14.53
CA ASP A 1257 40.10 33.74 14.98
C ASP A 1257 41.18 32.81 14.39
N VAL A 1258 41.53 32.98 13.11
CA VAL A 1258 42.66 32.26 12.49
C VAL A 1258 43.99 32.62 13.17
N LEU A 1259 44.21 33.90 13.49
CA LEU A 1259 45.39 34.35 14.22
C LEU A 1259 45.46 33.72 15.62
N ARG A 1260 44.34 33.63 16.33
CA ARG A 1260 44.23 32.96 17.64
C ARG A 1260 44.51 31.46 17.52
N PHE A 1261 44.00 30.80 16.48
CA PHE A 1261 44.27 29.39 16.19
C PHE A 1261 45.76 29.16 15.94
N LEU A 1262 46.40 29.96 15.08
CA LEU A 1262 47.84 29.85 14.79
C LEU A 1262 48.69 30.06 16.06
N GLY A 1263 48.30 30.99 16.92
CA GLY A 1263 48.92 31.18 18.24
C GLY A 1263 48.86 29.93 19.12
N ASN A 1264 47.70 29.26 19.17
CA ASN A 1264 47.52 28.01 19.93
C ASN A 1264 48.22 26.80 19.29
N TRP A 1265 48.22 26.72 17.96
CA TRP A 1265 48.73 25.58 17.20
C TRP A 1265 50.25 25.61 17.03
N CYS A 1266 50.85 26.77 16.78
CA CYS A 1266 52.29 26.93 16.53
C CYS A 1266 53.04 27.48 17.76
N GLY A 1267 52.34 28.13 18.70
CA GLY A 1267 52.95 28.90 19.80
C GLY A 1267 53.44 30.27 19.33
N ALA A 1268 53.67 31.21 20.25
CA ALA A 1268 54.12 32.56 19.87
C ALA A 1268 55.48 32.53 19.12
N PRO A 1269 55.68 33.36 18.09
CA PRO A 1269 56.95 33.48 17.38
C PRO A 1269 58.05 34.02 18.32
N GLN A 1270 59.32 33.71 18.04
CA GLN A 1270 60.44 34.04 18.94
C GLN A 1270 60.73 35.55 19.06
N ASN A 1271 60.14 36.41 18.22
CA ASN A 1271 60.25 37.87 18.32
C ASN A 1271 59.04 38.51 19.04
N PRO A 1272 59.21 39.35 20.08
CA PRO A 1272 58.15 39.70 21.02
C PRO A 1272 57.24 40.88 20.60
N SER A 1273 57.36 41.40 19.37
CA SER A 1273 56.63 42.60 18.95
C SER A 1273 55.13 42.39 18.66
N TYR A 1274 54.63 41.16 18.81
CA TYR A 1274 53.23 40.81 18.57
C TYR A 1274 52.70 40.02 19.77
N SER A 1275 52.08 40.72 20.73
CA SER A 1275 51.34 40.07 21.82
C SER A 1275 49.96 39.64 21.31
N PHE A 1276 49.68 38.34 21.38
CA PHE A 1276 48.34 37.80 21.17
C PHE A 1276 47.56 37.97 22.48
N ASN A 1277 46.68 38.96 22.54
CA ASN A 1277 45.64 39.05 23.57
C ASN A 1277 44.30 38.68 22.95
#